data_AF-H3SDP8-F1
#
_entry.id   AF-H3SDP8-F1
#
_cell.length_a   1.000
_cell.length_b   1.000
_cell.length_c   1.000
_cell.angle_alpha   90.00
_cell.angle_beta   90.00
_cell.angle_gamma   90.00
#
_symmetry.space_group_name_H-M   'P 1'
#
loop_
_entity.id
_entity.type
_entity.pdbx_description
1 polymer ?
#
loop_
_entity_poly.entity_id
_entity_poly.type
_entity_poly.pdbx_seq_one_letter_code
_entity_poly.pdbx_strand_id
1 'polypeptide(L)'
;MFAMTVMTIMMFVSSLAPAYAGTTVPAAKEPDLKQGSAQEIRNVMYYGDWSIWGGQGNFYPKDIPADQLTHLNYAFLDFDAQGNLVFTDKDAAVGAPVGQDGVQWDAANAGVLIALQQLRAENPNLKIGISLGGWSKSGDFSVVAADASKRANLVQNVMKFVKYTNMDFVDVDWEFPAEVRQPDLVDNKNDEGTKYATPEDKNNYILLLQDLKNALNQQGAELGKTYELSVALPAPKKKIDIGIDVPKLFNIVDFANIMTYDMRGAWDEVSGHHTGLYPNPNEPLTGNNLSIDESVNYLIQQGAEPNKIVIGAAYYTRGWDKVSQGPDPNHPGLFGQAALSAKDADQTPSRGAVGESPLVLGDGGRRTGTWSYRNLDKLKATYPNLKEYWDDAAKAPYLYDETTGVFYTYDNERSIQEKTKYVLERGLGGVIAWMASNDAPTADPAKRDKLTKATKEGLFGSQPLKTHEIQYTKLDVTAAVKPYTEPWGNNKGYEITLFNNESLTESNQVLRGLERGAKTIKLPKLYIKTDGPLTSGDYLAGSVTYENGYTVVDLKSVYDAKTIEPGASYTFKLKGDAEITSMELVQRVSNNSPEMNRQLILGDEAPSKNQPPVLHGITDLTIQVGDIFDKLAGVTATDAEDGNLTSHITVTGEVNTNVAGKYELVYSVTDSQGLSAEKKRNITVVEVTAPGHDFGVGQGIKWPKQVNSPFIDMVAWVTKPGYSNNGAPNLARISEDTGVKFFNLGFIQSISKQIVDGKVQWGWGGYSVLNEKNADNAQYQGMKQSIRELREMGGDVTISLGGLNGVTFWEVTQDTDILFNTYLELVQGYGLTRLDLDIEGGAQNKALNVANAKAIKKLQDATGVDIVLTLPVLPSGLTSVQLDVLEAYLSAGVDVKVVNIMTMCYGNGTLLPGENYGSASLRAVDSTKNQVKQYYKQYANADLTDEEAYGIIGTTPSIGFEGAAHPVFTTEWSQWVVDHAIEKGLAMTSFWSMNRDAMLENNSGVTAQYQFTDIFKAFGNGSTPPVASKPVIHGATDKTIFVGEHFDPREGVTATDKTDGDLTDRIVIEGTVDSSTPGAYKLVYTVENSQGQQAVAERSITVEEKINHKPVIHGATDKTILVGEHFDPREGVTATDEEDGDLTDRIVIEGTVDSSAPGTYELIYTVEDSQGLQASAERQITVFDGLADTYDPKKIYYEGDSVIYKGEKYTAKWWVQGQAPDTSQAWQKEVVPNEDGSVNYVPGNIYVEGDLVRYEGKTYQAKWWTQSIPGSDDSWKLVE
;
A
#
# COMPACT_ATOMS: atom_id res chain seq x y z
N MET A 1 -24.91 -52.96 -10.65
CA MET A 1 -24.00 -54.12 -10.57
C MET A 1 -23.35 -54.31 -11.94
N PHE A 2 -22.01 -54.20 -11.99
CA PHE A 2 -21.03 -54.61 -13.03
C PHE A 2 -21.17 -54.06 -14.47
N ALA A 3 -20.22 -53.28 -15.02
CA ALA A 3 -18.79 -53.54 -15.34
C ALA A 3 -18.61 -54.49 -16.55
N MET A 4 -17.59 -54.44 -17.41
CA MET A 4 -16.59 -53.47 -17.89
C MET A 4 -15.83 -54.21 -19.03
N THR A 5 -15.25 -53.47 -19.99
CA THR A 5 -13.99 -53.78 -20.76
C THR A 5 -13.99 -54.80 -21.92
N VAL A 6 -13.36 -54.44 -23.07
CA VAL A 6 -12.09 -54.98 -23.62
C VAL A 6 -11.76 -54.47 -25.06
N MET A 7 -10.49 -54.07 -25.24
CA MET A 7 -9.74 -53.68 -26.45
C MET A 7 -9.57 -54.79 -27.52
N THR A 8 -9.29 -54.42 -28.78
CA THR A 8 -8.23 -55.08 -29.60
C THR A 8 -7.71 -54.17 -30.75
N ILE A 9 -6.41 -54.23 -31.01
CA ILE A 9 -5.61 -53.61 -32.10
C ILE A 9 -5.23 -54.68 -33.14
N MET A 10 -5.12 -54.36 -34.44
CA MET A 10 -4.15 -55.02 -35.36
C MET A 10 -3.80 -54.19 -36.62
N MET A 11 -2.54 -54.28 -37.03
CA MET A 11 -1.78 -53.52 -38.05
C MET A 11 -1.68 -54.20 -39.44
N PHE A 12 -1.24 -53.42 -40.47
CA PHE A 12 -0.23 -53.64 -41.55
C PHE A 12 -0.72 -53.14 -42.94
N VAL A 13 0.02 -52.62 -43.95
CA VAL A 13 1.33 -51.93 -44.19
C VAL A 13 1.42 -51.60 -45.72
N SER A 14 2.35 -50.72 -46.13
CA SER A 14 2.94 -50.44 -47.48
C SER A 14 2.34 -49.23 -48.23
N SER A 15 3.10 -48.28 -48.81
CA SER A 15 4.39 -48.34 -49.51
C SER A 15 5.21 -47.01 -49.46
N LEU A 16 6.53 -47.11 -49.69
CA LEU A 16 7.58 -46.07 -49.66
C LEU A 16 7.61 -45.10 -50.87
N ALA A 17 8.17 -43.91 -50.61
CA ALA A 17 8.42 -42.74 -51.49
C ALA A 17 9.66 -42.86 -52.42
N PRO A 18 9.94 -41.82 -53.25
CA PRO A 18 11.06 -40.94 -52.89
C PRO A 18 10.88 -39.41 -53.15
N ALA A 19 11.38 -38.66 -52.16
CA ALA A 19 11.97 -37.32 -52.07
C ALA A 19 11.82 -36.25 -53.18
N TYR A 20 11.36 -35.06 -52.77
CA TYR A 20 12.07 -33.78 -52.94
C TYR A 20 11.81 -32.88 -51.72
N ALA A 21 12.87 -32.21 -51.25
CA ALA A 21 12.95 -31.51 -49.98
C ALA A 21 12.07 -30.24 -49.92
N GLY A 22 11.27 -30.14 -48.87
CA GLY A 22 10.62 -28.91 -48.41
C GLY A 22 10.69 -28.88 -46.89
N THR A 23 11.34 -27.86 -46.35
CA THR A 23 11.41 -27.57 -44.91
C THR A 23 10.02 -27.24 -44.37
N THR A 24 9.42 -28.19 -43.66
CA THR A 24 8.20 -27.97 -42.87
C THR A 24 8.56 -27.34 -41.53
N VAL A 25 7.95 -26.18 -41.26
CA VAL A 25 7.84 -25.57 -39.94
C VAL A 25 7.22 -26.59 -38.96
N PRO A 26 7.77 -26.84 -37.76
CA PRO A 26 7.11 -27.68 -36.78
C PRO A 26 5.83 -27.00 -36.29
N ALA A 27 4.71 -27.73 -36.33
CA ALA A 27 3.50 -27.34 -35.63
C ALA A 27 3.82 -27.14 -34.13
N ALA A 28 3.39 -26.02 -33.57
CA ALA A 28 3.56 -25.70 -32.17
C ALA A 28 2.98 -26.84 -31.32
N LYS A 29 3.82 -27.40 -30.43
CA LYS A 29 3.37 -28.24 -29.32
C LYS A 29 2.41 -27.40 -28.46
N GLU A 30 1.22 -27.93 -28.18
CA GLU A 30 0.40 -27.42 -27.08
C GLU A 30 1.27 -27.38 -25.80
N PRO A 31 1.29 -26.24 -25.08
CA PRO A 31 2.05 -26.13 -23.86
C PRO A 31 1.44 -27.05 -22.80
N ASP A 32 2.30 -27.91 -22.26
CA ASP A 32 2.01 -28.75 -21.11
C ASP A 32 1.77 -27.83 -19.90
N LEU A 33 0.50 -27.57 -19.58
CA LEU A 33 0.08 -26.75 -18.44
C LEU A 33 0.51 -27.45 -17.14
N LYS A 34 1.66 -27.04 -16.61
CA LYS A 34 2.04 -27.34 -15.23
C LYS A 34 0.96 -26.75 -14.31
N GLN A 35 0.25 -27.62 -13.62
CA GLN A 35 -0.68 -27.28 -12.54
C GLN A 35 0.09 -26.62 -11.37
N GLY A 36 0.27 -25.31 -11.45
CA GLY A 36 0.52 -24.43 -10.30
C GLY A 36 -0.80 -24.12 -9.59
N SER A 37 -0.75 -23.63 -8.36
CA SER A 37 -1.92 -23.22 -7.55
C SER A 37 -2.95 -22.44 -8.39
N ALA A 38 -4.23 -22.81 -8.31
CA ALA A 38 -5.29 -22.21 -9.12
C ALA A 38 -5.33 -20.67 -8.93
N GLN A 39 -5.01 -19.94 -10.00
CA GLN A 39 -5.05 -18.48 -10.07
C GLN A 39 -6.49 -17.95 -9.96
N GLU A 40 -6.73 -16.95 -9.08
CA GLU A 40 -8.03 -16.27 -8.94
C GLU A 40 -8.15 -15.15 -9.98
N ILE A 41 -9.06 -15.32 -10.95
CA ILE A 41 -9.36 -14.33 -12.01
C ILE A 41 -10.53 -13.45 -11.56
N ARG A 42 -10.45 -12.14 -11.81
CA ARG A 42 -11.43 -11.15 -11.38
C ARG A 42 -12.16 -10.48 -12.55
N ASN A 43 -13.48 -10.37 -12.43
CA ASN A 43 -14.31 -9.39 -13.15
C ASN A 43 -14.78 -8.34 -12.13
N VAL A 44 -14.21 -7.15 -12.21
CA VAL A 44 -14.37 -6.05 -11.25
C VAL A 44 -15.18 -4.93 -11.91
N MET A 45 -16.07 -4.29 -11.16
CA MET A 45 -16.91 -3.20 -11.65
C MET A 45 -16.94 -2.05 -10.67
N TYR A 46 -16.83 -0.81 -11.15
CA TYR A 46 -17.16 0.37 -10.35
C TYR A 46 -18.67 0.64 -10.35
N TYR A 47 -19.19 1.07 -9.21
CA TYR A 47 -20.55 1.61 -9.07
C TYR A 47 -20.52 2.92 -8.27
N GLY A 48 -20.87 4.01 -8.92
CA GLY A 48 -20.94 5.34 -8.31
C GLY A 48 -22.26 5.58 -7.56
N ASP A 49 -22.22 6.19 -6.37
CA ASP A 49 -23.41 6.55 -5.59
C ASP A 49 -24.38 7.47 -6.36
N TRP A 50 -23.84 8.34 -7.22
CA TRP A 50 -24.60 9.20 -8.14
C TRP A 50 -25.41 8.43 -9.20
N SER A 51 -25.21 7.12 -9.36
CA SER A 51 -25.93 6.29 -10.34
C SER A 51 -27.44 6.23 -10.10
N ILE A 52 -27.86 6.48 -8.86
CA ILE A 52 -29.28 6.40 -8.46
C ILE A 52 -30.10 7.59 -8.98
N TRP A 53 -29.45 8.64 -9.47
CA TRP A 53 -30.10 9.86 -9.93
C TRP A 53 -30.42 9.81 -11.42
N GLY A 54 -31.27 10.75 -11.86
CA GLY A 54 -31.78 10.80 -13.23
C GLY A 54 -30.69 10.91 -14.31
N GLY A 55 -29.53 11.50 -13.97
CA GLY A 55 -28.39 11.63 -14.89
C GLY A 55 -27.80 10.28 -15.35
N GLN A 56 -27.96 9.22 -14.55
CA GLN A 56 -27.56 7.86 -14.91
C GLN A 56 -28.76 6.93 -15.18
N GLY A 57 -29.95 7.53 -15.33
CA GLY A 57 -31.19 6.81 -15.59
C GLY A 57 -31.66 5.97 -14.40
N ASN A 58 -31.49 6.49 -13.17
CA ASN A 58 -31.95 5.86 -11.92
C ASN A 58 -31.48 4.41 -11.77
N PHE A 59 -30.18 4.16 -11.98
CA PHE A 59 -29.60 2.83 -11.93
C PHE A 59 -29.27 2.47 -10.48
N TYR A 60 -30.03 1.54 -9.92
CA TYR A 60 -29.95 1.16 -8.52
C TYR A 60 -29.12 -0.11 -8.30
N PRO A 61 -28.72 -0.43 -7.06
CA PRO A 61 -27.92 -1.63 -6.78
C PRO A 61 -28.54 -2.94 -7.30
N LYS A 62 -29.87 -3.07 -7.26
CA LYS A 62 -30.60 -4.24 -7.78
C LYS A 62 -30.50 -4.41 -9.30
N ASP A 63 -30.09 -3.37 -10.02
CA ASP A 63 -29.97 -3.37 -11.49
C ASP A 63 -28.56 -3.78 -11.94
N ILE A 64 -27.61 -3.92 -11.00
CA ILE A 64 -26.26 -4.42 -11.25
C ILE A 64 -26.32 -5.91 -11.62
N PRO A 65 -25.66 -6.34 -12.71
CA PRO A 65 -25.55 -7.76 -13.09
C PRO A 65 -24.56 -8.52 -12.19
N ALA A 66 -24.85 -8.57 -10.89
CA ALA A 66 -23.97 -9.10 -9.85
C ALA A 66 -23.64 -10.59 -10.01
N ASP A 67 -24.49 -11.37 -10.68
CA ASP A 67 -24.27 -12.77 -11.02
C ASP A 67 -23.13 -12.98 -12.05
N GLN A 68 -22.68 -11.90 -12.67
CA GLN A 68 -21.60 -11.88 -13.68
C GLN A 68 -20.31 -11.24 -13.16
N LEU A 69 -20.32 -10.75 -11.91
CA LEU A 69 -19.21 -10.03 -11.29
C LEU A 69 -18.59 -10.85 -10.17
N THR A 70 -17.30 -10.67 -9.97
CA THR A 70 -16.59 -11.23 -8.80
C THR A 70 -16.37 -10.16 -7.74
N HIS A 71 -16.15 -8.90 -8.15
CA HIS A 71 -15.87 -7.79 -7.25
C HIS A 71 -16.64 -6.55 -7.70
N LEU A 72 -17.11 -5.75 -6.73
CA LEU A 72 -17.77 -4.47 -6.96
C LEU A 72 -17.12 -3.39 -6.09
N ASN A 73 -16.54 -2.36 -6.72
CA ASN A 73 -15.99 -1.18 -6.04
C ASN A 73 -17.10 -0.12 -5.92
N TYR A 74 -17.53 0.18 -4.69
CA TYR A 74 -18.42 1.28 -4.42
C TYR A 74 -17.65 2.60 -4.45
N ALA A 75 -17.98 3.46 -5.40
CA ALA A 75 -17.37 4.75 -5.66
C ALA A 75 -18.30 5.91 -5.21
N PHE A 76 -17.83 6.91 -4.49
CA PHE A 76 -16.58 6.95 -3.73
C PHE A 76 -16.87 7.28 -2.29
N LEU A 77 -15.87 7.09 -1.43
CA LEU A 77 -15.84 7.68 -0.11
C LEU A 77 -14.68 8.67 -0.03
N ASP A 78 -14.97 9.81 0.56
CA ASP A 78 -14.04 10.92 0.74
C ASP A 78 -13.57 10.99 2.20
N PHE A 79 -12.53 11.77 2.47
CA PHE A 79 -12.04 12.05 3.82
C PHE A 79 -11.34 13.40 3.91
N ASP A 80 -11.43 14.04 5.08
CA ASP A 80 -10.77 15.32 5.32
C ASP A 80 -9.27 15.18 5.64
N ALA A 81 -8.56 16.30 5.67
CA ALA A 81 -7.15 16.42 6.04
C ALA A 81 -6.81 15.96 7.48
N GLN A 82 -7.75 15.45 8.27
CA GLN A 82 -7.54 14.83 9.57
C GLN A 82 -7.80 13.31 9.53
N GLY A 83 -8.21 12.76 8.39
CA GLY A 83 -8.58 11.35 8.24
C GLY A 83 -10.01 11.03 8.70
N ASN A 84 -10.89 12.02 8.82
CA ASN A 84 -12.31 11.77 9.09
C ASN A 84 -13.07 11.55 7.78
N LEU A 85 -13.93 10.54 7.75
CA LEU A 85 -14.70 10.20 6.54
C LEU A 85 -15.77 11.24 6.22
N VAL A 86 -15.98 11.47 4.92
CA VAL A 86 -16.95 12.41 4.36
C VAL A 86 -17.77 11.72 3.27
N PHE A 87 -19.10 11.92 3.28
CA PHE A 87 -19.95 11.44 2.19
C PHE A 87 -19.75 12.31 0.94
N THR A 88 -19.61 11.66 -0.21
CA THR A 88 -19.75 12.30 -1.53
C THR A 88 -21.19 12.66 -1.82
N ASP A 89 -22.12 11.75 -1.52
CA ASP A 89 -23.56 11.98 -1.54
C ASP A 89 -24.23 11.22 -0.38
N LYS A 90 -24.53 11.95 0.70
CA LYS A 90 -25.18 11.37 1.89
C LYS A 90 -26.56 10.80 1.56
N ASP A 91 -27.33 11.52 0.76
CA ASP A 91 -28.72 11.14 0.48
C ASP A 91 -28.72 9.85 -0.34
N ALA A 92 -27.83 9.70 -1.32
CA ALA A 92 -27.67 8.44 -2.03
C ALA A 92 -27.16 7.31 -1.13
N ALA A 93 -26.13 7.58 -0.33
CA ALA A 93 -25.45 6.55 0.45
C ALA A 93 -26.35 5.89 1.51
N VAL A 94 -27.15 6.69 2.24
CA VAL A 94 -27.92 6.22 3.42
C VAL A 94 -29.38 6.70 3.49
N GLY A 95 -29.80 7.65 2.66
CA GLY A 95 -31.12 8.30 2.78
C GLY A 95 -32.17 7.79 1.79
N ALA A 96 -31.82 7.71 0.51
CA ALA A 96 -32.77 7.51 -0.58
C ALA A 96 -33.28 6.06 -0.66
N PRO A 97 -34.56 5.83 -1.00
CA PRO A 97 -35.03 4.52 -1.39
C PRO A 97 -34.49 4.19 -2.79
N VAL A 98 -33.65 3.16 -2.90
CA VAL A 98 -32.92 2.82 -4.15
C VAL A 98 -33.46 1.54 -4.77
N GLY A 99 -34.79 1.51 -4.96
CA GLY A 99 -35.48 0.44 -5.68
C GLY A 99 -35.85 -0.80 -4.85
N GLN A 100 -35.60 -0.80 -3.55
CA GLN A 100 -36.03 -1.86 -2.64
C GLN A 100 -37.51 -1.70 -2.28
N ASP A 101 -38.29 -2.79 -2.40
CA ASP A 101 -39.72 -2.77 -2.08
C ASP A 101 -39.98 -2.48 -0.59
N GLY A 102 -40.88 -1.53 -0.33
CA GLY A 102 -41.31 -1.15 1.01
C GLY A 102 -40.33 -0.28 1.82
N VAL A 103 -39.20 0.11 1.24
CA VAL A 103 -38.20 1.00 1.87
C VAL A 103 -38.60 2.46 1.67
N GLN A 104 -38.47 3.27 2.71
CA GLN A 104 -38.82 4.70 2.72
C GLN A 104 -37.57 5.56 2.86
N TRP A 105 -37.68 6.84 2.51
CA TRP A 105 -36.63 7.82 2.71
C TRP A 105 -36.20 7.91 4.19
N ASP A 106 -34.89 8.00 4.44
CA ASP A 106 -34.23 8.07 5.76
C ASP A 106 -34.53 6.90 6.73
N ALA A 107 -35.17 5.83 6.23
CA ALA A 107 -35.31 4.60 6.99
C ALA A 107 -33.93 3.97 7.24
N ALA A 108 -33.76 3.26 8.36
CA ALA A 108 -32.47 2.62 8.67
C ALA A 108 -32.06 1.53 7.65
N ASN A 109 -32.98 1.11 6.79
CA ASN A 109 -32.74 0.19 5.67
C ASN A 109 -32.69 0.87 4.29
N ALA A 110 -32.61 2.20 4.24
CA ALA A 110 -32.47 2.99 3.01
C ALA A 110 -31.01 3.19 2.59
N GLY A 111 -30.84 3.75 1.38
CA GLY A 111 -29.56 4.09 0.80
C GLY A 111 -28.84 2.94 0.11
N VAL A 112 -27.88 3.31 -0.74
CA VAL A 112 -27.07 2.37 -1.50
C VAL A 112 -26.31 1.41 -0.60
N LEU A 113 -25.72 1.88 0.50
CA LEU A 113 -24.83 1.05 1.31
C LEU A 113 -25.56 -0.13 1.98
N ILE A 114 -26.83 0.03 2.35
CA ILE A 114 -27.65 -1.08 2.84
C ILE A 114 -28.15 -1.95 1.68
N ALA A 115 -28.54 -1.34 0.56
CA ALA A 115 -28.96 -2.07 -0.63
C ALA A 115 -27.87 -2.99 -1.20
N LEU A 116 -26.59 -2.63 -1.07
CA LEU A 116 -25.47 -3.49 -1.46
C LEU A 116 -25.37 -4.75 -0.59
N GLN A 117 -25.78 -4.70 0.68
CA GLN A 117 -25.85 -5.91 1.53
C GLN A 117 -26.91 -6.89 1.01
N GLN A 118 -28.06 -6.36 0.56
CA GLN A 118 -29.09 -7.16 -0.11
C GLN A 118 -28.54 -7.77 -1.40
N LEU A 119 -27.90 -6.96 -2.26
CA LEU A 119 -27.35 -7.41 -3.53
C LEU A 119 -26.36 -8.58 -3.33
N ARG A 120 -25.48 -8.49 -2.32
CA ARG A 120 -24.54 -9.56 -1.99
C ARG A 120 -25.23 -10.81 -1.46
N ALA A 121 -26.25 -10.67 -0.61
CA ALA A 121 -27.01 -11.82 -0.12
C ALA A 121 -27.74 -12.57 -1.25
N GLU A 122 -28.15 -11.85 -2.30
CA GLU A 122 -28.72 -12.42 -3.53
C GLU A 122 -27.65 -13.06 -4.43
N ASN A 123 -26.40 -12.58 -4.36
CA ASN A 123 -25.29 -12.97 -5.24
C ASN A 123 -24.01 -13.26 -4.42
N PRO A 124 -23.93 -14.44 -3.74
CA PRO A 124 -22.80 -14.78 -2.88
C PRO A 124 -21.47 -14.98 -3.63
N ASN A 125 -21.45 -14.91 -4.96
CA ASN A 125 -20.23 -14.82 -5.77
C ASN A 125 -19.56 -13.44 -5.73
N LEU A 126 -20.24 -12.41 -5.23
CA LEU A 126 -19.78 -11.04 -5.28
C LEU A 126 -19.10 -10.61 -3.97
N LYS A 127 -17.85 -10.16 -4.06
CA LYS A 127 -17.20 -9.36 -3.01
C LYS A 127 -17.46 -7.87 -3.26
N ILE A 128 -17.79 -7.11 -2.24
CA ILE A 128 -18.08 -5.66 -2.35
C ILE A 128 -17.10 -4.89 -1.49
N GLY A 129 -16.45 -3.88 -2.06
CA GLY A 129 -15.47 -3.05 -1.37
C GLY A 129 -15.73 -1.57 -1.51
N ILE A 130 -15.10 -0.78 -0.65
CA ILE A 130 -15.15 0.68 -0.71
C ILE A 130 -13.95 1.23 -1.45
N SER A 131 -14.16 2.13 -2.42
CA SER A 131 -13.08 2.88 -3.08
C SER A 131 -12.95 4.28 -2.47
N LEU A 132 -11.76 4.58 -1.98
CA LEU A 132 -11.40 5.87 -1.38
C LEU A 132 -10.84 6.79 -2.47
N GLY A 133 -11.40 8.00 -2.58
CA GLY A 133 -10.87 9.04 -3.47
C GLY A 133 -11.47 9.07 -4.87
N GLY A 134 -10.65 8.76 -5.87
CA GLY A 134 -10.88 9.01 -7.29
C GLY A 134 -10.45 10.41 -7.72
N TRP A 135 -10.57 10.71 -9.02
CA TRP A 135 -10.14 11.98 -9.63
C TRP A 135 -10.50 13.21 -8.79
N SER A 136 -11.77 13.38 -8.41
CA SER A 136 -12.23 14.60 -7.74
C SER A 136 -11.94 14.68 -6.24
N LYS A 137 -11.71 13.55 -5.57
CA LYS A 137 -11.62 13.45 -4.10
C LYS A 137 -10.27 12.95 -3.60
N SER A 138 -9.21 13.30 -4.34
CA SER A 138 -7.83 12.94 -4.01
C SER A 138 -7.07 14.04 -3.25
N GLY A 139 -7.74 15.12 -2.86
CA GLY A 139 -7.09 16.34 -2.36
C GLY A 139 -6.29 16.16 -1.07
N ASP A 140 -6.82 15.35 -0.15
CA ASP A 140 -6.26 15.21 1.20
C ASP A 140 -5.37 13.98 1.39
N PHE A 141 -5.20 13.12 0.38
CA PHE A 141 -4.33 11.93 0.47
C PHE A 141 -2.90 12.28 0.89
N SER A 142 -2.24 13.23 0.22
CA SER A 142 -0.85 13.58 0.52
C SER A 142 -0.66 14.04 1.97
N VAL A 143 -1.59 14.87 2.46
CA VAL A 143 -1.57 15.40 3.83
C VAL A 143 -1.81 14.30 4.87
N VAL A 144 -2.73 13.38 4.60
CA VAL A 144 -3.04 12.28 5.51
C VAL A 144 -1.92 11.23 5.47
N ALA A 145 -1.46 10.83 4.29
CA ALA A 145 -0.42 9.82 4.11
C ALA A 145 0.93 10.22 4.76
N ALA A 146 1.29 11.50 4.70
CA ALA A 146 2.53 12.02 5.28
C ALA A 146 2.56 12.03 6.83
N ASP A 147 1.40 11.97 7.50
CA ASP A 147 1.30 12.08 8.95
C ASP A 147 0.75 10.79 9.57
N ALA A 148 1.57 10.10 10.36
CA ALA A 148 1.22 8.82 10.95
C ALA A 148 -0.05 8.86 11.83
N SER A 149 -0.32 9.98 12.51
CA SER A 149 -1.50 10.10 13.36
C SER A 149 -2.78 10.26 12.54
N LYS A 150 -2.70 11.03 11.44
CA LYS A 150 -3.82 11.20 10.50
C LYS A 150 -4.08 9.93 9.71
N ARG A 151 -3.03 9.24 9.25
CA ARG A 151 -3.15 7.90 8.63
C ARG A 151 -3.85 6.94 9.58
N ALA A 152 -3.42 6.85 10.83
CA ALA A 152 -4.04 5.96 11.81
C ALA A 152 -5.52 6.29 12.05
N ASN A 153 -5.89 7.58 12.11
CA ASN A 153 -7.28 8.00 12.22
C ASN A 153 -8.10 7.59 10.98
N LEU A 154 -7.58 7.82 9.77
CA LEU A 154 -8.22 7.37 8.52
C LEU A 154 -8.44 5.85 8.54
N VAL A 155 -7.38 5.08 8.82
CA VAL A 155 -7.42 3.61 8.87
C VAL A 155 -8.47 3.13 9.88
N GLN A 156 -8.49 3.69 11.09
CA GLN A 156 -9.49 3.35 12.10
C GLN A 156 -10.92 3.62 11.62
N ASN A 157 -11.15 4.77 10.98
CA ASN A 157 -12.47 5.13 10.48
C ASN A 157 -12.89 4.24 9.30
N VAL A 158 -11.96 3.90 8.40
CA VAL A 158 -12.22 2.96 7.29
C VAL A 158 -12.55 1.56 7.83
N MET A 159 -11.86 1.06 8.87
CA MET A 159 -12.19 -0.24 9.46
C MET A 159 -13.61 -0.26 10.05
N LYS A 160 -14.02 0.81 10.74
CA LYS A 160 -15.41 0.97 11.22
C LYS A 160 -16.40 1.01 10.06
N PHE A 161 -16.10 1.75 8.98
CA PHE A 161 -16.94 1.80 7.79
C PHE A 161 -17.15 0.40 7.20
N VAL A 162 -16.07 -0.34 6.96
CA VAL A 162 -16.10 -1.69 6.39
C VAL A 162 -16.87 -2.65 7.29
N LYS A 163 -16.73 -2.54 8.62
CA LYS A 163 -17.47 -3.34 9.59
C LYS A 163 -18.98 -3.03 9.57
N TYR A 164 -19.38 -1.75 9.62
CA TYR A 164 -20.79 -1.36 9.63
C TYR A 164 -21.51 -1.66 8.31
N THR A 165 -20.79 -1.58 7.19
CA THR A 165 -21.33 -1.92 5.87
C THR A 165 -21.20 -3.41 5.55
N ASN A 166 -20.47 -4.16 6.38
CA ASN A 166 -20.09 -5.54 6.18
C ASN A 166 -19.32 -5.78 4.86
N MET A 167 -18.59 -4.80 4.32
CA MET A 167 -17.83 -4.93 3.05
C MET A 167 -16.66 -5.93 3.16
N ASP A 168 -16.11 -6.33 2.02
CA ASP A 168 -15.12 -7.42 1.86
C ASP A 168 -13.71 -6.92 1.58
N PHE A 169 -13.55 -5.69 1.06
CA PHE A 169 -12.24 -5.12 0.76
C PHE A 169 -12.24 -3.59 0.76
N VAL A 170 -11.04 -3.02 0.74
CA VAL A 170 -10.80 -1.58 0.56
C VAL A 170 -10.01 -1.38 -0.72
N ASP A 171 -10.40 -0.39 -1.50
CA ASP A 171 -9.71 0.06 -2.72
C ASP A 171 -9.21 1.50 -2.50
N VAL A 172 -7.95 1.78 -2.84
CA VAL A 172 -7.39 3.13 -2.77
C VAL A 172 -7.19 3.68 -4.17
N ASP A 173 -7.90 4.75 -4.50
CA ASP A 173 -7.86 5.42 -5.80
C ASP A 173 -7.30 6.84 -5.62
N TRP A 174 -5.98 6.95 -5.45
CA TRP A 174 -5.29 8.23 -5.29
C TRP A 174 -4.80 8.74 -6.66
N GLU A 175 -5.38 9.86 -7.11
CA GLU A 175 -5.12 10.44 -8.43
C GLU A 175 -4.51 11.87 -8.38
N PHE A 176 -3.18 12.05 -8.35
CA PHE A 176 -2.13 11.03 -8.26
C PHE A 176 -1.04 11.41 -7.23
N PRO A 177 -0.40 10.41 -6.56
CA PRO A 177 0.76 10.63 -5.71
C PRO A 177 1.86 11.41 -6.45
N ALA A 178 2.48 12.38 -5.78
CA ALA A 178 3.60 13.18 -6.27
C ALA A 178 3.31 14.10 -7.48
N GLU A 179 2.08 14.15 -7.99
CA GLU A 179 1.68 15.06 -9.07
C GLU A 179 0.75 16.14 -8.55
N VAL A 180 1.21 17.40 -8.61
CA VAL A 180 0.38 18.56 -8.25
C VAL A 180 -0.62 18.85 -9.36
N ARG A 181 -1.91 18.64 -9.06
CA ARG A 181 -3.02 19.01 -9.93
C ARG A 181 -3.89 20.06 -9.24
N GLN A 182 -4.20 21.15 -9.94
CA GLN A 182 -5.17 22.13 -9.43
C GLN A 182 -6.60 21.60 -9.58
N PRO A 183 -7.51 21.95 -8.66
CA PRO A 183 -8.95 21.74 -8.81
C PRO A 183 -9.48 22.17 -10.18
N ASP A 184 -10.21 21.29 -10.87
CA ASP A 184 -10.92 21.61 -12.10
C ASP A 184 -12.38 21.97 -11.81
N LEU A 185 -12.57 23.16 -11.24
CA LEU A 185 -13.89 23.68 -10.86
C LEU A 185 -14.80 23.98 -12.05
N VAL A 186 -14.26 23.97 -13.27
CA VAL A 186 -15.05 24.07 -14.49
C VAL A 186 -15.81 22.77 -14.68
N ASP A 187 -15.13 21.62 -14.72
CA ASP A 187 -15.78 20.33 -14.94
C ASP A 187 -16.60 19.87 -13.74
N ASN A 188 -16.03 19.99 -12.54
CA ASN A 188 -16.69 19.60 -11.29
C ASN A 188 -16.36 20.62 -10.19
N LYS A 189 -17.39 21.36 -9.74
CA LYS A 189 -17.25 22.36 -8.65
C LYS A 189 -16.77 21.77 -7.32
N ASN A 190 -16.85 20.46 -7.16
CA ASN A 190 -16.42 19.72 -5.97
C ASN A 190 -15.07 19.00 -6.17
N ASP A 191 -14.38 19.22 -7.29
CA ASP A 191 -13.03 18.70 -7.51
C ASP A 191 -12.03 19.40 -6.59
N GLU A 192 -11.20 18.61 -5.90
CA GLU A 192 -10.24 19.08 -4.91
C GLU A 192 -8.81 19.13 -5.43
N GLY A 193 -8.56 18.55 -6.61
CA GLY A 193 -7.20 18.44 -7.14
C GLY A 193 -6.32 17.50 -6.30
N THR A 194 -5.02 17.69 -6.44
CA THR A 194 -3.96 17.13 -5.60
C THR A 194 -2.95 18.22 -5.24
N LYS A 195 -3.47 19.39 -4.86
CA LYS A 195 -2.69 20.62 -4.60
C LYS A 195 -1.58 20.46 -3.56
N TYR A 196 -1.66 19.45 -2.70
CA TYR A 196 -0.69 19.18 -1.64
C TYR A 196 0.32 18.09 -1.99
N ALA A 197 0.25 17.50 -3.19
CA ALA A 197 1.12 16.40 -3.57
C ALA A 197 2.61 16.78 -3.51
N THR A 198 3.43 15.85 -3.04
CA THR A 198 4.89 16.00 -2.93
C THR A 198 5.62 14.73 -3.40
N PRO A 199 6.90 14.80 -3.80
CA PRO A 199 7.67 13.61 -4.17
C PRO A 199 7.68 12.51 -3.10
N GLU A 200 7.58 12.86 -1.82
CA GLU A 200 7.52 11.93 -0.70
C GLU A 200 6.25 11.07 -0.70
N ASP A 201 5.20 11.47 -1.42
CA ASP A 201 3.99 10.68 -1.59
C ASP A 201 4.27 9.27 -2.09
N LYS A 202 5.32 9.09 -2.91
CA LYS A 202 5.75 7.76 -3.38
C LYS A 202 6.03 6.79 -2.23
N ASN A 203 6.63 7.28 -1.14
CA ASN A 203 6.89 6.49 0.06
C ASN A 203 5.69 6.49 1.01
N ASN A 204 5.03 7.64 1.18
CA ASN A 204 3.89 7.77 2.08
C ASN A 204 2.70 6.89 1.64
N TYR A 205 2.54 6.67 0.33
CA TYR A 205 1.54 5.77 -0.19
C TYR A 205 1.77 4.32 0.27
N ILE A 206 3.01 3.85 0.26
CA ILE A 206 3.37 2.52 0.80
C ILE A 206 3.02 2.41 2.28
N LEU A 207 3.29 3.44 3.09
CA LEU A 207 2.95 3.46 4.51
C LEU A 207 1.42 3.39 4.75
N LEU A 208 0.64 4.13 3.95
CA LEU A 208 -0.82 4.08 4.03
C LEU A 208 -1.36 2.68 3.69
N LEU A 209 -0.84 2.06 2.62
CA LEU A 209 -1.26 0.71 2.22
C LEU A 209 -0.87 -0.35 3.24
N GLN A 210 0.30 -0.24 3.87
CA GLN A 210 0.72 -1.14 4.95
C GLN A 210 -0.20 -1.03 6.17
N ASP A 211 -0.53 0.19 6.61
CA ASP A 211 -1.42 0.40 7.75
C ASP A 211 -2.83 -0.16 7.48
N LEU A 212 -3.37 0.07 6.27
CA LEU A 212 -4.64 -0.50 5.83
C LEU A 212 -4.58 -2.04 5.81
N LYS A 213 -3.56 -2.63 5.20
CA LYS A 213 -3.43 -4.10 5.11
C LYS A 213 -3.33 -4.74 6.49
N ASN A 214 -2.56 -4.15 7.40
CA ASN A 214 -2.41 -4.63 8.77
C ASN A 214 -3.75 -4.56 9.53
N ALA A 215 -4.47 -3.44 9.43
CA ALA A 215 -5.76 -3.28 10.09
C ALA A 215 -6.84 -4.23 9.54
N LEU A 216 -6.86 -4.43 8.22
CA LEU A 216 -7.73 -5.41 7.55
C LEU A 216 -7.43 -6.84 8.01
N ASN A 217 -6.16 -7.23 8.10
CA ASN A 217 -5.76 -8.55 8.62
C ASN A 217 -6.19 -8.74 10.08
N GLN A 218 -6.01 -7.72 10.92
CA GLN A 218 -6.41 -7.77 12.33
C GLN A 218 -7.93 -7.93 12.47
N GLN A 219 -8.71 -7.04 11.84
CA GLN A 219 -10.17 -7.10 11.89
C GLN A 219 -10.70 -8.40 11.26
N GLY A 220 -10.01 -8.90 10.23
CA GLY A 220 -10.29 -10.19 9.62
C GLY A 220 -10.17 -11.34 10.61
N ALA A 221 -9.05 -11.42 11.35
CA ALA A 221 -8.86 -12.42 12.39
C ALA A 221 -9.92 -12.34 13.50
N GLU A 222 -10.28 -11.13 13.94
CA GLU A 222 -11.31 -10.90 14.97
C GLU A 222 -12.70 -11.38 14.54
N LEU A 223 -13.04 -11.23 13.25
CA LEU A 223 -14.36 -11.54 12.71
C LEU A 223 -14.43 -12.89 11.96
N GLY A 224 -13.32 -13.63 11.89
CA GLY A 224 -13.24 -14.87 11.10
C GLY A 224 -13.43 -14.63 9.60
N LYS A 225 -12.97 -13.47 9.10
CA LYS A 225 -13.11 -13.02 7.70
C LYS A 225 -11.74 -12.74 7.09
N THR A 226 -11.59 -12.97 5.79
CA THR A 226 -10.41 -12.51 5.04
C THR A 226 -10.80 -11.29 4.23
N TYR A 227 -10.08 -10.18 4.45
CA TYR A 227 -10.27 -8.94 3.72
C TYR A 227 -9.19 -8.76 2.65
N GLU A 228 -9.56 -8.11 1.55
CA GLU A 228 -8.61 -7.72 0.50
C GLU A 228 -8.31 -6.22 0.54
N LEU A 229 -7.16 -5.85 -0.01
CA LEU A 229 -6.74 -4.49 -0.28
C LEU A 229 -6.38 -4.39 -1.77
N SER A 230 -7.05 -3.49 -2.47
CA SER A 230 -6.74 -3.13 -3.85
C SER A 230 -6.37 -1.66 -3.98
N VAL A 231 -5.83 -1.32 -5.15
CA VAL A 231 -5.57 0.06 -5.54
C VAL A 231 -6.00 0.29 -6.98
N ALA A 232 -6.32 1.52 -7.34
CA ALA A 232 -6.36 1.98 -8.72
C ALA A 232 -5.07 2.72 -9.07
N LEU A 233 -4.43 2.35 -10.18
CA LEU A 233 -3.13 2.90 -10.60
C LEU A 233 -3.21 3.54 -11.99
N PRO A 234 -2.45 4.64 -12.24
CA PRO A 234 -2.40 5.27 -13.56
C PRO A 234 -1.72 4.35 -14.60
N ALA A 235 -2.21 4.38 -15.84
CA ALA A 235 -1.54 3.72 -16.97
C ALA A 235 -0.27 4.45 -17.50
N PRO A 236 -0.23 5.80 -17.57
CA PRO A 236 0.91 6.52 -18.14
C PRO A 236 2.21 6.33 -17.34
N LYS A 237 3.30 6.00 -18.05
CA LYS A 237 4.62 5.72 -17.47
C LYS A 237 5.09 6.81 -16.51
N LYS A 238 4.98 8.08 -16.94
CA LYS A 238 5.43 9.25 -16.18
C LYS A 238 4.80 9.33 -14.78
N LYS A 239 3.52 8.98 -14.64
CA LYS A 239 2.80 9.02 -13.35
C LYS A 239 3.27 7.88 -12.44
N ILE A 240 3.47 6.69 -13.00
CA ILE A 240 4.06 5.55 -12.27
C ILE A 240 5.46 5.89 -11.76
N ASP A 241 6.33 6.44 -12.61
CA ASP A 241 7.73 6.72 -12.28
C ASP A 241 7.87 7.65 -11.07
N ILE A 242 7.11 8.73 -11.05
CA ILE A 242 7.21 9.76 -10.01
C ILE A 242 6.47 9.37 -8.72
N GLY A 243 5.35 8.66 -8.82
CA GLY A 243 4.42 8.48 -7.70
C GLY A 243 4.35 7.08 -7.12
N ILE A 244 4.81 6.03 -7.83
CA ILE A 244 4.53 4.63 -7.46
C ILE A 244 5.81 3.81 -7.30
N ASP A 245 5.98 3.18 -6.14
CA ASP A 245 6.98 2.14 -5.91
C ASP A 245 6.35 0.77 -6.22
N VAL A 246 6.46 0.35 -7.49
CA VAL A 246 5.78 -0.84 -8.04
C VAL A 246 6.10 -2.12 -7.26
N PRO A 247 7.39 -2.49 -7.01
CA PRO A 247 7.69 -3.70 -6.23
C PRO A 247 7.07 -3.70 -4.84
N LYS A 248 7.20 -2.60 -4.08
CA LYS A 248 6.69 -2.55 -2.71
C LYS A 248 5.18 -2.59 -2.66
N LEU A 249 4.52 -1.85 -3.56
CA LEU A 249 3.06 -1.81 -3.62
C LEU A 249 2.49 -3.20 -3.92
N PHE A 250 2.99 -3.89 -4.95
CA PHE A 250 2.48 -5.20 -5.36
C PHE A 250 2.76 -6.32 -4.33
N ASN A 251 3.72 -6.11 -3.42
CA ASN A 251 3.93 -7.00 -2.27
C ASN A 251 2.87 -6.83 -1.17
N ILE A 252 2.22 -5.66 -1.09
CA ILE A 252 1.24 -5.35 -0.02
C ILE A 252 -0.19 -5.69 -0.47
N VAL A 253 -0.54 -5.27 -1.68
CA VAL A 253 -1.92 -5.37 -2.19
C VAL A 253 -2.24 -6.78 -2.69
N ASP A 254 -3.51 -7.14 -2.65
CA ASP A 254 -4.01 -8.42 -3.19
C ASP A 254 -4.14 -8.35 -4.72
N PHE A 255 -4.49 -7.17 -5.25
CA PHE A 255 -4.49 -6.87 -6.69
C PHE A 255 -4.49 -5.35 -6.94
N ALA A 256 -4.12 -4.94 -8.16
CA ALA A 256 -4.13 -3.54 -8.60
C ALA A 256 -4.94 -3.40 -9.90
N ASN A 257 -5.90 -2.47 -9.85
CA ASN A 257 -6.74 -2.05 -10.95
C ASN A 257 -5.99 -0.99 -11.78
N ILE A 258 -5.48 -1.36 -12.95
CA ILE A 258 -4.75 -0.40 -13.79
C ILE A 258 -5.76 0.34 -14.65
N MET A 259 -5.79 1.66 -14.52
CA MET A 259 -6.68 2.55 -15.26
C MET A 259 -6.18 2.73 -16.70
N THR A 260 -6.16 1.63 -17.46
CA THR A 260 -5.80 1.58 -18.89
C THR A 260 -6.97 2.03 -19.78
N TYR A 261 -7.60 3.12 -19.36
CA TYR A 261 -8.57 3.94 -20.06
C TYR A 261 -8.20 5.40 -19.81
N ASP A 262 -8.77 6.32 -20.58
CA ASP A 262 -8.40 7.74 -20.52
C ASP A 262 -6.91 8.01 -20.78
N MET A 263 -6.26 7.13 -21.54
CA MET A 263 -4.89 7.35 -22.02
C MET A 263 -4.84 8.43 -23.11
N ARG A 264 -6.00 8.77 -23.69
CA ARG A 264 -6.19 9.82 -24.71
C ARG A 264 -7.52 10.54 -24.51
N GLY A 265 -7.57 11.82 -24.86
CA GLY A 265 -8.82 12.58 -24.77
C GLY A 265 -8.72 14.00 -25.27
N ALA A 266 -9.78 14.78 -25.09
CA ALA A 266 -9.91 16.14 -25.62
C ALA A 266 -8.85 17.15 -25.12
N TRP A 267 -8.03 16.76 -24.14
CA TRP A 267 -6.85 17.49 -23.69
C TRP A 267 -5.67 17.37 -24.68
N ASP A 268 -5.68 16.37 -25.57
CA ASP A 268 -4.65 16.14 -26.58
C ASP A 268 -4.94 16.91 -27.88
N GLU A 269 -3.87 17.30 -28.58
CA GLU A 269 -3.94 17.96 -29.88
C GLU A 269 -4.18 16.98 -31.05
N VAL A 270 -4.01 15.69 -30.80
CA VAL A 270 -4.15 14.63 -31.80
C VAL A 270 -5.10 13.57 -31.26
N SER A 271 -6.03 13.12 -32.08
CA SER A 271 -6.95 12.03 -31.73
C SER A 271 -6.22 10.70 -31.55
N GLY A 272 -6.80 9.77 -30.78
CA GLY A 272 -6.22 8.45 -30.56
C GLY A 272 -7.15 7.56 -29.75
N HIS A 273 -6.71 6.32 -29.50
CA HIS A 273 -7.46 5.38 -28.68
C HIS A 273 -7.25 5.64 -27.20
N HIS A 274 -8.31 5.84 -26.43
CA HIS A 274 -8.16 6.07 -24.99
C HIS A 274 -8.00 4.77 -24.18
N THR A 275 -8.30 3.62 -24.77
CA THR A 275 -8.27 2.30 -24.11
C THR A 275 -7.82 1.16 -25.04
N GLY A 276 -6.92 1.48 -26.00
CA GLY A 276 -6.39 0.50 -26.95
C GLY A 276 -5.59 -0.63 -26.28
N LEU A 277 -5.71 -1.86 -26.79
CA LEU A 277 -5.04 -3.03 -26.23
C LEU A 277 -3.54 -3.03 -26.55
N TYR A 278 -3.18 -2.84 -27.82
CA TYR A 278 -1.79 -2.81 -28.29
C TYR A 278 -1.44 -1.45 -28.89
N PRO A 279 -0.14 -1.09 -28.98
CA PRO A 279 0.27 0.13 -29.67
C PRO A 279 -0.02 0.03 -31.17
N ASN A 280 -0.47 1.14 -31.76
CA ASN A 280 -0.54 1.28 -33.22
C ASN A 280 0.77 1.89 -33.73
N PRO A 281 1.42 1.35 -34.78
CA PRO A 281 2.67 1.92 -35.32
C PRO A 281 2.58 3.39 -35.77
N ASN A 282 1.39 3.88 -36.11
CA ASN A 282 1.15 5.28 -36.51
C ASN A 282 0.86 6.20 -35.32
N GLU A 283 0.88 5.69 -34.08
CA GLU A 283 0.66 6.47 -32.88
C GLU A 283 1.85 7.44 -32.65
N PRO A 284 1.64 8.77 -32.74
CA PRO A 284 2.72 9.74 -32.58
C PRO A 284 3.37 9.76 -31.19
N LEU A 285 2.70 9.21 -30.17
CA LEU A 285 3.19 9.16 -28.78
C LEU A 285 3.61 7.74 -28.33
N THR A 286 3.94 6.85 -29.28
CA THR A 286 4.40 5.48 -29.01
C THR A 286 5.54 5.46 -27.97
N GLY A 287 5.54 4.49 -27.05
CA GLY A 287 6.57 4.36 -26.00
C GLY A 287 6.30 5.12 -24.69
N ASN A 288 5.18 5.84 -24.57
CA ASN A 288 4.77 6.53 -23.35
C ASN A 288 3.79 5.72 -22.46
N ASN A 289 3.63 4.42 -22.73
CA ASN A 289 2.62 3.53 -22.16
C ASN A 289 1.18 4.02 -22.42
N LEU A 290 0.82 4.19 -23.69
CA LEU A 290 -0.51 4.66 -24.11
C LEU A 290 -1.35 3.53 -24.72
N SER A 291 -1.05 2.29 -24.31
CA SER A 291 -1.80 1.07 -24.60
C SER A 291 -1.76 0.12 -23.40
N ILE A 292 -2.73 -0.79 -23.30
CA ILE A 292 -2.78 -1.80 -22.23
C ILE A 292 -1.50 -2.65 -22.21
N ASP A 293 -1.04 -3.13 -23.36
CA ASP A 293 0.14 -3.99 -23.46
C ASP A 293 1.41 -3.29 -22.99
N GLU A 294 1.64 -2.03 -23.39
CA GLU A 294 2.79 -1.25 -22.90
C GLU A 294 2.73 -1.01 -21.39
N SER A 295 1.58 -0.62 -20.83
CA SER A 295 1.43 -0.42 -19.38
C SER A 295 1.64 -1.72 -18.60
N VAL A 296 1.09 -2.84 -19.07
CA VAL A 296 1.26 -4.16 -18.42
C VAL A 296 2.72 -4.62 -18.47
N ASN A 297 3.35 -4.57 -19.64
CA ASN A 297 4.75 -4.97 -19.80
C ASN A 297 5.67 -4.10 -18.93
N TYR A 298 5.39 -2.79 -18.84
CA TYR A 298 6.14 -1.89 -17.98
C TYR A 298 6.02 -2.27 -16.50
N LEU A 299 4.80 -2.48 -15.99
CA LEU A 299 4.60 -2.87 -14.59
C LEU A 299 5.30 -4.20 -14.27
N ILE A 300 5.22 -5.19 -15.15
CA ILE A 300 5.92 -6.48 -14.99
C ILE A 300 7.44 -6.27 -14.99
N GLN A 301 7.98 -5.44 -15.89
CA GLN A 301 9.41 -5.09 -15.91
C GLN A 301 9.84 -4.41 -14.62
N GLN A 302 8.97 -3.60 -14.02
CA GLN A 302 9.21 -2.97 -12.71
C GLN A 302 8.98 -3.92 -11.52
N GLY A 303 8.62 -5.20 -11.74
CA GLY A 303 8.50 -6.22 -10.70
C GLY A 303 7.08 -6.52 -10.21
N ALA A 304 6.04 -6.03 -10.89
CA ALA A 304 4.66 -6.40 -10.58
C ALA A 304 4.37 -7.87 -10.95
N GLU A 305 3.69 -8.59 -10.05
CA GLU A 305 3.23 -9.95 -10.32
C GLU A 305 2.05 -9.93 -11.32
N PRO A 306 2.14 -10.65 -12.47
CA PRO A 306 1.10 -10.60 -13.50
C PRO A 306 -0.31 -10.93 -13.00
N ASN A 307 -0.45 -11.96 -12.16
CA ASN A 307 -1.72 -12.41 -11.58
C ASN A 307 -2.38 -11.41 -10.61
N LYS A 308 -1.69 -10.32 -10.24
CA LYS A 308 -2.23 -9.22 -9.45
C LYS A 308 -2.63 -8.01 -10.29
N ILE A 309 -2.30 -7.99 -11.59
CA ILE A 309 -2.64 -6.89 -12.50
C ILE A 309 -4.05 -7.10 -13.07
N VAL A 310 -4.95 -6.15 -12.83
CA VAL A 310 -6.32 -6.13 -13.38
C VAL A 310 -6.42 -4.98 -14.37
N ILE A 311 -6.68 -5.27 -15.66
CA ILE A 311 -6.67 -4.25 -16.72
C ILE A 311 -8.01 -3.53 -16.86
N GLY A 312 -7.99 -2.29 -17.31
CA GLY A 312 -9.18 -1.45 -17.47
C GLY A 312 -9.96 -1.65 -18.78
N ALA A 313 -11.29 -1.54 -18.69
CA ALA A 313 -12.25 -1.45 -19.78
C ALA A 313 -13.14 -0.21 -19.63
N ALA A 314 -13.42 0.48 -20.73
CA ALA A 314 -14.17 1.74 -20.72
C ALA A 314 -15.59 1.56 -21.25
N TYR A 315 -16.60 1.70 -20.39
CA TYR A 315 -18.01 1.64 -20.82
C TYR A 315 -18.52 3.01 -21.29
N TYR A 316 -17.61 3.83 -21.80
CA TYR A 316 -17.89 5.19 -22.23
C TYR A 316 -16.93 5.57 -23.35
N THR A 317 -17.25 6.68 -24.02
CA THR A 317 -16.41 7.26 -25.06
C THR A 317 -15.55 8.40 -24.53
N ARG A 318 -14.45 8.70 -25.22
CA ARG A 318 -13.80 10.02 -25.25
C ARG A 318 -13.84 10.56 -26.68
N GLY A 319 -13.93 11.87 -26.88
CA GLY A 319 -14.07 12.41 -28.24
C GLY A 319 -13.67 13.86 -28.48
N TRP A 320 -13.38 14.16 -29.76
CA TRP A 320 -12.95 15.46 -30.28
C TRP A 320 -13.96 15.99 -31.32
N ASP A 321 -14.24 17.29 -31.26
CA ASP A 321 -15.27 17.97 -32.06
C ASP A 321 -14.94 18.00 -33.54
N LYS A 322 -13.65 18.19 -33.88
CA LYS A 322 -13.19 18.27 -35.26
C LYS A 322 -11.73 17.80 -35.41
N VAL A 323 -11.56 16.73 -36.15
CA VAL A 323 -10.30 16.03 -36.38
C VAL A 323 -10.07 15.85 -37.88
N SER A 324 -8.84 16.11 -38.32
CA SER A 324 -8.39 15.85 -39.70
C SER A 324 -8.29 14.35 -40.01
N GLN A 325 -8.05 13.98 -41.27
CA GLN A 325 -8.07 12.58 -41.72
C GLN A 325 -6.99 11.68 -41.10
N GLY A 326 -5.93 12.23 -40.53
CA GLY A 326 -4.82 11.44 -40.00
C GLY A 326 -3.90 10.86 -41.09
N PRO A 327 -2.88 10.07 -40.69
CA PRO A 327 -1.84 9.57 -41.60
C PRO A 327 -2.27 8.35 -42.44
N ASP A 328 -3.24 7.55 -41.99
CA ASP A 328 -3.71 6.36 -42.72
C ASP A 328 -5.10 6.60 -43.33
N PRO A 329 -5.21 6.64 -44.68
CA PRO A 329 -6.50 6.86 -45.34
C PRO A 329 -7.52 5.73 -45.13
N ASN A 330 -7.09 4.53 -44.70
CA ASN A 330 -8.00 3.43 -44.37
C ASN A 330 -8.58 3.52 -42.95
N HIS A 331 -7.96 4.34 -42.10
CA HIS A 331 -8.39 4.60 -40.73
C HIS A 331 -8.55 6.12 -40.53
N PRO A 332 -9.49 6.74 -41.27
CA PRO A 332 -9.64 8.19 -41.26
C PRO A 332 -9.99 8.70 -39.87
N GLY A 333 -9.46 9.85 -39.50
CA GLY A 333 -9.69 10.51 -38.22
C GLY A 333 -8.80 10.01 -37.08
N LEU A 334 -8.18 8.84 -37.19
CA LEU A 334 -7.27 8.31 -36.18
C LEU A 334 -5.88 8.98 -36.32
N PHE A 335 -5.31 9.46 -35.21
CA PHE A 335 -4.07 10.25 -35.19
C PHE A 335 -4.12 11.52 -36.06
N GLY A 336 -5.32 12.06 -36.26
CA GLY A 336 -5.52 13.34 -36.93
C GLY A 336 -5.37 14.52 -35.98
N GLN A 337 -4.94 15.66 -36.51
CA GLN A 337 -4.92 16.94 -35.80
C GLN A 337 -6.33 17.37 -35.39
N ALA A 338 -6.50 17.71 -34.11
CA ALA A 338 -7.76 18.14 -33.50
C ALA A 338 -7.80 19.67 -33.33
N ALA A 339 -8.83 20.30 -33.88
CA ALA A 339 -9.01 21.75 -33.84
C ALA A 339 -9.65 22.24 -32.54
N LEU A 340 -9.28 23.44 -32.09
CA LEU A 340 -10.02 24.21 -31.07
C LEU A 340 -11.30 24.80 -31.67
N SER A 341 -12.23 23.95 -32.09
CA SER A 341 -13.48 24.33 -32.77
C SER A 341 -14.67 24.51 -31.83
N ALA A 342 -14.52 24.13 -30.57
CA ALA A 342 -15.60 24.12 -29.59
C ALA A 342 -15.28 25.03 -28.39
N LYS A 343 -16.22 25.08 -27.43
CA LYS A 343 -16.07 25.80 -26.17
C LYS A 343 -16.60 24.98 -25.00
N ASP A 344 -15.89 25.05 -23.87
CA ASP A 344 -16.36 24.52 -22.59
C ASP A 344 -17.46 25.41 -21.98
N ALA A 345 -18.06 24.99 -20.87
CA ALA A 345 -19.18 25.72 -20.25
C ALA A 345 -18.81 27.16 -19.84
N ASP A 346 -17.54 27.39 -19.48
CA ASP A 346 -16.97 28.68 -19.12
C ASP A 346 -16.53 29.54 -20.32
N GLN A 347 -16.84 29.08 -21.55
CA GLN A 347 -16.49 29.71 -22.83
C GLN A 347 -15.02 29.62 -23.25
N THR A 348 -14.18 28.90 -22.51
CA THR A 348 -12.80 28.65 -22.95
C THR A 348 -12.78 27.77 -24.21
N PRO A 349 -11.86 28.00 -25.17
CA PRO A 349 -11.73 27.17 -26.36
C PRO A 349 -11.44 25.71 -25.99
N SER A 350 -12.12 24.79 -26.67
CA SER A 350 -12.03 23.35 -26.41
C SER A 350 -11.94 22.56 -27.70
N ARG A 351 -11.27 21.40 -27.64
CA ARG A 351 -11.22 20.42 -28.74
C ARG A 351 -12.29 19.36 -28.60
N GLY A 352 -12.93 19.26 -27.43
CA GLY A 352 -13.77 18.11 -27.12
C GLY A 352 -15.10 18.11 -27.86
N ALA A 353 -15.55 16.92 -28.20
CA ALA A 353 -16.85 16.73 -28.84
C ALA A 353 -18.01 16.92 -27.84
N VAL A 354 -19.22 16.97 -28.37
CA VAL A 354 -20.45 16.94 -27.56
C VAL A 354 -20.49 15.64 -26.74
N GLY A 355 -20.74 15.74 -25.43
CA GLY A 355 -21.03 14.61 -24.56
C GLY A 355 -22.53 14.32 -24.43
N GLU A 356 -22.88 13.22 -23.78
CA GLU A 356 -24.27 12.80 -23.52
C GLU A 356 -25.02 13.84 -22.68
N SER A 357 -24.38 14.33 -21.62
CA SER A 357 -24.91 15.41 -20.80
C SER A 357 -24.66 16.75 -21.51
N PRO A 358 -25.70 17.55 -21.80
CA PRO A 358 -25.53 18.83 -22.44
C PRO A 358 -24.78 19.79 -21.50
N LEU A 359 -23.88 20.59 -22.07
CA LEU A 359 -23.25 21.68 -21.33
C LEU A 359 -24.29 22.75 -20.98
N VAL A 360 -24.27 23.19 -19.72
CA VAL A 360 -25.12 24.28 -19.25
C VAL A 360 -24.23 25.49 -18.98
N LEU A 361 -24.45 26.55 -19.77
CA LEU A 361 -23.68 27.80 -19.72
C LEU A 361 -23.81 28.43 -18.32
N GLY A 362 -22.67 28.59 -17.62
CA GLY A 362 -22.63 29.13 -16.25
C GLY A 362 -22.72 28.10 -15.12
N ASP A 363 -23.03 26.83 -15.41
CA ASP A 363 -23.17 25.78 -14.39
C ASP A 363 -21.96 24.85 -14.26
N GLY A 364 -20.99 24.95 -15.17
CA GLY A 364 -19.80 24.07 -15.25
C GLY A 364 -19.95 22.96 -16.30
N GLY A 365 -18.85 22.29 -16.62
CA GLY A 365 -18.72 21.14 -17.52
C GLY A 365 -17.68 21.35 -18.63
N ARG A 366 -16.79 20.37 -18.84
CA ARG A 366 -15.91 20.34 -20.02
C ARG A 366 -16.52 19.55 -21.17
N ARG A 367 -16.24 19.97 -22.41
CA ARG A 367 -16.47 19.12 -23.57
C ARG A 367 -15.40 18.05 -23.58
N THR A 368 -15.82 16.82 -23.30
CA THR A 368 -14.93 15.65 -23.25
C THR A 368 -15.31 14.58 -24.27
N GLY A 369 -16.42 14.79 -24.99
CA GLY A 369 -16.99 13.78 -25.88
C GLY A 369 -17.46 12.53 -25.14
N THR A 370 -17.82 12.63 -23.85
CA THR A 370 -18.19 11.46 -23.04
C THR A 370 -19.65 11.05 -23.24
N TRP A 371 -19.86 9.87 -23.80
CA TRP A 371 -21.14 9.17 -23.89
C TRP A 371 -21.04 7.80 -23.25
N SER A 372 -22.06 7.42 -22.48
CA SER A 372 -22.20 6.04 -22.00
C SER A 372 -22.43 5.06 -23.15
N TYR A 373 -21.92 3.83 -22.99
CA TYR A 373 -22.08 2.78 -24.00
C TYR A 373 -23.57 2.51 -24.31
N ARG A 374 -24.45 2.56 -23.31
CA ARG A 374 -25.93 2.47 -23.46
C ARG A 374 -26.55 3.51 -24.41
N ASN A 375 -25.87 4.62 -24.67
CA ASN A 375 -26.40 5.73 -25.46
C ASN A 375 -25.63 5.98 -26.77
N LEU A 376 -24.83 5.01 -27.23
CA LEU A 376 -24.16 5.12 -28.54
C LEU A 376 -25.13 5.26 -29.73
N ASP A 377 -26.34 4.70 -29.64
CA ASP A 377 -27.35 4.90 -30.69
C ASP A 377 -27.84 6.36 -30.73
N LYS A 378 -27.93 7.03 -29.58
CA LYS A 378 -28.25 8.47 -29.52
C LYS A 378 -27.11 9.33 -30.05
N LEU A 379 -25.86 8.93 -29.77
CA LEU A 379 -24.68 9.56 -30.38
C LEU A 379 -24.73 9.43 -31.91
N LYS A 380 -24.94 8.22 -32.44
CA LYS A 380 -25.06 7.95 -33.88
C LYS A 380 -26.26 8.70 -34.51
N ALA A 381 -27.36 8.89 -33.77
CA ALA A 381 -28.47 9.71 -34.22
C ALA A 381 -28.15 11.21 -34.25
N THR A 382 -27.27 11.69 -33.36
CA THR A 382 -26.79 13.08 -33.30
C THR A 382 -25.88 13.40 -34.48
N TYR A 383 -25.11 12.42 -34.94
CA TYR A 383 -24.21 12.52 -36.09
C TYR A 383 -24.54 11.41 -37.12
N PRO A 384 -25.49 11.62 -38.04
CA PRO A 384 -25.98 10.57 -38.94
C PRO A 384 -24.92 9.93 -39.86
N ASN A 385 -23.80 10.62 -40.10
CA ASN A 385 -22.69 10.15 -40.93
C ASN A 385 -21.56 9.50 -40.10
N LEU A 386 -21.74 9.36 -38.79
CA LEU A 386 -20.75 8.76 -37.90
C LEU A 386 -20.62 7.26 -38.17
N LYS A 387 -19.47 6.85 -38.67
CA LYS A 387 -19.18 5.45 -39.00
C LYS A 387 -18.25 4.85 -37.95
N GLU A 388 -18.42 3.56 -37.70
CA GLU A 388 -17.52 2.79 -36.85
C GLU A 388 -16.39 2.19 -37.68
N TYR A 389 -15.18 2.33 -37.17
CA TYR A 389 -13.95 1.80 -37.72
C TYR A 389 -13.30 0.88 -36.68
N TRP A 390 -12.58 -0.12 -37.18
CA TRP A 390 -11.83 -1.06 -36.35
C TRP A 390 -10.35 -0.94 -36.66
N ASP A 391 -9.56 -0.57 -35.66
CA ASP A 391 -8.12 -0.62 -35.72
C ASP A 391 -7.65 -2.02 -35.29
N ASP A 392 -7.20 -2.82 -36.26
CA ASP A 392 -6.76 -4.19 -35.98
C ASP A 392 -5.40 -4.26 -35.27
N ALA A 393 -4.56 -3.24 -35.39
CA ALA A 393 -3.29 -3.18 -34.68
C ALA A 393 -3.55 -2.97 -33.18
N ALA A 394 -4.35 -1.96 -32.83
CA ALA A 394 -4.67 -1.66 -31.43
C ALA A 394 -5.77 -2.53 -30.81
N LYS A 395 -6.47 -3.33 -31.64
CA LYS A 395 -7.69 -4.09 -31.27
C LYS A 395 -8.77 -3.20 -30.63
N ALA A 396 -8.98 -2.02 -31.21
CA ALA A 396 -9.82 -0.98 -30.66
C ALA A 396 -10.80 -0.41 -31.70
N PRO A 397 -12.08 -0.20 -31.33
CA PRO A 397 -13.04 0.48 -32.18
C PRO A 397 -12.97 2.00 -31.97
N TYR A 398 -13.36 2.74 -33.00
CA TYR A 398 -13.64 4.17 -32.89
C TYR A 398 -14.73 4.58 -33.89
N LEU A 399 -15.28 5.77 -33.71
CA LEU A 399 -16.34 6.38 -34.50
C LEU A 399 -15.81 7.67 -35.13
N TYR A 400 -15.98 7.83 -36.44
CA TYR A 400 -15.56 9.04 -37.16
C TYR A 400 -16.54 9.43 -38.26
N ASP A 401 -16.81 10.73 -38.36
CA ASP A 401 -17.58 11.33 -39.47
C ASP A 401 -16.63 12.14 -40.35
N GLU A 402 -16.34 11.61 -41.55
CA GLU A 402 -15.43 12.25 -42.51
C GLU A 402 -15.90 13.64 -42.99
N THR A 403 -17.19 13.97 -42.83
CA THR A 403 -17.74 15.26 -43.26
C THR A 403 -17.51 16.33 -42.22
N THR A 404 -17.81 16.03 -40.96
CA THR A 404 -17.73 17.00 -39.85
C THR A 404 -16.36 16.95 -39.16
N GLY A 405 -15.68 15.81 -39.21
CA GLY A 405 -14.45 15.53 -38.51
C GLY A 405 -14.65 15.08 -37.06
N VAL A 406 -15.89 14.88 -36.59
CA VAL A 406 -16.09 14.47 -35.18
C VAL A 406 -15.58 13.04 -34.96
N PHE A 407 -14.89 12.82 -33.84
CA PHE A 407 -14.22 11.56 -33.51
C PHE A 407 -14.58 11.10 -32.10
N TYR A 408 -14.88 9.82 -31.91
CA TYR A 408 -15.07 9.20 -30.59
C TYR A 408 -14.37 7.83 -30.52
N THR A 409 -13.66 7.54 -29.43
CA THR A 409 -13.01 6.24 -29.15
C THR A 409 -13.66 5.61 -27.91
N TYR A 410 -13.73 4.27 -27.85
CA TYR A 410 -14.44 3.52 -26.80
C TYR A 410 -14.12 2.01 -26.83
N ASP A 411 -14.72 1.21 -25.93
CA ASP A 411 -14.77 -0.26 -26.04
C ASP A 411 -16.11 -0.77 -26.59
N ASN A 412 -16.07 -1.88 -27.34
CA ASN A 412 -17.25 -2.66 -27.71
C ASN A 412 -17.06 -4.15 -27.33
N GLU A 413 -18.07 -5.00 -27.58
CA GLU A 413 -17.99 -6.43 -27.26
C GLU A 413 -16.76 -7.12 -27.86
N ARG A 414 -16.34 -6.70 -29.07
CA ARG A 414 -15.17 -7.26 -29.76
C ARG A 414 -13.87 -6.89 -29.05
N SER A 415 -13.66 -5.62 -28.67
CA SER A 415 -12.45 -5.24 -27.94
C SER A 415 -12.41 -5.84 -26.53
N ILE A 416 -13.56 -5.98 -25.85
CA ILE A 416 -13.66 -6.71 -24.58
C ILE A 416 -13.25 -8.18 -24.72
N GLN A 417 -13.66 -8.86 -25.80
CA GLN A 417 -13.22 -10.24 -26.07
C GLN A 417 -11.71 -10.33 -26.31
N GLU A 418 -11.11 -9.38 -27.01
CA GLU A 418 -9.64 -9.34 -27.19
C GLU A 418 -8.91 -9.07 -25.87
N LYS A 419 -9.42 -8.17 -25.02
CA LYS A 419 -8.87 -7.88 -23.68
C LYS A 419 -8.94 -9.08 -22.74
N THR A 420 -10.08 -9.77 -22.70
CA THR A 420 -10.23 -10.98 -21.85
C THR A 420 -9.35 -12.13 -22.33
N LYS A 421 -9.22 -12.31 -23.65
CA LYS A 421 -8.24 -13.24 -24.22
C LYS A 421 -6.81 -12.89 -23.80
N TYR A 422 -6.43 -11.61 -23.89
CA TYR A 422 -5.13 -11.13 -23.46
C TYR A 422 -4.86 -11.41 -21.96
N VAL A 423 -5.85 -11.17 -21.09
CA VAL A 423 -5.76 -11.51 -19.66
C VAL A 423 -5.46 -12.98 -19.43
N LEU A 424 -6.16 -13.88 -20.12
CA LEU A 424 -5.94 -15.32 -20.00
C LEU A 424 -4.58 -15.76 -20.54
N GLU A 425 -4.18 -15.25 -21.71
CA GLU A 425 -2.91 -15.59 -22.36
C GLU A 425 -1.68 -15.10 -21.58
N ARG A 426 -1.79 -13.95 -20.92
CA ARG A 426 -0.71 -13.33 -20.13
C ARG A 426 -0.75 -13.71 -18.65
N GLY A 427 -1.74 -14.50 -18.21
CA GLY A 427 -1.89 -14.89 -16.81
C GLY A 427 -2.15 -13.69 -15.89
N LEU A 428 -2.96 -12.73 -16.32
CA LEU A 428 -3.28 -11.53 -15.54
C LEU A 428 -4.38 -11.77 -14.50
N GLY A 429 -4.51 -10.84 -13.55
CA GLY A 429 -5.46 -10.92 -12.45
C GLY A 429 -6.93 -10.69 -12.81
N GLY A 430 -7.23 -10.06 -13.96
CA GLY A 430 -8.62 -9.84 -14.39
C GLY A 430 -8.86 -8.60 -15.23
N VAL A 431 -10.14 -8.20 -15.31
CA VAL A 431 -10.61 -6.95 -15.94
C VAL A 431 -11.41 -6.13 -14.95
N ILE A 432 -11.19 -4.82 -14.91
CA ILE A 432 -12.03 -3.83 -14.22
C ILE A 432 -12.70 -2.90 -15.23
N ALA A 433 -13.98 -2.57 -15.02
CA ALA A 433 -14.72 -1.67 -15.88
C ALA A 433 -15.20 -0.39 -15.17
N TRP A 434 -15.08 0.74 -15.87
CA TRP A 434 -15.69 2.01 -15.49
C TRP A 434 -16.84 2.38 -16.45
N MET A 435 -18.10 2.44 -16.03
CA MET A 435 -18.65 1.90 -14.78
C MET A 435 -20.07 1.33 -15.02
N ALA A 436 -20.66 0.68 -14.01
CA ALA A 436 -21.84 -0.18 -14.17
C ALA A 436 -23.03 0.46 -14.89
N SER A 437 -23.41 1.70 -14.52
CA SER A 437 -24.63 2.30 -15.06
C SER A 437 -24.53 2.65 -16.54
N ASN A 438 -23.32 2.71 -17.12
CA ASN A 438 -23.05 3.06 -18.51
C ASN A 438 -23.22 1.89 -19.47
N ASP A 439 -23.28 0.66 -18.97
CA ASP A 439 -23.43 -0.53 -19.81
C ASP A 439 -24.80 -0.53 -20.51
N ALA A 440 -24.84 -1.10 -21.70
CA ALA A 440 -26.05 -1.17 -22.52
C ALA A 440 -26.94 -2.36 -22.08
N PRO A 441 -28.26 -2.27 -22.30
CA PRO A 441 -29.12 -3.41 -22.09
C PRO A 441 -28.80 -4.55 -23.06
N THR A 442 -28.95 -5.80 -22.59
CA THR A 442 -28.97 -6.98 -23.47
C THR A 442 -30.40 -7.27 -23.95
N ALA A 443 -30.69 -8.51 -24.37
CA ALA A 443 -32.03 -8.91 -24.82
C ALA A 443 -33.11 -8.75 -23.72
N ASP A 444 -32.70 -8.74 -22.45
CA ASP A 444 -33.54 -8.29 -21.35
C ASP A 444 -33.33 -6.77 -21.15
N PRO A 445 -34.29 -5.92 -21.55
CA PRO A 445 -34.15 -4.47 -21.41
C PRO A 445 -34.07 -4.00 -19.95
N ALA A 446 -34.37 -4.88 -18.98
CA ALA A 446 -34.22 -4.59 -17.56
C ALA A 446 -32.78 -4.74 -17.04
N LYS A 447 -31.87 -5.40 -17.79
CA LYS A 447 -30.48 -5.64 -17.38
C LYS A 447 -29.51 -4.89 -18.26
N ARG A 448 -28.71 -4.00 -17.66
CA ARG A 448 -27.59 -3.28 -18.31
C ARG A 448 -26.30 -4.08 -18.12
N ASP A 449 -26.07 -5.07 -18.98
CA ASP A 449 -25.00 -6.05 -18.81
C ASP A 449 -24.30 -6.44 -20.11
N LYS A 450 -24.46 -5.68 -21.20
CA LYS A 450 -23.96 -6.09 -22.51
C LYS A 450 -22.45 -6.30 -22.55
N LEU A 451 -21.66 -5.31 -22.14
CA LEU A 451 -20.20 -5.45 -22.07
C LEU A 451 -19.79 -6.31 -20.87
N THR A 452 -20.53 -6.25 -19.77
CA THR A 452 -20.27 -7.05 -18.57
C THR A 452 -20.38 -8.55 -18.86
N LYS A 453 -21.36 -8.93 -19.67
CA LYS A 453 -21.55 -10.28 -20.16
C LYS A 453 -20.43 -10.72 -21.08
N ALA A 454 -19.99 -9.86 -21.99
CA ALA A 454 -18.83 -10.14 -22.83
C ALA A 454 -17.57 -10.41 -21.99
N THR A 455 -17.35 -9.62 -20.93
CA THR A 455 -16.24 -9.83 -19.99
C THR A 455 -16.38 -11.17 -19.24
N LYS A 456 -17.57 -11.45 -18.71
CA LYS A 456 -17.86 -12.69 -17.98
C LYS A 456 -17.66 -13.92 -18.86
N GLU A 457 -18.19 -13.90 -20.08
CA GLU A 457 -18.05 -15.00 -21.05
C GLU A 457 -16.59 -15.16 -21.50
N GLY A 458 -15.87 -14.06 -21.69
CA GLY A 458 -14.45 -14.08 -22.06
C GLY A 458 -13.55 -14.68 -20.98
N LEU A 459 -13.78 -14.36 -19.70
CA LEU A 459 -12.95 -14.83 -18.58
C LEU A 459 -13.37 -16.20 -18.03
N PHE A 460 -14.67 -16.49 -17.98
CA PHE A 460 -15.23 -17.66 -17.27
C PHE A 460 -16.10 -18.56 -18.13
N GLY A 461 -16.34 -18.21 -19.39
CA GLY A 461 -17.26 -18.92 -20.27
C GLY A 461 -18.68 -18.93 -19.71
N SER A 462 -19.39 -20.05 -19.90
CA SER A 462 -20.77 -20.22 -19.43
C SER A 462 -20.90 -20.69 -17.98
N GLN A 463 -19.79 -20.91 -17.27
CA GLN A 463 -19.84 -21.48 -15.92
C GLN A 463 -20.39 -20.48 -14.89
N PRO A 464 -21.09 -20.94 -13.83
CA PRO A 464 -21.41 -20.11 -12.68
C PRO A 464 -20.13 -19.64 -11.98
N LEU A 465 -20.15 -18.41 -11.45
CA LEU A 465 -19.06 -17.89 -10.64
C LEU A 465 -19.01 -18.58 -9.28
N LYS A 466 -17.80 -18.71 -8.72
CA LYS A 466 -17.58 -19.30 -7.41
C LYS A 466 -18.29 -18.45 -6.35
N THR A 467 -19.04 -19.11 -5.47
CA THR A 467 -19.69 -18.45 -4.34
C THR A 467 -18.80 -18.45 -3.09
N HIS A 468 -19.05 -17.50 -2.20
CA HIS A 468 -18.35 -17.31 -0.94
C HIS A 468 -19.35 -17.27 0.21
N GLU A 469 -18.89 -17.65 1.41
CA GLU A 469 -19.70 -17.53 2.62
C GLU A 469 -19.72 -16.08 3.09
N ILE A 470 -20.91 -15.55 3.36
CA ILE A 470 -21.08 -14.17 3.85
C ILE A 470 -21.12 -14.21 5.38
N GLN A 471 -20.07 -13.70 6.00
CA GLN A 471 -20.02 -13.51 7.45
C GLN A 471 -20.79 -12.24 7.84
N TYR A 472 -21.58 -12.30 8.92
CA TYR A 472 -22.35 -11.16 9.45
C TYR A 472 -21.97 -10.88 10.91
N THR A 473 -21.95 -9.60 11.27
CA THR A 473 -21.83 -9.19 12.67
C THR A 473 -23.17 -9.37 13.38
N LYS A 474 -23.19 -10.13 14.48
CA LYS A 474 -24.39 -10.31 15.32
C LYS A 474 -24.79 -9.00 15.99
N LEU A 475 -26.10 -8.74 16.08
CA LEU A 475 -26.64 -7.63 16.86
C LEU A 475 -26.84 -8.04 18.32
N ASP A 476 -26.70 -7.09 19.23
CA ASP A 476 -27.12 -7.24 20.62
C ASP A 476 -28.66 -7.14 20.73
N VAL A 477 -29.33 -8.29 20.58
CA VAL A 477 -30.78 -8.42 20.57
C VAL A 477 -31.22 -9.54 21.49
N THR A 478 -32.22 -9.27 22.32
CA THR A 478 -32.84 -10.27 23.21
C THR A 478 -34.35 -10.31 23.01
N ALA A 479 -35.00 -11.37 23.47
CA ALA A 479 -36.46 -11.45 23.53
C ALA A 479 -36.96 -11.84 24.93
N ALA A 480 -38.14 -11.32 25.30
CA ALA A 480 -38.89 -11.77 26.46
C ALA A 480 -40.20 -12.42 26.02
N VAL A 481 -40.64 -13.46 26.75
CA VAL A 481 -41.87 -14.21 26.48
C VAL A 481 -42.70 -14.28 27.76
N LYS A 482 -43.94 -13.78 27.70
CA LYS A 482 -44.85 -13.69 28.84
C LYS A 482 -46.19 -14.36 28.53
N PRO A 483 -46.61 -15.41 29.25
CA PRO A 483 -47.91 -16.03 29.00
C PRO A 483 -49.07 -15.10 29.38
N TYR A 484 -50.20 -15.19 28.66
CA TYR A 484 -51.43 -14.47 28.96
C TYR A 484 -52.68 -15.35 28.80
N THR A 485 -53.75 -14.98 29.50
CA THR A 485 -55.10 -15.52 29.32
C THR A 485 -56.06 -14.33 29.25
N GLU A 486 -56.94 -14.32 28.25
CA GLU A 486 -57.94 -13.27 28.12
C GLU A 486 -58.95 -13.32 29.28
N PRO A 487 -59.42 -12.16 29.81
CA PRO A 487 -60.39 -12.14 30.90
C PRO A 487 -61.76 -12.74 30.53
N TRP A 488 -62.02 -12.92 29.23
CA TRP A 488 -63.29 -13.40 28.68
C TRP A 488 -63.04 -14.54 27.68
N GLY A 489 -63.32 -15.79 28.08
CA GLY A 489 -63.18 -16.98 27.24
C GLY A 489 -61.95 -17.84 27.55
N ASN A 490 -61.67 -18.84 26.69
CA ASN A 490 -60.53 -19.77 26.84
C ASN A 490 -59.32 -19.39 25.97
N ASN A 491 -59.24 -18.15 25.46
CA ASN A 491 -58.11 -17.71 24.65
C ASN A 491 -56.91 -17.42 25.55
N LYS A 492 -55.79 -18.12 25.31
CA LYS A 492 -54.51 -17.94 25.99
C LYS A 492 -53.36 -18.04 24.99
N GLY A 493 -52.18 -17.61 25.39
CA GLY A 493 -50.99 -17.59 24.54
C GLY A 493 -49.82 -16.87 25.16
N TYR A 494 -48.97 -16.26 24.34
CA TYR A 494 -47.75 -15.56 24.75
C TYR A 494 -47.70 -14.13 24.20
N GLU A 495 -47.28 -13.19 25.03
CA GLU A 495 -46.83 -11.85 24.65
C GLU A 495 -45.30 -11.91 24.49
N ILE A 496 -44.81 -11.59 23.30
CA ILE A 496 -43.39 -11.64 22.93
C ILE A 496 -42.90 -10.20 22.74
N THR A 497 -41.80 -9.84 23.40
CA THR A 497 -41.14 -8.54 23.24
C THR A 497 -39.72 -8.73 22.74
N LEU A 498 -39.38 -8.13 21.60
CA LEU A 498 -38.01 -8.03 21.09
C LEU A 498 -37.36 -6.75 21.63
N PHE A 499 -36.10 -6.84 22.09
CA PHE A 499 -35.29 -5.71 22.55
C PHE A 499 -34.06 -5.55 21.67
N ASN A 500 -33.87 -4.38 21.09
CA ASN A 500 -32.61 -4.01 20.46
C ASN A 500 -31.75 -3.29 21.51
N ASN A 501 -30.77 -3.97 22.09
CA ASN A 501 -29.93 -3.43 23.18
C ASN A 501 -28.73 -2.62 22.67
N GLU A 502 -28.58 -2.51 21.36
CA GLU A 502 -27.55 -1.69 20.73
C GLU A 502 -27.61 -0.24 21.18
N SER A 503 -26.45 0.43 21.14
CA SER A 503 -26.32 1.86 21.39
C SER A 503 -25.56 2.55 20.26
N LEU A 504 -25.90 3.82 19.99
CA LEU A 504 -25.23 4.65 19.00
C LEU A 504 -24.16 5.51 19.70
N THR A 505 -22.93 5.47 19.20
CA THR A 505 -21.76 6.06 19.85
C THR A 505 -20.91 6.92 18.92
N GLU A 506 -21.08 6.79 17.59
CA GLU A 506 -20.25 7.50 16.63
C GLU A 506 -20.58 9.00 16.60
N SER A 507 -19.56 9.81 16.29
CA SER A 507 -19.68 11.28 16.21
C SER A 507 -19.52 11.80 14.78
N ASN A 508 -18.67 11.18 13.95
CA ASN A 508 -18.49 11.49 12.54
C ASN A 508 -19.79 11.21 11.73
N GLN A 509 -20.14 12.10 10.80
CA GLN A 509 -21.41 12.03 10.07
C GLN A 509 -21.59 10.75 9.25
N VAL A 510 -20.52 10.29 8.59
CA VAL A 510 -20.52 9.04 7.82
C VAL A 510 -20.78 7.88 8.77
N LEU A 511 -19.90 7.72 9.76
CA LEU A 511 -19.98 6.61 10.70
C LEU A 511 -21.30 6.57 11.49
N ARG A 512 -21.89 7.72 11.83
CA ARG A 512 -23.22 7.79 12.47
C ARG A 512 -24.34 7.23 11.61
N GLY A 513 -24.35 7.58 10.32
CA GLY A 513 -25.36 7.06 9.39
C GLY A 513 -25.26 5.55 9.25
N LEU A 514 -24.02 5.05 9.17
CA LEU A 514 -23.74 3.62 9.02
C LEU A 514 -23.97 2.83 10.31
N GLU A 515 -23.58 3.36 11.46
CA GLU A 515 -23.80 2.72 12.76
C GLU A 515 -25.30 2.55 13.01
N ARG A 516 -26.12 3.58 12.76
CA ARG A 516 -27.59 3.45 12.82
C ARG A 516 -28.07 2.34 11.89
N GLY A 517 -27.69 2.39 10.62
CA GLY A 517 -28.06 1.34 9.67
C GLY A 517 -27.61 -0.05 10.12
N ALA A 518 -26.39 -0.20 10.63
CA ALA A 518 -25.84 -1.48 11.03
C ALA A 518 -26.55 -2.06 12.27
N LYS A 519 -26.90 -1.21 13.25
CA LYS A 519 -27.43 -1.61 14.56
C LYS A 519 -28.95 -1.66 14.66
N THR A 520 -29.70 -1.15 13.68
CA THR A 520 -31.16 -1.29 13.64
C THR A 520 -31.57 -2.69 13.18
N ILE A 521 -32.52 -3.34 13.88
CA ILE A 521 -33.12 -4.59 13.40
C ILE A 521 -34.03 -4.27 12.21
N LYS A 522 -33.84 -4.93 11.07
CA LYS A 522 -34.57 -4.65 9.81
C LYS A 522 -35.46 -5.81 9.38
N LEU A 523 -36.73 -5.50 9.13
CA LEU A 523 -37.78 -6.43 8.69
C LEU A 523 -37.68 -7.81 9.37
N PRO A 524 -37.71 -7.84 10.71
CA PRO A 524 -37.46 -9.04 11.51
C PRO A 524 -38.41 -10.16 11.12
N LYS A 525 -37.86 -11.37 11.08
CA LYS A 525 -38.62 -12.62 11.01
C LYS A 525 -38.08 -13.57 12.05
N LEU A 526 -38.98 -14.20 12.80
CA LEU A 526 -38.64 -15.04 13.94
C LEU A 526 -38.95 -16.49 13.62
N TYR A 527 -38.02 -17.38 13.94
CA TYR A 527 -38.21 -18.82 13.93
C TYR A 527 -38.28 -19.29 15.38
N ILE A 528 -39.50 -19.54 15.86
CA ILE A 528 -39.78 -19.90 17.24
C ILE A 528 -39.97 -21.41 17.32
N LYS A 529 -39.06 -22.12 17.97
CA LYS A 529 -39.16 -23.57 18.14
C LYS A 529 -40.25 -23.90 19.15
N THR A 530 -41.28 -24.63 18.71
CA THR A 530 -42.43 -24.99 19.54
C THR A 530 -42.83 -26.46 19.38
N ASP A 531 -43.41 -27.06 20.42
CA ASP A 531 -43.90 -28.45 20.43
C ASP A 531 -45.25 -28.66 19.69
N GLY A 532 -45.83 -27.57 19.20
CA GLY A 532 -47.02 -27.51 18.36
C GLY A 532 -47.18 -26.12 17.71
N PRO A 533 -48.17 -25.92 16.83
CA PRO A 533 -48.37 -24.63 16.18
C PRO A 533 -48.95 -23.58 17.12
N LEU A 534 -48.34 -22.38 17.14
CA LEU A 534 -48.99 -21.17 17.63
C LEU A 534 -49.59 -20.39 16.45
N THR A 535 -50.58 -19.54 16.73
CA THR A 535 -51.27 -18.69 15.75
C THR A 535 -51.18 -17.22 16.15
N SER A 536 -51.57 -16.29 15.28
CA SER A 536 -51.60 -14.86 15.61
C SER A 536 -52.55 -14.59 16.78
N GLY A 537 -52.04 -13.94 17.83
CA GLY A 537 -52.83 -13.51 19.00
C GLY A 537 -53.41 -12.10 18.84
N ASP A 538 -52.75 -11.25 18.07
CA ASP A 538 -53.22 -9.94 17.64
C ASP A 538 -52.71 -9.62 16.22
N TYR A 539 -52.99 -8.41 15.73
CA TYR A 539 -52.52 -7.94 14.43
C TYR A 539 -51.05 -7.48 14.45
N LEU A 540 -50.44 -7.32 15.64
CA LEU A 540 -49.06 -6.88 15.83
C LEU A 540 -48.07 -8.00 15.52
N ALA A 541 -48.50 -9.27 15.59
CA ALA A 541 -47.69 -10.44 15.24
C ALA A 541 -47.50 -10.64 13.72
N GLY A 542 -48.14 -9.82 12.88
CA GLY A 542 -48.01 -9.93 11.42
C GLY A 542 -48.51 -11.28 10.89
N SER A 543 -47.72 -11.93 10.04
CA SER A 543 -48.05 -13.25 9.50
C SER A 543 -47.43 -14.34 10.38
N VAL A 544 -48.27 -15.24 10.89
CA VAL A 544 -47.84 -16.38 11.70
C VAL A 544 -48.14 -17.67 10.96
N THR A 545 -47.11 -18.48 10.73
CA THR A 545 -47.20 -19.78 10.06
C THR A 545 -46.50 -20.86 10.90
N TYR A 546 -46.67 -22.13 10.52
CA TYR A 546 -45.99 -23.24 11.18
C TYR A 546 -45.33 -24.14 10.13
N GLU A 547 -44.01 -24.22 10.15
CA GLU A 547 -43.21 -24.97 9.18
C GLU A 547 -41.99 -25.61 9.85
N ASN A 548 -41.68 -26.85 9.48
CA ASN A 548 -40.49 -27.59 9.95
C ASN A 548 -40.28 -27.62 11.48
N GLY A 549 -41.38 -27.61 12.25
CA GLY A 549 -41.34 -27.61 13.71
C GLY A 549 -41.02 -26.24 14.34
N TYR A 550 -41.23 -25.15 13.59
CA TYR A 550 -41.14 -23.77 14.06
C TYR A 550 -42.46 -23.05 13.84
N THR A 551 -42.91 -22.30 14.84
CA THR A 551 -43.83 -21.18 14.62
C THR A 551 -43.01 -20.03 14.03
N VAL A 552 -43.35 -19.64 12.80
CA VAL A 552 -42.64 -18.59 12.08
C VAL A 552 -43.47 -17.31 12.08
N VAL A 553 -42.91 -16.26 12.68
CA VAL A 553 -43.52 -14.92 12.78
C VAL A 553 -42.81 -13.98 11.82
N ASP A 554 -43.51 -13.52 10.80
CA ASP A 554 -43.01 -12.55 9.83
C ASP A 554 -43.66 -11.17 10.06
N LEU A 555 -42.85 -10.22 10.53
CA LEU A 555 -43.30 -8.88 10.90
C LEU A 555 -43.30 -7.88 9.74
N LYS A 556 -42.95 -8.29 8.50
CA LYS A 556 -42.84 -7.36 7.36
C LYS A 556 -44.12 -6.59 7.03
N SER A 557 -45.29 -7.15 7.34
CA SER A 557 -46.59 -6.51 7.11
C SER A 557 -46.97 -5.49 8.19
N VAL A 558 -46.21 -5.41 9.28
CA VAL A 558 -46.54 -4.57 10.44
C VAL A 558 -45.68 -3.32 10.43
N TYR A 559 -46.31 -2.16 10.20
CA TYR A 559 -45.61 -0.90 9.96
C TYR A 559 -44.61 -0.54 11.07
N ASP A 560 -45.05 -0.57 12.33
CA ASP A 560 -44.23 -0.21 13.50
C ASP A 560 -43.12 -1.22 13.82
N ALA A 561 -43.17 -2.41 13.20
CA ALA A 561 -42.21 -3.49 13.42
C ALA A 561 -41.18 -3.62 12.29
N LYS A 562 -41.30 -2.83 11.22
CA LYS A 562 -40.42 -2.92 10.04
C LYS A 562 -38.96 -2.61 10.38
N THR A 563 -38.75 -1.73 11.36
CA THR A 563 -37.43 -1.40 11.89
C THR A 563 -37.52 -1.22 13.40
N ILE A 564 -36.62 -1.85 14.16
CA ILE A 564 -36.52 -1.67 15.61
C ILE A 564 -35.18 -1.00 15.89
N GLU A 565 -35.22 0.30 16.16
CA GLU A 565 -34.04 1.14 16.36
C GLU A 565 -33.23 0.73 17.61
N PRO A 566 -31.93 1.06 17.68
CA PRO A 566 -31.11 0.85 18.87
C PRO A 566 -31.77 1.43 20.13
N GLY A 567 -31.85 0.63 21.19
CA GLY A 567 -32.54 0.96 22.45
C GLY A 567 -34.06 0.83 22.43
N ALA A 568 -34.68 0.48 21.28
CA ALA A 568 -36.12 0.29 21.18
C ALA A 568 -36.53 -1.18 21.40
N SER A 569 -37.82 -1.39 21.68
CA SER A 569 -38.42 -2.71 21.80
C SER A 569 -39.73 -2.81 21.03
N TYR A 570 -40.11 -4.01 20.60
CA TYR A 570 -41.37 -4.27 19.92
C TYR A 570 -42.11 -5.47 20.51
N THR A 571 -43.40 -5.32 20.80
CA THR A 571 -44.22 -6.35 21.47
C THR A 571 -45.40 -6.79 20.62
N PHE A 572 -45.67 -8.10 20.57
CA PHE A 572 -46.83 -8.69 19.89
C PHE A 572 -47.34 -9.95 20.61
N LYS A 573 -48.52 -10.46 20.24
CA LYS A 573 -49.08 -11.67 20.85
C LYS A 573 -49.22 -12.85 19.89
N LEU A 574 -48.90 -14.04 20.39
CA LEU A 574 -49.23 -15.33 19.80
C LEU A 574 -50.30 -16.03 20.64
N LYS A 575 -51.18 -16.79 19.99
CA LYS A 575 -52.27 -17.55 20.60
C LYS A 575 -52.06 -19.05 20.41
N GLY A 576 -52.26 -19.81 21.49
CA GLY A 576 -52.15 -21.27 21.50
C GLY A 576 -51.55 -21.77 22.81
N ASP A 577 -51.40 -23.09 22.88
CA ASP A 577 -51.00 -23.82 24.09
C ASP A 577 -49.61 -24.47 23.95
N ALA A 578 -48.99 -24.34 22.77
CA ALA A 578 -47.70 -24.95 22.47
C ALA A 578 -46.56 -24.24 23.21
N GLU A 579 -45.64 -25.00 23.80
CA GLU A 579 -44.51 -24.48 24.56
C GLU A 579 -43.43 -23.93 23.62
N ILE A 580 -42.88 -22.76 23.96
CA ILE A 580 -41.74 -22.13 23.27
C ILE A 580 -40.44 -22.61 23.90
N THR A 581 -39.52 -23.13 23.08
CA THR A 581 -38.22 -23.67 23.53
C THR A 581 -37.03 -22.81 23.13
N SER A 582 -37.03 -22.25 21.91
CA SER A 582 -36.01 -21.31 21.46
C SER A 582 -36.55 -20.36 20.39
N MET A 583 -35.83 -19.28 20.12
CA MET A 583 -36.17 -18.29 19.10
C MET A 583 -34.92 -17.81 18.37
N GLU A 584 -34.94 -17.92 17.05
CA GLU A 584 -33.96 -17.30 16.18
C GLU A 584 -34.57 -16.07 15.50
N LEU A 585 -33.77 -15.03 15.35
CA LEU A 585 -34.07 -13.85 14.57
C LEU A 585 -33.28 -13.90 13.26
N VAL A 586 -33.97 -13.62 12.15
CA VAL A 586 -33.35 -13.23 10.88
C VAL A 586 -33.82 -11.84 10.48
N GLN A 587 -33.04 -11.18 9.64
CA GLN A 587 -33.32 -9.84 9.14
C GLN A 587 -33.40 -9.82 7.62
N ARG A 588 -34.04 -8.79 7.08
CA ARG A 588 -34.14 -8.51 5.63
C ARG A 588 -33.98 -7.03 5.39
N VAL A 589 -33.38 -6.66 4.26
CA VAL A 589 -33.32 -5.24 3.84
C VAL A 589 -34.68 -4.77 3.32
N SER A 590 -35.36 -5.61 2.55
CA SER A 590 -36.66 -5.34 1.94
C SER A 590 -37.61 -6.54 2.02
N ASN A 591 -38.90 -6.32 1.76
CA ASN A 591 -39.98 -7.30 2.03
C ASN A 591 -39.77 -8.69 1.43
N ASN A 592 -39.08 -8.75 0.29
CA ASN A 592 -38.86 -9.96 -0.50
C ASN A 592 -37.36 -10.28 -0.70
N SER A 593 -36.48 -9.62 0.06
CA SER A 593 -35.04 -9.90 0.04
C SER A 593 -34.68 -11.20 0.78
N PRO A 594 -33.51 -11.81 0.49
CA PRO A 594 -33.00 -12.94 1.25
C PRO A 594 -32.89 -12.66 2.75
N GLU A 595 -33.07 -13.71 3.55
CA GLU A 595 -32.83 -13.66 4.99
C GLU A 595 -31.32 -13.55 5.27
N MET A 596 -30.97 -12.65 6.18
CA MET A 596 -29.59 -12.36 6.56
C MET A 596 -29.44 -12.38 8.09
N ASN A 597 -28.19 -12.51 8.55
CA ASN A 597 -27.79 -12.38 9.95
C ASN A 597 -28.67 -13.21 10.91
N ARG A 598 -28.80 -14.51 10.64
CA ARG A 598 -29.54 -15.44 11.51
C ARG A 598 -28.82 -15.56 12.85
N GLN A 599 -29.49 -15.22 13.96
CA GLN A 599 -28.95 -15.30 15.31
C GLN A 599 -29.97 -15.85 16.31
N LEU A 600 -29.52 -16.63 17.30
CA LEU A 600 -30.33 -17.07 18.42
C LEU A 600 -30.54 -15.91 19.40
N ILE A 601 -31.78 -15.67 19.84
CA ILE A 601 -32.15 -14.53 20.72
C ILE A 601 -32.98 -14.92 21.96
N LEU A 602 -33.42 -16.18 22.04
CA LEU A 602 -34.09 -16.76 23.21
C LEU A 602 -33.92 -18.28 23.23
N GLY A 603 -33.80 -18.85 24.42
CA GLY A 603 -33.61 -20.29 24.65
C GLY A 603 -32.14 -20.66 24.74
N ASP A 604 -31.86 -21.77 25.43
CA ASP A 604 -30.50 -22.28 25.54
C ASP A 604 -30.05 -22.83 24.18
N GLU A 605 -28.96 -22.31 23.60
CA GLU A 605 -27.65 -22.98 23.69
C GLU A 605 -27.47 -24.49 23.40
N ALA A 606 -28.50 -25.33 23.49
CA ALA A 606 -28.41 -26.49 24.41
C ALA A 606 -27.95 -26.04 25.84
N PRO A 607 -28.28 -26.73 26.93
CA PRO A 607 -28.39 -26.08 28.25
C PRO A 607 -27.10 -25.37 28.70
N SER A 608 -27.24 -24.13 29.13
CA SER A 608 -26.47 -23.61 30.27
C SER A 608 -27.41 -23.61 31.49
N LYS A 609 -26.89 -24.01 32.65
CA LYS A 609 -27.61 -24.40 33.88
C LYS A 609 -27.95 -23.15 34.73
N ASN A 610 -29.09 -23.11 35.46
CA ASN A 610 -29.44 -22.01 36.41
C ASN A 610 -28.22 -21.66 37.28
N GLN A 611 -27.87 -20.38 37.33
CA GLN A 611 -26.63 -19.95 37.96
C GLN A 611 -26.93 -19.30 39.31
N PRO A 612 -26.14 -19.60 40.35
CA PRO A 612 -26.24 -18.85 41.60
C PRO A 612 -25.82 -17.38 41.38
N PRO A 613 -26.36 -16.44 42.18
CA PRO A 613 -26.10 -15.02 42.02
C PRO A 613 -24.61 -14.72 42.17
N VAL A 614 -24.06 -13.88 41.31
CA VAL A 614 -22.63 -13.61 41.33
C VAL A 614 -22.35 -12.42 42.25
N LEU A 615 -21.64 -12.69 43.35
CA LEU A 615 -21.08 -11.71 44.26
C LEU A 615 -19.79 -11.13 43.68
N HIS A 616 -19.85 -9.86 43.28
CA HIS A 616 -18.76 -9.10 42.66
C HIS A 616 -18.08 -8.18 43.67
N GLY A 617 -16.83 -7.86 43.40
CA GLY A 617 -16.05 -6.97 44.27
C GLY A 617 -15.72 -7.57 45.64
N ILE A 618 -15.91 -8.89 45.85
CA ILE A 618 -15.56 -9.63 47.07
C ILE A 618 -14.37 -10.54 46.78
N THR A 619 -13.19 -10.03 47.10
CA THR A 619 -11.87 -10.68 47.02
C THR A 619 -11.13 -10.45 48.34
N ASP A 620 -10.33 -11.39 48.81
CA ASP A 620 -9.53 -11.21 50.04
C ASP A 620 -8.73 -9.90 49.96
N LEU A 621 -8.78 -9.10 51.02
CA LEU A 621 -8.07 -7.82 51.09
C LEU A 621 -7.00 -7.92 52.15
N THR A 622 -5.83 -7.39 51.82
CA THR A 622 -4.76 -7.20 52.78
C THR A 622 -4.64 -5.71 53.04
N ILE A 623 -4.88 -5.33 54.28
CA ILE A 623 -4.81 -3.93 54.72
C ILE A 623 -3.73 -3.82 55.79
N GLN A 624 -3.14 -2.65 55.95
CA GLN A 624 -2.12 -2.44 56.97
C GLN A 624 -2.78 -2.13 58.31
N VAL A 625 -2.06 -2.42 59.39
CA VAL A 625 -2.51 -2.05 60.74
C VAL A 625 -2.79 -0.54 60.78
N GLY A 626 -4.05 -0.16 61.02
CA GLY A 626 -4.53 1.22 61.12
C GLY A 626 -5.35 1.75 59.93
N ASP A 627 -5.49 0.98 58.85
CA ASP A 627 -6.26 1.40 57.67
C ASP A 627 -7.77 1.53 57.96
N ILE A 628 -8.45 2.43 57.24
CA ILE A 628 -9.91 2.60 57.29
C ILE A 628 -10.55 1.59 56.35
N PHE A 629 -11.47 0.75 56.87
CA PHE A 629 -12.09 -0.33 56.11
C PHE A 629 -13.62 -0.25 56.14
N ASP A 630 -14.23 -0.11 54.97
CA ASP A 630 -15.68 -0.21 54.75
C ASP A 630 -16.03 -1.57 54.14
N LYS A 631 -16.90 -2.31 54.84
CA LYS A 631 -17.29 -3.67 54.48
C LYS A 631 -18.13 -3.77 53.20
N LEU A 632 -18.80 -2.72 52.74
CA LEU A 632 -19.65 -2.75 51.53
C LEU A 632 -19.08 -1.92 50.38
N ALA A 633 -18.01 -1.15 50.60
CA ALA A 633 -17.38 -0.36 49.55
C ALA A 633 -16.93 -1.26 48.38
N GLY A 634 -17.44 -0.97 47.19
CA GLY A 634 -17.12 -1.69 45.95
C GLY A 634 -17.71 -3.10 45.83
N VAL A 635 -18.51 -3.55 46.79
CA VAL A 635 -19.17 -4.87 46.75
C VAL A 635 -20.52 -4.74 46.05
N THR A 636 -20.74 -5.54 45.01
CA THR A 636 -22.01 -5.59 44.26
C THR A 636 -22.44 -7.04 44.03
N ALA A 637 -23.70 -7.27 43.67
CA ALA A 637 -24.20 -8.59 43.33
C ALA A 637 -25.06 -8.49 42.08
N THR A 638 -24.86 -9.42 41.15
CA THR A 638 -25.72 -9.55 39.98
C THR A 638 -26.01 -11.01 39.72
N ASP A 639 -27.22 -11.32 39.33
CA ASP A 639 -27.66 -12.63 38.92
C ASP A 639 -28.03 -12.58 37.43
N ALA A 640 -27.78 -13.67 36.69
CA ALA A 640 -28.07 -13.68 35.26
C ALA A 640 -29.59 -13.73 35.01
N GLU A 641 -30.33 -14.30 35.96
CA GLU A 641 -31.76 -14.48 35.93
C GLU A 641 -32.52 -13.38 36.70
N ASP A 642 -31.93 -12.83 37.78
CA ASP A 642 -32.55 -11.86 38.71
C ASP A 642 -31.96 -10.43 38.69
N GLY A 643 -30.92 -10.18 37.89
CA GLY A 643 -30.36 -8.84 37.71
C GLY A 643 -29.59 -8.32 38.95
N ASN A 644 -29.64 -7.01 39.22
CA ASN A 644 -28.82 -6.41 40.29
C ASN A 644 -29.38 -6.67 41.69
N LEU A 645 -28.68 -7.49 42.48
CA LEU A 645 -29.04 -7.87 43.85
C LEU A 645 -28.19 -7.16 44.92
N THR A 646 -27.45 -6.09 44.58
CA THR A 646 -26.49 -5.42 45.47
C THR A 646 -27.10 -4.98 46.81
N SER A 647 -28.34 -4.48 46.82
CA SER A 647 -29.03 -4.07 48.05
C SER A 647 -29.46 -5.22 48.95
N HIS A 648 -29.38 -6.46 48.47
CA HIS A 648 -29.80 -7.68 49.17
C HIS A 648 -28.59 -8.44 49.75
N ILE A 649 -27.38 -7.90 49.59
CA ILE A 649 -26.16 -8.48 50.17
C ILE A 649 -26.22 -8.37 51.69
N THR A 650 -26.05 -9.50 52.35
CA THR A 650 -25.89 -9.60 53.80
C THR A 650 -24.43 -9.90 54.14
N VAL A 651 -23.87 -9.19 55.12
CA VAL A 651 -22.47 -9.36 55.54
C VAL A 651 -22.42 -9.76 57.01
N THR A 652 -21.76 -10.88 57.31
CA THR A 652 -21.51 -11.36 58.67
C THR A 652 -20.01 -11.47 58.95
N GLY A 653 -19.58 -11.16 60.18
CA GLY A 653 -18.17 -11.05 60.58
C GLY A 653 -17.76 -9.61 60.92
N GLU A 654 -16.66 -9.45 61.68
CA GLU A 654 -16.08 -8.15 62.04
C GLU A 654 -14.56 -8.15 61.85
N VAL A 655 -14.02 -7.00 61.44
CA VAL A 655 -12.59 -6.81 61.13
C VAL A 655 -12.03 -5.74 62.05
N ASN A 656 -11.02 -6.09 62.84
CA ASN A 656 -10.31 -5.11 63.67
C ASN A 656 -9.04 -4.66 62.95
N THR A 657 -9.10 -3.51 62.27
CA THR A 657 -8.00 -3.00 61.44
C THR A 657 -6.75 -2.59 62.23
N ASN A 658 -6.82 -2.51 63.56
CA ASN A 658 -5.69 -2.14 64.42
C ASN A 658 -4.85 -3.33 64.91
N VAL A 659 -5.22 -4.56 64.57
CA VAL A 659 -4.53 -5.76 65.06
C VAL A 659 -4.22 -6.66 63.87
N ALA A 660 -2.94 -6.89 63.62
CA ALA A 660 -2.51 -7.80 62.58
C ALA A 660 -3.07 -9.21 62.82
N GLY A 661 -3.69 -9.78 61.80
CA GLY A 661 -4.48 -10.99 61.90
C GLY A 661 -5.42 -11.13 60.72
N LYS A 662 -5.91 -12.34 60.50
CA LYS A 662 -6.86 -12.64 59.43
C LYS A 662 -8.27 -12.64 60.01
N TYR A 663 -9.12 -11.76 59.49
CA TYR A 663 -10.52 -11.60 59.86
C TYR A 663 -11.38 -12.05 58.70
N GLU A 664 -12.35 -12.92 58.93
CA GLU A 664 -13.21 -13.43 57.87
C GLU A 664 -14.54 -12.67 57.85
N LEU A 665 -14.90 -12.13 56.70
CA LEU A 665 -16.22 -11.60 56.39
C LEU A 665 -16.91 -12.54 55.41
N VAL A 666 -18.15 -12.87 55.69
CA VAL A 666 -18.98 -13.73 54.85
C VAL A 666 -20.07 -12.87 54.24
N TYR A 667 -20.04 -12.77 52.92
CA TYR A 667 -21.02 -12.06 52.12
C TYR A 667 -21.96 -13.09 51.51
N SER A 668 -23.25 -12.95 51.77
CA SER A 668 -24.27 -13.82 51.21
C SER A 668 -25.30 -13.01 50.47
N VAL A 669 -25.72 -13.51 49.31
CA VAL A 669 -26.87 -13.02 48.59
C VAL A 669 -27.62 -14.24 48.04
N THR A 670 -28.95 -14.22 48.16
CA THR A 670 -29.80 -15.29 47.64
C THR A 670 -30.70 -14.69 46.59
N ASP A 671 -30.75 -15.38 45.46
CA ASP A 671 -31.56 -15.00 44.32
C ASP A 671 -33.05 -15.31 44.59
N SER A 672 -33.92 -14.97 43.64
CA SER A 672 -35.37 -15.17 43.77
C SER A 672 -35.80 -16.63 43.64
N GLN A 673 -34.94 -17.49 43.08
CA GLN A 673 -35.15 -18.92 42.86
C GLN A 673 -34.52 -19.80 43.95
N GLY A 674 -33.89 -19.19 44.95
CA GLY A 674 -33.35 -19.83 46.14
C GLY A 674 -31.93 -20.37 45.99
N LEU A 675 -31.20 -20.07 44.90
CA LEU A 675 -29.76 -20.30 44.88
C LEU A 675 -29.07 -19.13 45.59
N SER A 676 -28.24 -19.49 46.55
CA SER A 676 -27.44 -18.55 47.30
C SER A 676 -26.02 -18.60 46.77
N ALA A 677 -25.42 -17.43 46.59
CA ALA A 677 -23.99 -17.33 46.61
C ALA A 677 -23.54 -16.77 47.94
N GLU A 678 -22.66 -17.52 48.56
CA GLU A 678 -21.90 -17.08 49.70
C GLU A 678 -20.46 -16.95 49.25
N LYS A 679 -19.88 -15.77 49.46
CA LYS A 679 -18.47 -15.54 49.21
C LYS A 679 -17.84 -14.96 50.45
N LYS A 680 -16.84 -15.68 50.94
CA LYS A 680 -16.03 -15.24 52.06
C LYS A 680 -14.91 -14.37 51.53
N ARG A 681 -14.66 -13.27 52.22
CA ARG A 681 -13.50 -12.42 52.06
C ARG A 681 -12.77 -12.41 53.38
N ASN A 682 -11.53 -12.83 53.38
CA ASN A 682 -10.64 -12.59 54.49
C ASN A 682 -10.01 -11.21 54.34
N ILE A 683 -10.10 -10.42 55.39
CA ILE A 683 -9.27 -9.25 55.59
C ILE A 683 -8.05 -9.67 56.39
N THR A 684 -6.91 -9.73 55.73
CA THR A 684 -5.64 -9.96 56.41
C THR A 684 -5.06 -8.60 56.78
N VAL A 685 -5.18 -8.23 58.04
CA VAL A 685 -4.46 -7.06 58.56
C VAL A 685 -3.03 -7.52 58.77
N VAL A 686 -2.07 -6.94 58.04
CA VAL A 686 -0.66 -7.37 58.12
C VAL A 686 0.20 -6.26 58.72
N GLU A 687 1.20 -6.65 59.51
CA GLU A 687 2.27 -5.75 59.89
C GLU A 687 3.13 -5.43 58.65
N VAL A 688 3.64 -4.21 58.58
CA VAL A 688 4.37 -3.72 57.41
C VAL A 688 5.69 -4.48 57.25
N THR A 689 5.70 -5.42 56.30
CA THR A 689 6.89 -6.01 55.66
C THR A 689 6.58 -6.24 54.17
N ALA A 690 7.52 -5.93 53.28
CA ALA A 690 7.31 -5.94 51.83
C ALA A 690 6.89 -7.33 51.29
N PRO A 691 5.90 -7.47 50.39
CA PRO A 691 5.40 -8.77 49.96
C PRO A 691 6.21 -9.35 48.79
N GLY A 692 6.51 -10.64 48.86
CA GLY A 692 7.26 -11.40 47.85
C GLY A 692 6.38 -11.91 46.70
N HIS A 693 6.76 -11.53 45.49
CA HIS A 693 6.39 -12.21 44.25
C HIS A 693 7.57 -13.11 43.87
N ASP A 694 7.52 -14.43 44.13
CA ASP A 694 8.56 -15.39 43.72
C ASP A 694 7.89 -16.50 42.91
N PHE A 695 8.23 -16.60 41.61
CA PHE A 695 7.69 -17.61 40.69
C PHE A 695 8.45 -18.94 40.80
N GLY A 696 9.37 -19.08 41.76
CA GLY A 696 10.09 -20.30 42.07
C GLY A 696 11.28 -20.56 41.14
N VAL A 697 11.70 -19.58 40.35
CA VAL A 697 12.82 -19.72 39.38
C VAL A 697 14.17 -19.32 39.97
N GLY A 698 14.23 -19.03 41.28
CA GLY A 698 15.41 -18.55 41.97
C GLY A 698 15.68 -17.05 41.74
N GLN A 699 16.78 -16.57 42.29
CA GLN A 699 17.22 -15.18 42.14
C GLN A 699 18.35 -15.08 41.11
N GLY A 700 18.28 -14.06 40.27
CA GLY A 700 19.31 -13.77 39.29
C GLY A 700 20.63 -13.34 39.94
N ILE A 701 21.68 -13.36 39.13
CA ILE A 701 23.02 -12.97 39.54
C ILE A 701 23.42 -11.70 38.83
N LYS A 702 24.50 -11.07 39.30
CA LYS A 702 25.03 -9.89 38.64
C LYS A 702 25.64 -10.27 37.29
N TRP A 703 25.25 -9.55 36.25
CA TRP A 703 25.77 -9.76 34.90
C TRP A 703 27.18 -9.18 34.77
N PRO A 704 28.09 -9.84 34.02
CA PRO A 704 29.40 -9.32 33.69
C PRO A 704 29.32 -7.96 32.96
N LYS A 705 30.40 -7.17 33.02
CA LYS A 705 30.51 -5.90 32.29
C LYS A 705 30.45 -6.12 30.77
N GLN A 706 31.04 -7.21 30.29
CA GLN A 706 30.98 -7.67 28.91
C GLN A 706 30.40 -9.07 28.88
N VAL A 707 29.33 -9.27 28.13
CA VAL A 707 28.57 -10.53 28.15
C VAL A 707 28.17 -10.95 26.74
N ASN A 708 28.32 -12.24 26.42
CA ASN A 708 27.64 -12.87 25.29
C ASN A 708 26.30 -13.41 25.80
N SER A 709 25.19 -12.93 25.23
CA SER A 709 23.83 -13.29 25.67
C SER A 709 22.92 -13.49 24.46
N PRO A 710 22.92 -14.67 23.82
CA PRO A 710 22.09 -14.94 22.64
C PRO A 710 20.59 -14.90 22.98
N PHE A 711 19.78 -14.47 22.01
CA PHE A 711 18.33 -14.55 22.13
C PHE A 711 17.84 -15.97 21.92
N ILE A 712 16.86 -16.38 22.71
CA ILE A 712 16.16 -17.65 22.55
C ILE A 712 14.65 -17.42 22.64
N ASP A 713 13.93 -17.93 21.65
CA ASP A 713 12.47 -17.99 21.66
C ASP A 713 12.03 -19.10 22.62
N MET A 714 11.46 -18.69 23.75
CA MET A 714 10.98 -19.60 24.79
C MET A 714 9.62 -20.24 24.45
N VAL A 715 8.84 -19.67 23.53
CA VAL A 715 7.54 -20.23 23.12
C VAL A 715 7.67 -21.30 22.04
N ALA A 716 8.83 -21.40 21.38
CA ALA A 716 9.14 -22.46 20.43
C ALA A 716 8.95 -23.87 21.06
N TRP A 717 8.11 -24.69 20.42
CA TRP A 717 7.83 -26.04 20.91
C TRP A 717 8.95 -27.02 20.53
N VAL A 718 9.80 -27.39 21.49
CA VAL A 718 10.95 -28.26 21.28
C VAL A 718 10.60 -29.71 21.57
N THR A 719 10.88 -30.60 20.60
CA THR A 719 10.68 -32.05 20.72
C THR A 719 11.99 -32.84 20.73
N LYS A 720 13.13 -32.18 20.45
CA LYS A 720 14.46 -32.81 20.40
C LYS A 720 14.81 -33.40 21.78
N PRO A 721 15.07 -34.72 21.89
CA PRO A 721 15.37 -35.36 23.17
C PRO A 721 16.53 -34.68 23.91
N GLY A 722 16.33 -34.39 25.20
CA GLY A 722 17.33 -33.72 26.04
C GLY A 722 17.34 -32.19 25.95
N TYR A 723 16.75 -31.60 24.90
CA TYR A 723 16.69 -30.14 24.71
C TYR A 723 15.32 -29.54 25.06
N SER A 724 14.42 -30.35 25.60
CA SER A 724 13.05 -29.96 25.93
C SER A 724 12.78 -30.14 27.42
N ASN A 725 12.30 -29.08 28.05
CA ASN A 725 11.65 -29.12 29.36
C ASN A 725 10.15 -28.90 29.11
N ASN A 726 9.37 -29.99 29.08
CA ASN A 726 7.93 -29.96 28.81
C ASN A 726 7.51 -29.13 27.58
N GLY A 727 8.29 -29.19 26.50
CA GLY A 727 8.04 -28.44 25.27
C GLY A 727 8.77 -27.10 25.18
N ALA A 728 9.26 -26.54 26.29
CA ALA A 728 10.10 -25.35 26.27
C ALA A 728 11.59 -25.70 26.05
N PRO A 729 12.41 -24.78 25.48
CA PRO A 729 13.85 -25.00 25.35
C PRO A 729 14.53 -25.25 26.71
N ASN A 730 15.36 -26.29 26.82
CA ASN A 730 16.15 -26.59 28.01
C ASN A 730 17.47 -25.79 28.02
N LEU A 731 17.50 -24.68 28.76
CA LEU A 731 18.64 -23.77 28.84
C LEU A 731 19.85 -24.39 29.56
N ALA A 732 19.61 -25.21 30.60
CA ALA A 732 20.69 -25.89 31.32
C ALA A 732 21.46 -26.82 30.39
N ARG A 733 20.74 -27.60 29.58
CA ARG A 733 21.36 -28.47 28.58
C ARG A 733 22.17 -27.68 27.54
N ILE A 734 21.60 -26.60 27.01
CA ILE A 734 22.32 -25.73 26.06
C ILE A 734 23.57 -25.14 26.73
N SER A 735 23.49 -24.74 28.00
CA SER A 735 24.63 -24.25 28.79
C SER A 735 25.70 -25.31 28.98
N GLU A 736 25.32 -26.56 29.25
CA GLU A 736 26.26 -27.70 29.36
C GLU A 736 27.00 -27.95 28.04
N ASP A 737 26.30 -27.93 26.92
CA ASP A 737 26.88 -28.21 25.61
C ASP A 737 27.80 -27.07 25.13
N THR A 738 27.46 -25.81 25.44
CA THR A 738 28.11 -24.63 24.83
C THR A 738 29.04 -23.88 25.77
N GLY A 739 28.77 -23.93 27.08
CA GLY A 739 29.35 -23.06 28.09
C GLY A 739 28.69 -21.69 28.24
N VAL A 740 27.67 -21.34 27.44
CA VAL A 740 26.94 -20.07 27.56
C VAL A 740 26.16 -20.03 28.88
N LYS A 741 26.29 -18.93 29.62
CA LYS A 741 25.68 -18.76 30.95
C LYS A 741 24.61 -17.68 31.03
N PHE A 742 24.49 -16.83 30.03
CA PHE A 742 23.58 -15.69 30.03
C PHE A 742 22.73 -15.75 28.75
N PHE A 743 21.42 -15.52 28.87
CA PHE A 743 20.48 -15.58 27.75
C PHE A 743 19.48 -14.42 27.78
N ASN A 744 19.10 -13.93 26.60
CA ASN A 744 17.96 -13.03 26.42
C ASN A 744 16.73 -13.86 26.03
N LEU A 745 15.70 -13.85 26.86
CA LEU A 745 14.51 -14.68 26.65
C LEU A 745 13.41 -13.89 25.96
N GLY A 746 13.08 -14.25 24.73
CA GLY A 746 12.00 -13.66 23.93
C GLY A 746 10.71 -14.51 23.98
N PHE A 747 9.52 -13.93 24.09
CA PHE A 747 9.19 -12.57 24.55
C PHE A 747 8.03 -12.61 25.54
N ILE A 748 7.94 -11.66 26.46
CA ILE A 748 6.70 -11.43 27.25
C ILE A 748 5.93 -10.25 26.65
N GLN A 749 4.64 -10.43 26.43
CA GLN A 749 3.76 -9.46 25.78
C GLN A 749 2.39 -9.39 26.47
N SER A 750 1.57 -8.39 26.13
CA SER A 750 0.20 -8.28 26.59
C SER A 750 -0.70 -9.33 25.95
N ILE A 751 -1.57 -9.97 26.73
CA ILE A 751 -2.48 -11.03 26.24
C ILE A 751 -3.84 -10.51 25.75
N SER A 752 -4.26 -9.30 26.15
CA SER A 752 -5.63 -8.83 25.87
C SER A 752 -5.86 -7.32 25.96
N LYS A 753 -4.80 -6.50 26.07
CA LYS A 753 -4.90 -5.06 26.40
C LYS A 753 -5.71 -4.76 27.68
N GLN A 754 -5.95 -5.76 28.53
CA GLN A 754 -6.69 -5.60 29.78
C GLN A 754 -5.78 -5.22 30.94
N ILE A 755 -6.34 -4.40 31.82
CA ILE A 755 -5.77 -4.05 33.11
C ILE A 755 -6.60 -4.75 34.18
N VAL A 756 -5.96 -5.62 34.96
CA VAL A 756 -6.61 -6.32 36.08
C VAL A 756 -5.71 -6.14 37.30
N ASP A 757 -6.32 -5.76 38.42
CA ASP A 757 -5.61 -5.47 39.69
C ASP A 757 -4.48 -4.45 39.52
N GLY A 758 -4.72 -3.41 38.70
CA GLY A 758 -3.75 -2.35 38.44
C GLY A 758 -2.49 -2.82 37.70
N LYS A 759 -2.56 -3.93 36.95
CA LYS A 759 -1.46 -4.47 36.13
C LYS A 759 -1.95 -4.87 34.75
N VAL A 760 -1.09 -4.70 33.75
CA VAL A 760 -1.31 -5.23 32.40
C VAL A 760 -1.24 -6.76 32.47
N GLN A 761 -2.21 -7.43 31.85
CA GLN A 761 -2.21 -8.88 31.74
C GLN A 761 -1.16 -9.34 30.72
N TRP A 762 -0.27 -10.23 31.13
CA TRP A 762 0.89 -10.64 30.34
C TRP A 762 0.96 -12.16 30.12
N GLY A 763 1.72 -12.56 29.11
CA GLY A 763 2.03 -13.96 28.81
C GLY A 763 3.22 -14.07 27.87
N TRP A 764 3.95 -15.18 27.94
CA TRP A 764 5.00 -15.48 26.96
C TRP A 764 4.40 -15.57 25.55
N GLY A 765 4.98 -14.88 24.58
CA GLY A 765 4.50 -14.75 23.20
C GLY A 765 3.11 -14.14 23.05
N GLY A 766 2.57 -13.48 24.09
CA GLY A 766 1.18 -13.02 24.12
C GLY A 766 0.15 -14.14 24.34
N TYR A 767 0.59 -15.37 24.66
CA TYR A 767 -0.31 -16.48 24.94
C TYR A 767 -0.90 -16.38 26.34
N SER A 768 -2.23 -16.35 26.43
CA SER A 768 -2.97 -16.24 27.70
C SER A 768 -2.74 -17.38 28.69
N VAL A 769 -2.22 -18.53 28.21
CA VAL A 769 -1.96 -19.74 29.00
C VAL A 769 -0.51 -19.87 29.48
N LEU A 770 0.41 -19.01 29.03
CA LEU A 770 1.84 -19.07 29.37
C LEU A 770 2.20 -17.95 30.35
N ASN A 771 1.60 -17.95 31.53
CA ASN A 771 1.79 -16.96 32.58
C ASN A 771 1.49 -17.54 33.98
N GLU A 772 1.74 -16.75 35.02
CA GLU A 772 1.60 -17.21 36.40
C GLU A 772 0.15 -17.52 36.81
N LYS A 773 -0.86 -16.95 36.12
CA LYS A 773 -2.26 -17.32 36.34
C LYS A 773 -2.57 -18.75 35.90
N ASN A 774 -1.76 -19.30 34.99
CA ASN A 774 -1.86 -20.65 34.48
C ASN A 774 -0.59 -21.43 34.85
N ALA A 775 -0.17 -21.32 36.11
CA ALA A 775 1.07 -21.90 36.61
C ALA A 775 1.20 -23.41 36.27
N ASP A 776 0.11 -24.17 36.22
CA ASP A 776 0.13 -25.62 35.94
C ASP A 776 0.32 -25.98 34.47
N ASN A 777 0.34 -25.02 33.54
CA ASN A 777 0.60 -25.29 32.13
C ASN A 777 1.98 -25.95 31.96
N ALA A 778 2.02 -27.08 31.25
CA ALA A 778 3.22 -27.91 31.14
C ALA A 778 4.40 -27.13 30.51
N GLN A 779 4.16 -26.38 29.43
CA GLN A 779 5.21 -25.60 28.76
C GLN A 779 5.68 -24.46 29.65
N TYR A 780 4.78 -23.78 30.35
CA TYR A 780 5.14 -22.71 31.29
C TYR A 780 5.96 -23.23 32.49
N GLN A 781 5.59 -24.39 33.05
CA GLN A 781 6.42 -25.09 34.04
C GLN A 781 7.79 -25.46 33.47
N GLY A 782 7.83 -25.88 32.20
CA GLY A 782 9.05 -26.10 31.44
C GLY A 782 9.95 -24.87 31.38
N MET A 783 9.39 -23.69 31.07
CA MET A 783 10.14 -22.42 31.04
C MET A 783 10.70 -22.08 32.43
N LYS A 784 9.87 -22.18 33.47
CA LYS A 784 10.30 -21.94 34.86
C LYS A 784 11.40 -22.91 35.30
N GLN A 785 11.27 -24.17 34.92
CA GLN A 785 12.29 -25.20 35.16
C GLN A 785 13.59 -24.86 34.43
N SER A 786 13.55 -24.51 33.15
CA SER A 786 14.74 -24.13 32.38
C SER A 786 15.51 -22.95 32.98
N ILE A 787 14.81 -21.92 33.47
CA ILE A 787 15.45 -20.77 34.12
C ILE A 787 16.10 -21.20 35.44
N ARG A 788 15.37 -21.96 36.27
CA ARG A 788 15.86 -22.45 37.57
C ARG A 788 17.10 -23.32 37.41
N GLU A 789 17.07 -24.30 36.52
CA GLU A 789 18.19 -25.22 36.28
C GLU A 789 19.42 -24.48 35.75
N LEU A 790 19.24 -23.50 34.84
CA LEU A 790 20.35 -22.66 34.39
C LEU A 790 21.01 -21.89 35.56
N ARG A 791 20.20 -21.34 36.46
CA ARG A 791 20.69 -20.60 37.64
C ARG A 791 21.38 -21.49 38.66
N GLU A 792 20.88 -22.70 38.88
CA GLU A 792 21.55 -23.71 39.72
C GLU A 792 22.96 -24.05 39.18
N MET A 793 23.18 -23.88 37.88
CA MET A 793 24.47 -24.04 37.21
C MET A 793 25.29 -22.75 37.07
N GLY A 794 24.91 -21.70 37.80
CA GLY A 794 25.62 -20.42 37.85
C GLY A 794 25.39 -19.51 36.63
N GLY A 795 24.33 -19.73 35.85
CA GLY A 795 23.89 -18.83 34.78
C GLY A 795 22.80 -17.85 35.22
N ASP A 796 22.34 -17.01 34.30
CA ASP A 796 21.19 -16.12 34.49
C ASP A 796 20.48 -15.74 33.19
N VAL A 797 19.35 -15.06 33.31
CA VAL A 797 18.51 -14.66 32.19
C VAL A 797 18.03 -13.21 32.33
N THR A 798 17.88 -12.53 31.19
CA THR A 798 17.05 -11.33 31.08
C THR A 798 15.78 -11.71 30.34
N ILE A 799 14.68 -11.05 30.67
CA ILE A 799 13.43 -11.21 29.94
C ILE A 799 13.25 -10.00 29.03
N SER A 800 13.00 -10.28 27.75
CA SER A 800 12.77 -9.28 26.72
C SER A 800 11.27 -9.03 26.55
N LEU A 801 10.88 -7.76 26.69
CA LEU A 801 9.50 -7.29 26.57
C LEU A 801 9.32 -6.58 25.24
N GLY A 802 8.49 -7.13 24.36
CA GLY A 802 8.22 -6.60 23.03
C GLY A 802 8.45 -7.59 21.92
N GLY A 803 9.31 -7.24 20.97
CA GLY A 803 9.53 -7.94 19.70
C GLY A 803 8.55 -7.50 18.61
N LEU A 804 8.93 -7.70 17.34
CA LEU A 804 8.18 -7.26 16.16
C LEU A 804 6.69 -7.65 16.15
N ASN A 805 6.36 -8.84 16.67
CA ASN A 805 5.01 -9.39 16.64
C ASN A 805 4.41 -9.39 18.06
N GLY A 806 3.49 -8.49 18.37
CA GLY A 806 2.84 -8.45 19.69
C GLY A 806 2.31 -7.08 20.08
N VAL A 807 1.79 -6.96 21.31
CA VAL A 807 1.41 -5.67 21.92
C VAL A 807 2.21 -5.49 23.22
N THR A 808 3.02 -4.43 23.28
CA THR A 808 3.80 -4.10 24.49
C THR A 808 2.94 -3.50 25.58
N PHE A 809 3.44 -3.48 26.83
CA PHE A 809 2.65 -2.96 27.96
C PHE A 809 2.37 -1.46 27.83
N TRP A 810 3.31 -0.69 27.29
CA TRP A 810 3.13 0.75 27.11
C TRP A 810 2.25 1.09 25.91
N GLU A 811 2.04 0.17 24.98
CA GLU A 811 0.96 0.30 23.99
C GLU A 811 -0.42 0.04 24.60
N VAL A 812 -0.51 -0.67 25.74
CA VAL A 812 -1.77 -0.92 26.45
C VAL A 812 -2.18 0.26 27.31
N THR A 813 -1.23 0.84 28.05
CA THR A 813 -1.51 1.93 29.00
C THR A 813 -0.34 2.88 29.11
N GLN A 814 -0.67 4.15 29.38
CA GLN A 814 0.29 5.21 29.70
C GLN A 814 0.25 5.56 31.20
N ASP A 815 -0.50 4.80 32.01
CA ASP A 815 -0.50 4.93 33.46
C ASP A 815 0.81 4.38 34.03
N THR A 816 1.61 5.28 34.61
CA THR A 816 2.94 4.97 35.13
C THR A 816 2.90 3.97 36.30
N ASP A 817 1.86 3.99 37.14
CA ASP A 817 1.75 3.09 38.28
C ASP A 817 1.36 1.68 37.83
N ILE A 818 0.49 1.58 36.81
CA ILE A 818 0.09 0.28 36.25
C ILE A 818 1.27 -0.38 35.53
N LEU A 819 2.01 0.39 34.72
CA LEU A 819 3.24 -0.10 34.08
C LEU A 819 4.26 -0.52 35.13
N PHE A 820 4.52 0.33 36.13
CA PHE A 820 5.44 0.03 37.23
C PHE A 820 5.05 -1.25 37.97
N ASN A 821 3.79 -1.41 38.36
CA ASN A 821 3.31 -2.60 39.08
C ASN A 821 3.45 -3.87 38.23
N THR A 822 3.23 -3.76 36.92
CA THR A 822 3.37 -4.89 35.98
C THR A 822 4.83 -5.32 35.89
N TYR A 823 5.75 -4.36 35.69
CA TYR A 823 7.18 -4.67 35.65
C TYR A 823 7.71 -5.15 37.00
N LEU A 824 7.23 -4.59 38.11
CA LEU A 824 7.64 -4.98 39.45
C LEU A 824 7.28 -6.45 39.72
N GLU A 825 6.09 -6.89 39.31
CA GLU A 825 5.70 -8.30 39.39
C GLU A 825 6.66 -9.20 38.61
N LEU A 826 7.04 -8.82 37.38
CA LEU A 826 7.95 -9.62 36.57
C LEU A 826 9.36 -9.64 37.14
N VAL A 827 9.89 -8.49 37.55
CA VAL A 827 11.23 -8.36 38.12
C VAL A 827 11.35 -9.15 39.41
N GLN A 828 10.38 -9.04 40.31
CA GLN A 828 10.40 -9.80 41.56
C GLN A 828 10.12 -11.28 41.31
N GLY A 829 9.07 -11.57 40.54
CA GLY A 829 8.59 -12.92 40.25
C GLY A 829 9.65 -13.81 39.61
N TYR A 830 10.35 -13.29 38.60
CA TYR A 830 11.45 -14.00 37.97
C TYR A 830 12.81 -13.75 38.64
N GLY A 831 12.88 -12.94 39.70
CA GLY A 831 14.14 -12.56 40.36
C GLY A 831 15.14 -11.91 39.40
N LEU A 832 14.68 -11.00 38.55
CA LEU A 832 15.51 -10.40 37.49
C LEU A 832 16.46 -9.35 38.05
N THR A 833 17.72 -9.42 37.64
CA THR A 833 18.73 -8.37 37.86
C THR A 833 18.88 -7.47 36.63
N ARG A 834 18.30 -7.86 35.50
CA ARG A 834 18.30 -7.15 34.22
C ARG A 834 16.96 -7.34 33.50
N LEU A 835 16.48 -6.28 32.85
CA LEU A 835 15.27 -6.25 32.06
C LEU A 835 15.58 -5.66 30.68
N ASP A 836 15.11 -6.32 29.62
CA ASP A 836 15.28 -5.85 28.25
C ASP A 836 13.94 -5.38 27.66
N LEU A 837 13.95 -4.21 27.04
CA LEU A 837 12.82 -3.66 26.31
C LEU A 837 13.18 -3.74 24.84
N ASP A 838 12.54 -4.67 24.13
CA ASP A 838 12.74 -4.89 22.71
C ASP A 838 11.73 -4.06 21.91
N ILE A 839 12.12 -2.82 21.61
CA ILE A 839 11.23 -1.77 21.16
C ILE A 839 11.20 -1.75 19.64
N GLU A 840 10.24 -2.49 19.09
CA GLU A 840 10.02 -2.66 17.66
C GLU A 840 8.57 -2.31 17.25
N GLY A 841 8.30 -2.25 15.94
CA GLY A 841 6.96 -2.01 15.41
C GLY A 841 6.28 -0.75 15.99
N GLY A 842 5.02 -0.88 16.40
CA GLY A 842 4.21 0.20 16.99
C GLY A 842 4.72 0.72 18.33
N ALA A 843 5.54 -0.06 19.04
CA ALA A 843 6.05 0.27 20.36
C ALA A 843 7.10 1.40 20.35
N GLN A 844 7.61 1.78 19.18
CA GLN A 844 8.66 2.77 18.98
C GLN A 844 8.18 4.23 19.09
N ASN A 845 6.87 4.46 19.24
CA ASN A 845 6.32 5.80 19.36
C ASN A 845 6.88 6.53 20.60
N LYS A 846 7.49 7.71 20.39
CA LYS A 846 8.07 8.54 21.47
C LYS A 846 7.09 8.82 22.58
N ALA A 847 5.86 9.23 22.25
CA ALA A 847 4.85 9.60 23.24
C ALA A 847 4.50 8.42 24.15
N LEU A 848 4.41 7.20 23.59
CA LEU A 848 4.16 6.00 24.37
C LEU A 848 5.33 5.64 25.30
N ASN A 849 6.56 5.93 24.86
CA ASN A 849 7.76 5.67 25.64
C ASN A 849 8.01 6.71 26.74
N VAL A 850 7.43 7.90 26.69
CA VAL A 850 7.59 8.90 27.77
C VAL A 850 7.01 8.40 29.09
N ALA A 851 5.80 7.82 29.08
CA ALA A 851 5.23 7.25 30.31
C ALA A 851 5.94 5.95 30.71
N ASN A 852 6.30 5.12 29.72
CA ASN A 852 7.03 3.90 29.98
C ASN A 852 8.38 4.16 30.65
N ALA A 853 9.15 5.12 30.13
CA ALA A 853 10.43 5.54 30.68
C ALA A 853 10.31 5.99 32.14
N LYS A 854 9.23 6.70 32.51
CA LYS A 854 8.96 7.06 33.91
C LYS A 854 8.67 5.85 34.79
N ALA A 855 7.90 4.89 34.29
CA ALA A 855 7.59 3.65 35.01
C ALA A 855 8.83 2.78 35.19
N ILE A 856 9.66 2.69 34.14
CA ILE A 856 10.94 1.99 34.14
C ILE A 856 11.93 2.68 35.09
N LYS A 857 11.97 4.01 35.12
CA LYS A 857 12.78 4.74 36.11
C LYS A 857 12.32 4.40 37.53
N LYS A 858 11.01 4.47 37.79
CA LYS A 858 10.43 4.11 39.09
C LYS A 858 10.77 2.66 39.49
N LEU A 859 10.73 1.73 38.53
CA LEU A 859 11.13 0.34 38.72
C LEU A 859 12.61 0.20 39.05
N GLN A 860 13.47 0.85 38.26
CA GLN A 860 14.91 0.85 38.46
C GLN A 860 15.28 1.42 39.83
N ASP A 861 14.63 2.49 40.28
CA ASP A 861 14.84 3.07 41.62
C ASP A 861 14.36 2.14 42.75
N ALA A 862 13.27 1.39 42.52
CA ALA A 862 12.70 0.49 43.53
C ALA A 862 13.46 -0.84 43.66
N THR A 863 14.09 -1.31 42.58
CA THR A 863 14.64 -2.68 42.50
C THR A 863 16.13 -2.73 42.22
N GLY A 864 16.71 -1.68 41.62
CA GLY A 864 18.08 -1.68 41.13
C GLY A 864 18.30 -2.50 39.86
N VAL A 865 17.24 -2.88 39.15
CA VAL A 865 17.33 -3.68 37.92
C VAL A 865 18.08 -2.92 36.80
N ASP A 866 19.01 -3.60 36.12
CA ASP A 866 19.69 -3.08 34.93
C ASP A 866 18.68 -2.98 33.77
N ILE A 867 18.66 -1.85 33.03
CA ILE A 867 17.76 -1.65 31.90
C ILE A 867 18.53 -1.75 30.58
N VAL A 868 18.06 -2.61 29.67
CA VAL A 868 18.54 -2.73 28.29
C VAL A 868 17.46 -2.22 27.35
N LEU A 869 17.86 -1.42 26.36
CA LEU A 869 17.00 -1.04 25.24
C LEU A 869 17.51 -1.78 24.00
N THR A 870 16.73 -2.73 23.49
CA THR A 870 16.99 -3.36 22.20
C THR A 870 16.26 -2.55 21.10
N LEU A 871 17.02 -1.98 20.17
CA LEU A 871 16.56 -0.95 19.24
C LEU A 871 16.94 -1.27 17.78
N PRO A 872 16.03 -1.05 16.81
CA PRO A 872 16.37 -1.15 15.39
C PRO A 872 17.47 -0.15 15.00
N VAL A 873 18.33 -0.53 14.07
CA VAL A 873 19.45 0.33 13.64
C VAL A 873 19.62 0.23 12.13
N LEU A 874 20.09 1.31 11.52
CA LEU A 874 20.63 1.26 10.17
C LEU A 874 22.16 1.18 10.22
N PRO A 875 22.84 0.83 9.11
CA PRO A 875 24.29 0.90 9.05
C PRO A 875 24.85 2.31 9.36
N SER A 876 24.02 3.36 9.22
CA SER A 876 24.32 4.74 9.58
C SER A 876 24.06 5.09 11.05
N GLY A 877 23.68 4.13 11.90
CA GLY A 877 23.33 4.34 13.32
C GLY A 877 21.82 4.28 13.59
N LEU A 878 21.42 4.66 14.81
CA LEU A 878 20.03 4.78 15.23
C LEU A 878 19.31 5.81 14.36
N THR A 879 18.09 5.51 13.91
CA THR A 879 17.28 6.47 13.16
C THR A 879 16.67 7.50 14.12
N SER A 880 16.04 8.55 13.57
CA SER A 880 15.33 9.55 14.39
C SER A 880 14.33 8.93 15.36
N VAL A 881 13.65 7.84 14.96
CA VAL A 881 12.67 7.13 15.79
C VAL A 881 13.35 6.49 17.02
N GLN A 882 14.46 5.76 16.83
CA GLN A 882 15.15 5.14 17.97
C GLN A 882 15.90 6.16 18.83
N LEU A 883 16.35 7.26 18.23
CA LEU A 883 16.90 8.38 18.97
C LEU A 883 15.85 9.07 19.85
N ASP A 884 14.61 9.20 19.38
CA ASP A 884 13.49 9.70 20.17
C ASP A 884 13.14 8.79 21.35
N VAL A 885 13.21 7.46 21.15
CA VAL A 885 13.09 6.49 22.24
C VAL A 885 14.22 6.66 23.24
N LEU A 886 15.48 6.68 22.79
CA LEU A 886 16.63 6.88 23.68
C LEU A 886 16.52 8.19 24.48
N GLU A 887 16.09 9.28 23.83
CA GLU A 887 15.79 10.54 24.49
C GLU A 887 14.75 10.39 25.60
N ALA A 888 13.65 9.68 25.37
CA ALA A 888 12.57 9.51 26.35
C ALA A 888 13.09 8.86 27.64
N TYR A 889 13.94 7.82 27.53
CA TYR A 889 14.51 7.12 28.69
C TYR A 889 15.57 7.95 29.40
N LEU A 890 16.50 8.57 28.66
CA LEU A 890 17.52 9.44 29.26
C LEU A 890 16.89 10.66 29.95
N SER A 891 15.89 11.28 29.33
CA SER A 891 15.18 12.44 29.88
C SER A 891 14.35 12.09 31.12
N ALA A 892 13.86 10.85 31.23
CA ALA A 892 13.23 10.35 32.45
C ALA A 892 14.23 10.00 33.56
N GLY A 893 15.54 10.07 33.27
CA GLY A 893 16.62 9.75 34.21
C GLY A 893 16.87 8.26 34.37
N VAL A 894 16.44 7.42 33.42
CA VAL A 894 16.75 5.99 33.40
C VAL A 894 18.24 5.81 33.14
N ASP A 895 18.91 5.05 34.01
CA ASP A 895 20.29 4.59 33.76
C ASP A 895 20.23 3.41 32.78
N VAL A 896 20.27 3.73 31.49
CA VAL A 896 20.25 2.73 30.42
C VAL A 896 21.62 2.02 30.42
N LYS A 897 21.60 0.74 30.78
CA LYS A 897 22.80 -0.07 30.96
C LYS A 897 23.43 -0.48 29.63
N VAL A 898 22.59 -0.87 28.68
CA VAL A 898 22.99 -1.27 27.33
C VAL A 898 21.98 -0.73 26.32
N VAL A 899 22.47 -0.09 25.26
CA VAL A 899 21.73 0.16 24.02
C VAL A 899 22.11 -0.95 23.04
N ASN A 900 21.29 -2.00 23.00
CA ASN A 900 21.52 -3.18 22.19
C ASN A 900 20.95 -2.96 20.78
N ILE A 901 21.81 -2.72 19.79
CA ILE A 901 21.35 -2.44 18.43
C ILE A 901 21.15 -3.73 17.62
N MET A 902 20.00 -3.81 16.95
CA MET A 902 19.67 -4.92 16.06
C MET A 902 20.33 -4.74 14.70
N THR A 903 21.57 -5.23 14.58
CA THR A 903 22.36 -5.18 13.35
C THR A 903 21.92 -6.25 12.35
N MET A 904 20.65 -6.19 11.99
CA MET A 904 19.94 -7.12 11.12
C MET A 904 18.87 -6.35 10.33
N CYS A 905 18.25 -7.02 9.35
CA CYS A 905 17.07 -6.49 8.66
C CYS A 905 17.20 -5.08 8.02
N TYR A 906 18.39 -4.70 7.55
CA TYR A 906 18.67 -3.33 7.05
C TYR A 906 17.84 -2.89 5.83
N GLY A 907 17.15 -3.80 5.14
CA GLY A 907 16.34 -3.50 3.94
C GLY A 907 17.17 -3.27 2.67
N ASN A 908 16.55 -3.40 1.49
CA ASN A 908 17.24 -3.19 0.21
C ASN A 908 17.54 -1.69 0.00
N GLY A 909 18.82 -1.34 -0.18
CA GLY A 909 19.29 0.01 -0.51
C GLY A 909 20.03 0.78 0.60
N THR A 910 20.26 0.18 1.77
CA THR A 910 20.93 0.84 2.91
C THR A 910 22.43 0.50 3.05
N LEU A 911 22.89 -0.49 2.29
CA LEU A 911 24.29 -0.90 2.21
C LEU A 911 25.05 0.01 1.23
N LEU A 912 26.29 0.35 1.57
CA LEU A 912 27.21 1.01 0.64
C LEU A 912 27.63 0.03 -0.46
N PRO A 913 28.04 0.51 -1.65
CA PRO A 913 28.57 -0.36 -2.70
C PRO A 913 29.71 -1.25 -2.17
N GLY A 914 29.58 -2.57 -2.33
CA GLY A 914 30.55 -3.57 -1.84
C GLY A 914 30.44 -3.94 -0.35
N GLU A 915 29.53 -3.31 0.39
CA GLU A 915 29.26 -3.64 1.78
C GLU A 915 28.30 -4.83 1.90
N ASN A 916 28.55 -5.72 2.86
CA ASN A 916 27.66 -6.82 3.23
C ASN A 916 27.11 -6.62 4.66
N TYR A 917 26.20 -7.49 5.10
CA TYR A 917 25.57 -7.38 6.42
C TYR A 917 26.56 -7.51 7.58
N GLY A 918 27.66 -8.27 7.41
CA GLY A 918 28.75 -8.32 8.37
C GLY A 918 29.43 -6.95 8.53
N SER A 919 29.99 -6.41 7.44
CA SER A 919 30.66 -5.09 7.46
C SER A 919 29.71 -3.95 7.85
N ALA A 920 28.43 -4.02 7.46
CA ALA A 920 27.41 -3.06 7.86
C ALA A 920 27.11 -3.09 9.36
N SER A 921 27.19 -4.26 9.99
CA SER A 921 27.05 -4.40 11.45
C SER A 921 28.15 -3.65 12.19
N LEU A 922 29.39 -3.72 11.71
CA LEU A 922 30.52 -2.98 12.27
C LEU A 922 30.30 -1.47 12.15
N ARG A 923 29.87 -1.01 10.97
CA ARG A 923 29.57 0.41 10.72
C ARG A 923 28.41 0.93 11.55
N ALA A 924 27.38 0.12 11.77
CA ALA A 924 26.25 0.47 12.63
C ALA A 924 26.70 0.72 14.07
N VAL A 925 27.58 -0.14 14.63
CA VAL A 925 28.17 0.03 15.97
C VAL A 925 28.94 1.35 16.07
N ASP A 926 29.82 1.61 15.11
CA ASP A 926 30.66 2.81 15.11
C ASP A 926 29.84 4.10 14.94
N SER A 927 28.78 4.05 14.14
CA SER A 927 27.87 5.18 13.93
C SER A 927 27.05 5.47 15.19
N THR A 928 26.49 4.42 15.81
CA THR A 928 25.71 4.53 17.05
C THR A 928 26.55 5.08 18.20
N LYS A 929 27.85 4.77 18.29
CA LYS A 929 28.74 5.33 19.32
C LYS A 929 28.70 6.85 19.37
N ASN A 930 28.75 7.51 18.21
CA ASN A 930 28.73 8.98 18.17
C ASN A 930 27.39 9.54 18.65
N GLN A 931 26.29 8.86 18.31
CA GLN A 931 24.94 9.25 18.74
C GLN A 931 24.73 9.05 20.23
N VAL A 932 25.20 7.94 20.80
CA VAL A 932 25.16 7.66 22.24
C VAL A 932 25.88 8.77 23.01
N LYS A 933 27.09 9.16 22.60
CA LYS A 933 27.81 10.28 23.21
C LYS A 933 27.00 11.58 23.20
N GLN A 934 26.44 11.92 22.04
CA GLN A 934 25.65 13.13 21.87
C GLN A 934 24.43 13.14 22.79
N TYR A 935 23.67 12.03 22.81
CA TYR A 935 22.41 11.95 23.54
C TYR A 935 22.62 11.86 25.06
N TYR A 936 23.64 11.13 25.53
CA TYR A 936 23.99 11.12 26.96
C TYR A 936 24.46 12.49 27.43
N LYS A 937 25.24 13.21 26.62
CA LYS A 937 25.65 14.58 26.96
C LYS A 937 24.45 15.51 27.07
N GLN A 938 23.52 15.41 26.12
CA GLN A 938 22.37 16.31 26.03
C GLN A 938 21.30 16.02 27.08
N TYR A 939 20.97 14.74 27.31
CA TYR A 939 19.79 14.35 28.08
C TYR A 939 20.11 13.71 29.43
N ALA A 940 21.31 13.14 29.61
CA ALA A 940 21.77 12.57 30.88
C ALA A 940 22.88 13.41 31.55
N ASN A 941 23.29 14.52 30.93
CA ASN A 941 24.38 15.38 31.40
C ASN A 941 25.69 14.60 31.66
N ALA A 942 25.98 13.61 30.80
CA ALA A 942 27.15 12.74 30.88
C ALA A 942 28.00 12.89 29.61
N ASP A 943 29.20 13.45 29.73
CA ASP A 943 30.15 13.59 28.61
C ASP A 943 31.02 12.33 28.53
N LEU A 944 30.59 11.37 27.73
CA LEU A 944 31.22 10.06 27.62
C LEU A 944 32.50 10.13 26.77
N THR A 945 33.52 9.36 27.15
CA THR A 945 34.62 8.99 26.26
C THR A 945 34.16 7.98 25.20
N ASP A 946 34.97 7.74 24.17
CA ASP A 946 34.66 6.72 23.16
C ASP A 946 34.59 5.32 23.78
N GLU A 947 35.48 5.00 24.72
CA GLU A 947 35.48 3.73 25.44
C GLU A 947 34.20 3.55 26.28
N GLU A 948 33.77 4.60 27.00
CA GLU A 948 32.53 4.56 27.77
C GLU A 948 31.29 4.43 26.88
N ALA A 949 31.26 5.10 25.73
CA ALA A 949 30.15 5.01 24.79
C ALA A 949 30.06 3.63 24.11
N TYR A 950 31.18 3.05 23.68
CA TYR A 950 31.18 1.66 23.21
C TYR A 950 30.79 0.69 24.33
N GLY A 951 31.23 0.95 25.57
CA GLY A 951 30.86 0.18 26.76
C GLY A 951 29.39 0.27 27.18
N ILE A 952 28.56 1.01 26.45
CA ILE A 952 27.08 1.04 26.57
C ILE A 952 26.42 0.32 25.39
N ILE A 953 27.13 0.03 24.29
CA ILE A 953 26.53 -0.56 23.08
C ILE A 953 26.57 -2.09 23.14
N GLY A 954 25.46 -2.70 22.74
CA GLY A 954 25.37 -4.12 22.38
C GLY A 954 25.08 -4.29 20.89
N THR A 955 25.39 -5.44 20.32
CA THR A 955 25.09 -5.78 18.90
C THR A 955 24.43 -7.14 18.80
N THR A 956 23.34 -7.20 18.03
CA THR A 956 22.54 -8.41 17.78
C THR A 956 22.27 -8.55 16.27
N PRO A 957 23.03 -9.36 15.52
CA PRO A 957 22.66 -9.78 14.18
C PRO A 957 21.70 -10.99 14.18
N SER A 958 21.03 -11.25 13.06
CA SER A 958 20.30 -12.51 12.85
C SER A 958 21.16 -13.49 12.07
N ILE A 959 21.48 -14.65 12.67
CA ILE A 959 22.46 -15.61 12.15
C ILE A 959 21.85 -16.64 11.20
N GLY A 960 22.60 -17.13 10.21
CA GLY A 960 22.08 -18.10 9.25
C GLY A 960 20.97 -17.52 8.36
N PHE A 961 20.05 -18.36 7.90
CA PHE A 961 18.91 -17.91 7.10
C PHE A 961 17.76 -17.47 7.99
N GLU A 962 17.26 -16.26 7.79
CA GLU A 962 16.09 -15.74 8.51
C GLU A 962 14.83 -15.68 7.61
N GLY A 963 15.00 -15.42 6.32
CA GLY A 963 13.92 -15.38 5.34
C GLY A 963 14.43 -14.90 3.99
N ALA A 964 13.59 -15.01 2.95
CA ALA A 964 13.98 -14.66 1.56
C ALA A 964 14.36 -13.18 1.37
N ALA A 965 13.92 -12.31 2.28
CA ALA A 965 14.24 -10.88 2.27
C ALA A 965 15.58 -10.53 2.95
N HIS A 966 16.26 -11.51 3.55
CA HIS A 966 17.51 -11.32 4.30
C HIS A 966 18.63 -12.20 3.72
N PRO A 967 19.86 -11.69 3.61
CA PRO A 967 20.98 -12.55 3.24
C PRO A 967 21.23 -13.57 4.34
N VAL A 968 21.78 -14.73 3.96
CA VAL A 968 22.26 -15.72 4.93
C VAL A 968 23.45 -15.12 5.68
N PHE A 969 23.29 -14.86 6.97
CA PHE A 969 24.37 -14.29 7.78
C PHE A 969 25.37 -15.39 8.16
N THR A 970 26.61 -15.24 7.68
CA THR A 970 27.61 -16.31 7.71
C THR A 970 28.43 -16.33 9.00
N THR A 971 29.09 -17.46 9.29
CA THR A 971 30.03 -17.59 10.41
C THR A 971 31.21 -16.63 10.29
N GLU A 972 31.64 -16.31 9.07
CA GLU A 972 32.68 -15.31 8.81
C GLU A 972 32.26 -13.92 9.30
N TRP A 973 31.04 -13.49 8.94
CA TRP A 973 30.51 -12.21 9.39
C TRP A 973 30.31 -12.16 10.89
N SER A 974 29.90 -13.27 11.50
CA SER A 974 29.83 -13.40 12.95
C SER A 974 31.19 -13.23 13.62
N GLN A 975 32.25 -13.78 13.03
CA GLN A 975 33.61 -13.57 13.54
C GLN A 975 34.00 -12.10 13.50
N TRP A 976 33.69 -11.39 12.41
CA TRP A 976 33.97 -9.96 12.31
C TRP A 976 33.25 -9.14 13.38
N VAL A 977 31.96 -9.43 13.60
CA VAL A 977 31.17 -8.75 14.64
C VAL A 977 31.76 -8.98 16.03
N VAL A 978 32.14 -10.22 16.35
CA VAL A 978 32.73 -10.57 17.65
C VAL A 978 34.10 -9.93 17.84
N ASP A 979 34.97 -9.98 16.82
CA ASP A 979 36.30 -9.37 16.87
C ASP A 979 36.21 -7.86 17.05
N HIS A 980 35.29 -7.20 16.34
CA HIS A 980 35.02 -5.77 16.49
C HIS A 980 34.47 -5.46 17.89
N ALA A 981 33.58 -6.31 18.42
CA ALA A 981 33.04 -6.14 19.76
C ALA A 981 34.12 -6.24 20.85
N ILE A 982 35.04 -7.20 20.73
CA ILE A 982 36.20 -7.33 21.62
C ILE A 982 37.11 -6.10 21.48
N GLU A 983 37.42 -5.70 20.24
CA GLU A 983 38.32 -4.59 19.96
C GLU A 983 37.81 -3.26 20.52
N LYS A 984 36.53 -2.94 20.30
CA LYS A 984 35.93 -1.68 20.74
C LYS A 984 35.48 -1.70 22.21
N GLY A 985 35.50 -2.86 22.85
CA GLY A 985 35.11 -2.99 24.25
C GLY A 985 33.59 -2.83 24.46
N LEU A 986 32.77 -3.42 23.59
CA LEU A 986 31.31 -3.38 23.69
C LEU A 986 30.81 -3.93 25.04
N ALA A 987 29.58 -3.59 25.42
CA ALA A 987 28.92 -4.13 26.60
C ALA A 987 28.38 -5.55 26.38
N MET A 988 27.91 -5.82 25.18
CA MET A 988 27.21 -7.06 24.87
C MET A 988 27.40 -7.51 23.43
N THR A 989 27.51 -8.81 23.23
CA THR A 989 27.22 -9.45 21.95
C THR A 989 26.04 -10.40 22.12
N SER A 990 25.22 -10.52 21.09
CA SER A 990 24.06 -11.40 21.04
C SER A 990 23.81 -11.82 19.60
N PHE A 991 22.82 -12.66 19.37
CA PHE A 991 22.29 -12.94 18.03
C PHE A 991 20.87 -13.52 18.11
N TRP A 992 20.12 -13.36 17.02
CA TRP A 992 18.85 -14.04 16.78
C TRP A 992 19.07 -15.24 15.83
N SER A 993 18.87 -16.50 16.22
CA SER A 993 18.53 -16.98 17.56
C SER A 993 19.28 -18.27 17.94
N MET A 994 19.32 -18.56 19.23
CA MET A 994 19.84 -19.81 19.79
C MET A 994 19.02 -21.03 19.36
N ASN A 995 17.70 -20.89 19.13
CA ASN A 995 16.86 -21.99 18.64
C ASN A 995 17.41 -22.57 17.35
N ARG A 996 17.79 -21.66 16.45
CA ARG A 996 18.37 -21.95 15.14
C ARG A 996 19.75 -22.58 15.24
N ASP A 997 20.65 -21.98 16.02
CA ASP A 997 22.03 -22.46 16.16
C ASP A 997 22.11 -23.79 16.92
N ALA A 998 21.23 -24.01 17.90
CA ALA A 998 21.07 -25.28 18.60
C ALA A 998 20.37 -26.36 17.76
N MET A 999 19.93 -26.03 16.53
CA MET A 999 19.16 -26.88 15.63
C MET A 999 17.94 -27.50 16.33
N LEU A 1000 17.19 -26.65 17.04
CA LEU A 1000 15.90 -27.00 17.65
C LEU A 1000 14.73 -26.82 16.67
N GLU A 1001 15.01 -26.13 15.57
CA GLU A 1001 14.13 -25.88 14.44
C GLU A 1001 14.84 -26.19 13.12
N ASN A 1002 14.07 -26.43 12.06
CA ASN A 1002 14.62 -26.58 10.73
C ASN A 1002 15.01 -25.21 10.19
N ASN A 1003 16.29 -25.02 9.85
CA ASN A 1003 16.74 -23.80 9.21
C ASN A 1003 17.85 -24.02 8.17
N SER A 1004 17.93 -23.13 7.20
CA SER A 1004 19.01 -23.07 6.21
C SER A 1004 20.15 -22.15 6.70
N GLY A 1005 21.37 -22.33 6.20
CA GLY A 1005 22.51 -21.47 6.58
C GLY A 1005 23.16 -21.77 7.94
N VAL A 1006 22.56 -22.65 8.75
CA VAL A 1006 23.23 -23.27 9.91
C VAL A 1006 23.59 -24.71 9.56
N THR A 1007 24.88 -25.02 9.48
CA THR A 1007 25.35 -26.32 8.95
C THR A 1007 25.81 -27.29 10.04
N ALA A 1008 26.13 -26.78 11.22
CA ALA A 1008 26.45 -27.59 12.40
C ALA A 1008 25.83 -26.96 13.66
N GLN A 1009 25.44 -27.82 14.60
CA GLN A 1009 24.92 -27.39 15.89
C GLN A 1009 25.97 -26.54 16.62
N TYR A 1010 25.58 -25.36 17.10
CA TYR A 1010 26.39 -24.39 17.84
C TYR A 1010 27.50 -23.68 17.07
N GLN A 1011 27.50 -23.75 15.74
CA GLN A 1011 28.58 -23.15 14.93
C GLN A 1011 28.72 -21.63 15.13
N PHE A 1012 27.64 -20.92 15.43
CA PHE A 1012 27.68 -19.48 15.71
C PHE A 1012 28.00 -19.22 17.18
N THR A 1013 27.41 -20.00 18.09
CA THR A 1013 27.68 -19.91 19.54
C THR A 1013 29.15 -20.08 19.85
N ASP A 1014 29.84 -20.98 19.16
CA ASP A 1014 31.27 -21.21 19.31
C ASP A 1014 32.12 -19.98 18.97
N ILE A 1015 31.62 -19.09 18.11
CA ILE A 1015 32.25 -17.82 17.75
C ILE A 1015 31.90 -16.75 18.80
N PHE A 1016 30.61 -16.55 19.08
CA PHE A 1016 30.14 -15.50 19.99
C PHE A 1016 30.60 -15.67 21.44
N LYS A 1017 30.80 -16.91 21.92
CA LYS A 1017 31.29 -17.17 23.28
C LYS A 1017 32.75 -16.75 23.51
N ALA A 1018 33.48 -16.35 22.48
CA ALA A 1018 34.81 -15.76 22.64
C ALA A 1018 34.77 -14.39 23.35
N PHE A 1019 33.66 -13.66 23.23
CA PHE A 1019 33.42 -12.38 23.86
C PHE A 1019 33.11 -12.52 25.36
N GLY A 1020 33.67 -11.64 26.20
CA GLY A 1020 33.42 -11.61 27.65
C GLY A 1020 34.29 -12.53 28.52
N ASN A 1021 35.16 -13.36 27.95
CA ASN A 1021 36.03 -14.31 28.67
C ASN A 1021 37.41 -13.76 29.07
N GLY A 1022 37.62 -12.44 29.07
CA GLY A 1022 38.94 -11.82 29.30
C GLY A 1022 39.95 -12.08 28.16
N SER A 1023 39.47 -12.61 27.04
CA SER A 1023 40.22 -12.87 25.82
C SER A 1023 40.81 -11.56 25.30
N THR A 1024 42.13 -11.41 25.34
CA THR A 1024 42.81 -10.53 24.38
C THR A 1024 42.78 -11.25 23.03
N PRO A 1025 42.59 -10.53 21.90
CA PRO A 1025 42.45 -11.18 20.60
C PRO A 1025 43.61 -12.16 20.37
N PRO A 1026 43.38 -13.37 19.83
CA PRO A 1026 44.47 -14.12 19.25
C PRO A 1026 45.14 -13.22 18.20
N VAL A 1027 46.43 -12.92 18.37
CA VAL A 1027 47.26 -12.29 17.33
C VAL A 1027 47.52 -13.36 16.28
N ALA A 1028 46.48 -13.63 15.52
CA ALA A 1028 46.45 -14.46 14.34
C ALA A 1028 45.40 -13.84 13.43
N SER A 1029 45.65 -12.60 13.01
CA SER A 1029 44.89 -12.03 11.91
C SER A 1029 45.19 -12.87 10.69
N LYS A 1030 44.16 -13.40 10.04
CA LYS A 1030 44.36 -13.80 8.66
C LYS A 1030 44.61 -12.51 7.86
N PRO A 1031 45.51 -12.54 6.87
CA PRO A 1031 45.65 -11.41 5.98
C PRO A 1031 44.32 -11.17 5.25
N VAL A 1032 44.00 -9.94 4.88
CA VAL A 1032 42.78 -9.57 4.15
C VAL A 1032 43.18 -9.06 2.79
N ILE A 1033 42.60 -9.61 1.73
CA ILE A 1033 42.77 -9.12 0.35
C ILE A 1033 41.64 -8.13 0.06
N HIS A 1034 42.01 -6.92 -0.34
CA HIS A 1034 41.09 -5.85 -0.75
C HIS A 1034 41.17 -5.65 -2.26
N GLY A 1035 40.06 -5.21 -2.88
CA GLY A 1035 40.04 -4.83 -4.30
C GLY A 1035 39.97 -5.98 -5.31
N ALA A 1036 39.93 -7.24 -4.86
CA ALA A 1036 39.76 -8.42 -5.73
C ALA A 1036 38.28 -8.67 -6.13
N THR A 1037 37.56 -7.62 -6.54
CA THR A 1037 36.16 -7.73 -6.98
C THR A 1037 36.06 -8.07 -8.46
N ASP A 1038 34.99 -8.77 -8.84
CA ASP A 1038 34.68 -9.08 -10.24
C ASP A 1038 34.72 -7.81 -11.11
N LYS A 1039 35.24 -7.96 -12.34
CA LYS A 1039 35.40 -6.84 -13.27
C LYS A 1039 35.10 -7.29 -14.69
N THR A 1040 34.28 -6.52 -15.39
CA THR A 1040 34.16 -6.64 -16.84
C THR A 1040 35.26 -5.81 -17.50
N ILE A 1041 35.94 -6.38 -18.48
CA ILE A 1041 36.88 -5.69 -19.37
C ILE A 1041 36.45 -5.97 -20.80
N PHE A 1042 36.81 -5.10 -21.74
CA PHE A 1042 36.49 -5.32 -23.14
C PHE A 1042 37.59 -6.05 -23.90
N VAL A 1043 37.24 -6.69 -25.02
CA VAL A 1043 38.22 -7.35 -25.89
C VAL A 1043 39.36 -6.39 -26.26
N GLY A 1044 40.59 -6.77 -25.96
CA GLY A 1044 41.81 -6.00 -26.21
C GLY A 1044 42.18 -5.00 -25.11
N GLU A 1045 41.32 -4.80 -24.10
CA GLU A 1045 41.60 -3.90 -22.98
C GLU A 1045 42.79 -4.42 -22.16
N HIS A 1046 43.70 -3.52 -21.81
CA HIS A 1046 44.83 -3.85 -20.95
C HIS A 1046 44.33 -4.08 -19.53
N PHE A 1047 44.46 -5.31 -19.06
CA PHE A 1047 44.08 -5.68 -17.71
C PHE A 1047 45.29 -6.17 -16.93
N ASP A 1048 45.67 -5.40 -15.91
CA ASP A 1048 46.65 -5.83 -14.91
C ASP A 1048 45.91 -6.50 -13.74
N PRO A 1049 46.12 -7.81 -13.50
CA PRO A 1049 45.46 -8.50 -12.40
C PRO A 1049 45.88 -7.97 -11.01
N ARG A 1050 46.99 -7.23 -10.88
CA ARG A 1050 47.41 -6.63 -9.59
C ARG A 1050 46.84 -5.24 -9.34
N GLU A 1051 46.37 -4.56 -10.38
CA GLU A 1051 45.91 -3.18 -10.24
C GLU A 1051 44.71 -3.08 -9.29
N GLY A 1052 44.84 -2.24 -8.26
CA GLY A 1052 43.81 -2.00 -7.25
C GLY A 1052 43.64 -3.10 -6.21
N VAL A 1053 44.38 -4.22 -6.31
CA VAL A 1053 44.31 -5.31 -5.33
C VAL A 1053 45.42 -5.12 -4.29
N THR A 1054 45.04 -5.00 -3.02
CA THR A 1054 45.97 -4.87 -1.90
C THR A 1054 45.75 -5.97 -0.89
N ALA A 1055 46.72 -6.22 -0.02
CA ALA A 1055 46.54 -7.14 1.10
C ALA A 1055 47.12 -6.53 2.37
N THR A 1056 46.40 -6.68 3.48
CA THR A 1056 46.85 -6.18 4.78
C THR A 1056 46.64 -7.22 5.84
N ASP A 1057 47.57 -7.33 6.76
CA ASP A 1057 47.48 -8.17 7.94
C ASP A 1057 47.68 -7.32 9.20
N LYS A 1058 46.94 -7.61 10.27
CA LYS A 1058 46.99 -6.85 11.52
C LYS A 1058 48.37 -6.95 12.20
N THR A 1059 49.11 -8.02 11.94
CA THR A 1059 50.41 -8.33 12.55
C THR A 1059 51.57 -8.01 11.62
N ASP A 1060 51.46 -8.35 10.34
CA ASP A 1060 52.52 -8.15 9.34
C ASP A 1060 52.42 -6.85 8.55
N GLY A 1061 51.34 -6.07 8.72
CA GLY A 1061 51.14 -4.80 8.01
C GLY A 1061 50.72 -5.01 6.56
N ASP A 1062 51.27 -4.20 5.64
CA ASP A 1062 50.98 -4.32 4.21
C ASP A 1062 51.65 -5.58 3.63
N LEU A 1063 50.82 -6.47 3.07
CA LEU A 1063 51.22 -7.71 2.42
C LEU A 1063 50.89 -7.71 0.93
N THR A 1064 50.60 -6.56 0.33
CA THR A 1064 50.22 -6.43 -1.09
C THR A 1064 51.24 -7.10 -2.02
N ASP A 1065 52.53 -6.93 -1.74
CA ASP A 1065 53.61 -7.55 -2.53
C ASP A 1065 53.71 -9.08 -2.37
N ARG A 1066 53.01 -9.66 -1.40
CA ARG A 1066 52.99 -11.10 -1.11
C ARG A 1066 51.80 -11.83 -1.75
N ILE A 1067 50.94 -11.12 -2.48
CA ILE A 1067 49.81 -11.71 -3.19
C ILE A 1067 50.32 -12.59 -4.36
N VAL A 1068 49.92 -13.86 -4.33
CA VAL A 1068 50.08 -14.83 -5.40
C VAL A 1068 48.77 -14.88 -6.19
N ILE A 1069 48.85 -14.82 -7.52
CA ILE A 1069 47.66 -14.86 -8.39
C ILE A 1069 47.75 -16.13 -9.23
N GLU A 1070 46.73 -16.99 -9.14
CA GLU A 1070 46.52 -18.14 -10.01
C GLU A 1070 45.41 -17.84 -11.02
N GLY A 1071 45.56 -18.35 -12.25
CA GLY A 1071 44.68 -18.03 -13.37
C GLY A 1071 45.27 -16.97 -14.31
N THR A 1072 44.75 -16.91 -15.53
CA THR A 1072 45.15 -15.95 -16.56
C THR A 1072 43.90 -15.44 -17.26
N VAL A 1073 43.89 -14.15 -17.58
CA VAL A 1073 42.84 -13.54 -18.40
C VAL A 1073 43.40 -13.37 -19.80
N ASP A 1074 42.73 -13.96 -20.80
CA ASP A 1074 42.98 -13.62 -22.20
C ASP A 1074 42.02 -12.50 -22.61
N SER A 1075 42.49 -11.25 -22.51
CA SER A 1075 41.66 -10.11 -22.90
C SER A 1075 41.38 -10.06 -24.40
N SER A 1076 41.99 -10.91 -25.24
CA SER A 1076 41.68 -10.94 -26.68
C SER A 1076 40.50 -11.84 -27.04
N THR A 1077 39.98 -12.63 -26.10
CA THR A 1077 38.93 -13.62 -26.36
C THR A 1077 37.75 -13.39 -25.41
N PRO A 1078 36.52 -13.17 -25.91
CA PRO A 1078 35.34 -13.04 -25.05
C PRO A 1078 35.09 -14.27 -24.18
N GLY A 1079 34.72 -14.05 -22.92
CA GLY A 1079 34.43 -15.12 -21.96
C GLY A 1079 34.71 -14.73 -20.52
N ALA A 1080 34.28 -15.58 -19.59
CA ALA A 1080 34.57 -15.40 -18.16
C ALA A 1080 35.87 -16.12 -17.79
N TYR A 1081 36.82 -15.38 -17.21
CA TYR A 1081 38.12 -15.84 -16.75
C TYR A 1081 38.19 -15.73 -15.24
N LYS A 1082 38.61 -16.79 -14.56
CA LYS A 1082 38.71 -16.80 -13.11
C LYS A 1082 40.16 -16.57 -12.68
N LEU A 1083 40.35 -15.61 -11.79
CA LEU A 1083 41.59 -15.39 -11.05
C LEU A 1083 41.39 -15.74 -9.57
N VAL A 1084 42.42 -16.32 -8.96
CA VAL A 1084 42.46 -16.69 -7.56
C VAL A 1084 43.66 -16.00 -6.92
N TYR A 1085 43.39 -15.06 -6.03
CA TYR A 1085 44.38 -14.31 -5.28
C TYR A 1085 44.59 -15.00 -3.95
N THR A 1086 45.82 -15.37 -3.63
CA THR A 1086 46.19 -15.99 -2.35
C THR A 1086 47.30 -15.17 -1.70
N VAL A 1087 47.14 -14.82 -0.43
CA VAL A 1087 48.20 -14.16 0.34
C VAL A 1087 48.38 -14.91 1.65
N GLU A 1088 49.64 -15.22 1.99
CA GLU A 1088 50.01 -15.88 3.24
C GLU A 1088 50.76 -14.91 4.13
N ASN A 1089 50.39 -14.83 5.41
CA ASN A 1089 51.08 -14.01 6.41
C ASN A 1089 52.33 -14.73 6.98
N SER A 1090 53.12 -14.10 7.85
CA SER A 1090 54.34 -14.70 8.41
C SER A 1090 54.08 -15.89 9.36
N GLN A 1091 52.83 -16.05 9.79
CA GLN A 1091 52.37 -17.14 10.65
C GLN A 1091 51.81 -18.34 9.86
N GLY A 1092 51.90 -18.32 8.52
CA GLY A 1092 51.44 -19.39 7.64
C GLY A 1092 49.92 -19.40 7.39
N GLN A 1093 49.20 -18.33 7.74
CA GLN A 1093 47.77 -18.21 7.52
C GLN A 1093 47.51 -17.58 6.16
N GLN A 1094 46.67 -18.24 5.35
CA GLN A 1094 46.32 -17.80 4.02
C GLN A 1094 44.95 -17.13 3.98
N ALA A 1095 44.82 -16.10 3.16
CA ALA A 1095 43.55 -15.64 2.63
C ALA A 1095 43.51 -15.83 1.12
N VAL A 1096 42.34 -16.25 0.65
CA VAL A 1096 42.07 -16.51 -0.76
C VAL A 1096 40.88 -15.65 -1.16
N ALA A 1097 41.01 -14.90 -2.25
CA ALA A 1097 39.93 -14.18 -2.89
C ALA A 1097 39.84 -14.62 -4.34
N GLU A 1098 38.63 -14.83 -4.83
CA GLU A 1098 38.40 -15.15 -6.23
C GLU A 1098 37.83 -13.94 -6.94
N ARG A 1099 38.25 -13.75 -8.20
CA ARG A 1099 37.78 -12.68 -9.08
C ARG A 1099 37.40 -13.28 -10.41
N SER A 1100 36.19 -13.04 -10.86
CA SER A 1100 35.79 -13.29 -12.24
C SER A 1100 36.06 -12.04 -13.08
N ILE A 1101 36.80 -12.22 -14.16
CA ILE A 1101 36.99 -11.23 -15.21
C ILE A 1101 36.17 -11.64 -16.41
N THR A 1102 35.11 -10.91 -16.68
CA THR A 1102 34.33 -11.11 -17.90
C THR A 1102 34.95 -10.26 -18.98
N VAL A 1103 35.56 -10.91 -19.98
CA VAL A 1103 35.98 -10.24 -21.22
C VAL A 1103 34.75 -10.22 -22.12
N GLU A 1104 34.21 -9.05 -22.34
CA GLU A 1104 33.07 -8.85 -23.24
C GLU A 1104 33.54 -8.19 -24.53
N GLU A 1105 32.87 -8.48 -25.64
CA GLU A 1105 33.06 -7.64 -26.83
C GLU A 1105 32.54 -6.24 -26.48
N LYS A 1106 33.33 -5.21 -26.77
CA LYS A 1106 32.82 -3.84 -26.68
C LYS A 1106 31.69 -3.74 -27.70
N ILE A 1107 30.45 -3.64 -27.21
CA ILE A 1107 29.32 -3.35 -28.08
C ILE A 1107 29.53 -1.89 -28.49
N ASN A 1108 30.02 -1.72 -29.70
CA ASN A 1108 30.18 -0.40 -30.27
C ASN A 1108 28.79 0.08 -30.72
N HIS A 1109 28.35 1.20 -30.18
CA HIS A 1109 27.09 1.80 -30.58
C HIS A 1109 27.29 2.56 -31.89
N LYS A 1110 26.22 2.73 -32.65
CA LYS A 1110 26.30 3.61 -33.82
C LYS A 1110 26.31 5.06 -33.33
N PRO A 1111 27.10 5.94 -33.93
CA PRO A 1111 27.06 7.36 -33.59
C PRO A 1111 25.67 7.94 -33.87
N VAL A 1112 25.28 9.00 -33.15
CA VAL A 1112 23.98 9.65 -33.30
C VAL A 1112 24.18 11.06 -33.81
N ILE A 1113 23.54 11.42 -34.93
CA ILE A 1113 23.54 12.78 -35.48
C ILE A 1113 22.32 13.54 -34.94
N HIS A 1114 22.56 14.69 -34.32
CA HIS A 1114 21.55 15.59 -33.78
C HIS A 1114 21.43 16.85 -34.65
N GLY A 1115 20.26 17.46 -34.70
CA GLY A 1115 20.05 18.76 -35.35
C GLY A 1115 19.94 18.73 -36.89
N ALA A 1116 20.06 17.57 -37.54
CA ALA A 1116 19.87 17.39 -38.98
C ALA A 1116 18.39 17.33 -39.39
N THR A 1117 17.55 18.22 -38.85
CA THR A 1117 16.11 18.29 -39.19
C THR A 1117 15.86 19.17 -40.42
N ASP A 1118 14.83 18.83 -41.19
CA ASP A 1118 14.39 19.61 -42.35
C ASP A 1118 14.25 21.10 -42.03
N LYS A 1119 14.64 21.94 -42.99
CA LYS A 1119 14.60 23.41 -42.85
C LYS A 1119 14.08 24.04 -44.13
N THR A 1120 13.36 25.14 -43.97
CA THR A 1120 12.85 25.94 -45.09
C THR A 1120 13.55 27.30 -45.04
N ILE A 1121 14.10 27.74 -46.17
CA ILE A 1121 14.84 29.01 -46.30
C ILE A 1121 14.34 29.80 -47.51
N LEU A 1122 14.48 31.12 -47.47
CA LEU A 1122 14.12 32.00 -48.59
C LEU A 1122 15.20 32.00 -49.68
N VAL A 1123 14.80 32.31 -50.91
CA VAL A 1123 15.76 32.54 -52.01
C VAL A 1123 16.74 33.65 -51.62
N GLY A 1124 18.04 33.33 -51.67
CA GLY A 1124 19.15 34.21 -51.33
C GLY A 1124 19.51 34.22 -49.84
N GLU A 1125 18.80 33.49 -48.99
CA GLU A 1125 19.13 33.36 -47.58
C GLU A 1125 20.43 32.57 -47.40
N HIS A 1126 21.29 33.04 -46.49
CA HIS A 1126 22.52 32.35 -46.15
C HIS A 1126 22.18 31.09 -45.36
N PHE A 1127 22.61 29.93 -45.86
CA PHE A 1127 22.42 28.66 -45.20
C PHE A 1127 23.78 27.97 -45.02
N ASP A 1128 24.15 27.72 -43.77
CA ASP A 1128 25.29 26.89 -43.44
C ASP A 1128 24.81 25.46 -43.14
N PRO A 1129 25.19 24.46 -43.95
CA PRO A 1129 24.86 23.06 -43.71
C PRO A 1129 25.30 22.51 -42.35
N ARG A 1130 26.32 23.09 -41.69
CA ARG A 1130 26.82 22.62 -40.40
C ARG A 1130 26.16 23.28 -39.19
N GLU A 1131 25.47 24.39 -39.39
CA GLU A 1131 24.89 25.16 -38.29
C GLU A 1131 23.83 24.33 -37.55
N GLY A 1132 24.07 24.13 -36.25
CA GLY A 1132 23.17 23.40 -35.34
C GLY A 1132 23.20 21.87 -35.47
N VAL A 1133 24.04 21.30 -36.35
CA VAL A 1133 24.18 19.84 -36.50
C VAL A 1133 25.38 19.36 -35.69
N THR A 1134 25.15 18.40 -34.80
CA THR A 1134 26.19 17.77 -33.98
C THR A 1134 26.13 16.26 -34.12
N ALA A 1135 27.20 15.57 -33.74
CA ALA A 1135 27.20 14.11 -33.65
C ALA A 1135 27.85 13.67 -32.36
N THR A 1136 27.26 12.69 -31.70
CA THR A 1136 27.78 12.11 -30.47
C THR A 1136 27.76 10.61 -30.57
N ASP A 1137 28.80 9.98 -30.08
CA ASP A 1137 28.89 8.54 -29.93
C ASP A 1137 29.13 8.20 -28.46
N GLU A 1138 28.56 7.09 -28.00
CA GLU A 1138 28.67 6.69 -26.60
C GLU A 1138 30.12 6.33 -26.22
N GLU A 1139 30.88 5.78 -27.17
CA GLU A 1139 32.26 5.34 -26.96
C GLU A 1139 33.30 6.39 -27.38
N ASP A 1140 33.03 7.15 -28.44
CA ASP A 1140 33.96 8.13 -29.02
C ASP A 1140 33.67 9.59 -28.65
N GLY A 1141 32.56 9.86 -27.96
CA GLY A 1141 32.19 11.20 -27.50
C GLY A 1141 31.72 12.11 -28.63
N ASP A 1142 32.13 13.38 -28.62
CA ASP A 1142 31.71 14.36 -29.64
C ASP A 1142 32.43 14.09 -30.98
N LEU A 1143 31.63 13.72 -31.99
CA LEU A 1143 32.07 13.46 -33.36
C LEU A 1143 31.60 14.54 -34.34
N THR A 1144 31.15 15.69 -33.85
CA THR A 1144 30.62 16.78 -34.68
C THR A 1144 31.58 17.18 -35.81
N ASP A 1145 32.88 17.25 -35.52
CA ASP A 1145 33.91 17.59 -36.51
C ASP A 1145 34.16 16.48 -37.56
N ARG A 1146 33.66 15.27 -37.32
CA ARG A 1146 33.79 14.10 -38.20
C ARG A 1146 32.60 13.93 -39.15
N ILE A 1147 31.59 14.80 -39.06
CA ILE A 1147 30.43 14.76 -39.94
C ILE A 1147 30.83 15.12 -41.38
N VAL A 1148 30.58 14.19 -42.29
CA VAL A 1148 30.66 14.36 -43.74
C VAL A 1148 29.28 14.72 -44.26
N ILE A 1149 29.19 15.78 -45.06
CA ILE A 1149 27.93 16.24 -45.67
C ILE A 1149 28.02 15.99 -47.17
N GLU A 1150 27.13 15.15 -47.69
CA GLU A 1150 26.90 14.96 -49.11
C GLU A 1150 25.66 15.74 -49.55
N GLY A 1151 25.68 16.28 -50.77
CA GLY A 1151 24.66 17.18 -51.29
C GLY A 1151 25.05 18.65 -51.18
N THR A 1152 24.35 19.50 -51.92
CA THR A 1152 24.56 20.95 -51.94
C THR A 1152 23.23 21.66 -52.02
N VAL A 1153 23.09 22.75 -51.27
CA VAL A 1153 21.91 23.62 -51.35
C VAL A 1153 22.26 24.82 -52.21
N ASP A 1154 21.54 25.02 -53.31
CA ASP A 1154 21.59 26.28 -54.06
C ASP A 1154 20.51 27.21 -53.51
N SER A 1155 20.87 28.05 -52.54
CA SER A 1155 19.91 29.01 -51.96
C SER A 1155 19.47 30.08 -52.95
N SER A 1156 20.07 30.20 -54.14
CA SER A 1156 19.67 31.18 -55.15
C SER A 1156 18.53 30.71 -56.06
N ALA A 1157 18.14 29.43 -55.97
CA ALA A 1157 17.12 28.84 -56.83
C ALA A 1157 16.04 28.12 -55.99
N PRO A 1158 14.73 28.41 -56.21
CA PRO A 1158 13.66 27.69 -55.53
C PRO A 1158 13.69 26.19 -55.86
N GLY A 1159 13.54 25.35 -54.85
CA GLY A 1159 13.58 23.90 -54.97
C GLY A 1159 13.81 23.23 -53.62
N THR A 1160 13.65 21.91 -53.59
CA THR A 1160 14.01 21.09 -52.43
C THR A 1160 15.36 20.44 -52.69
N TYR A 1161 16.31 20.69 -51.80
CA TYR A 1161 17.67 20.19 -51.86
C TYR A 1161 17.88 19.21 -50.72
N GLU A 1162 18.45 18.05 -51.02
CA GLU A 1162 18.73 17.01 -50.03
C GLU A 1162 20.19 17.11 -49.58
N LEU A 1163 20.40 17.05 -48.26
CA LEU A 1163 21.70 16.88 -47.64
C LEU A 1163 21.71 15.57 -46.86
N ILE A 1164 22.77 14.79 -47.04
CA ILE A 1164 23.00 13.56 -46.31
C ILE A 1164 24.20 13.78 -45.39
N TYR A 1165 23.96 13.74 -44.10
CA TYR A 1165 24.97 13.84 -43.07
C TYR A 1165 25.39 12.41 -42.70
N THR A 1166 26.66 12.09 -42.84
CA THR A 1166 27.21 10.79 -42.45
C THR A 1166 28.33 11.00 -41.46
N VAL A 1167 28.33 10.23 -40.38
CA VAL A 1167 29.42 10.21 -39.41
C VAL A 1167 29.82 8.76 -39.16
N GLU A 1168 31.12 8.51 -39.21
CA GLU A 1168 31.73 7.22 -38.90
C GLU A 1168 32.50 7.35 -37.59
N ASP A 1169 32.27 6.41 -36.68
CA ASP A 1169 32.98 6.34 -35.41
C ASP A 1169 34.41 5.76 -35.57
N SER A 1170 35.15 5.58 -34.48
CA SER A 1170 36.54 5.07 -34.53
C SER A 1170 36.65 3.58 -34.87
N GLN A 1171 35.55 2.82 -34.79
CA GLN A 1171 35.47 1.38 -35.04
C GLN A 1171 34.80 1.04 -36.39
N GLY A 1172 34.38 2.06 -37.15
CA GLY A 1172 33.85 1.93 -38.49
C GLY A 1172 32.34 1.75 -38.58
N LEU A 1173 31.57 1.93 -37.49
CA LEU A 1173 30.11 2.03 -37.62
C LEU A 1173 29.71 3.43 -38.08
N GLN A 1174 28.75 3.45 -38.99
CA GLN A 1174 28.26 4.67 -39.60
C GLN A 1174 26.82 4.94 -39.21
N ALA A 1175 26.53 6.21 -39.00
CA ALA A 1175 25.18 6.73 -38.96
C ALA A 1175 24.99 7.81 -40.03
N SER A 1176 23.80 7.81 -40.61
CA SER A 1176 23.39 8.76 -41.62
C SER A 1176 22.08 9.43 -41.22
N ALA A 1177 22.00 10.73 -41.41
CA ALA A 1177 20.77 11.51 -41.29
C ALA A 1177 20.54 12.30 -42.57
N GLU A 1178 19.32 12.29 -43.08
CA GLU A 1178 18.92 13.05 -44.25
C GLU A 1178 18.20 14.32 -43.80
N ARG A 1179 18.46 15.42 -44.50
CA ARG A 1179 17.85 16.72 -44.28
C ARG A 1179 17.39 17.30 -45.60
N GLN A 1180 16.12 17.65 -45.70
CA GLN A 1180 15.60 18.42 -46.82
C GLN A 1180 15.65 19.91 -46.51
N ILE A 1181 16.28 20.65 -47.41
CA ILE A 1181 16.27 22.11 -47.43
C ILE A 1181 15.35 22.58 -48.53
N THR A 1182 14.18 23.08 -48.14
CA THR A 1182 13.25 23.69 -49.08
C THR A 1182 13.60 25.16 -49.24
N VAL A 1183 14.25 25.50 -50.35
CA VAL A 1183 14.42 26.89 -50.78
C VAL A 1183 13.13 27.28 -51.47
N PHE A 1184 12.37 28.19 -50.88
CA PHE A 1184 11.12 28.65 -51.47
C PHE A 1184 11.19 30.14 -51.75
N ASP A 1185 10.66 30.54 -52.90
CA ASP A 1185 10.46 31.95 -53.24
C ASP A 1185 9.28 32.45 -52.41
N GLY A 1186 9.55 32.89 -51.19
CA GLY A 1186 8.52 33.15 -50.19
C GLY A 1186 7.71 34.43 -50.40
N LEU A 1187 7.88 35.17 -51.49
CA LEU A 1187 7.32 36.53 -51.58
C LEU A 1187 6.74 36.83 -52.96
N ALA A 1188 5.59 36.22 -53.26
CA ALA A 1188 4.70 36.77 -54.27
C ALA A 1188 4.20 38.14 -53.78
N ASP A 1189 4.46 39.20 -54.55
CA ASP A 1189 3.96 40.56 -54.27
C ASP A 1189 2.43 40.52 -54.10
N THR A 1190 1.96 40.90 -52.92
CA THR A 1190 0.53 41.02 -52.62
C THR A 1190 0.02 42.46 -52.76
N TYR A 1191 0.93 43.40 -53.06
CA TYR A 1191 0.59 44.77 -53.42
C TYR A 1191 0.04 44.85 -54.85
N ASP A 1192 -1.23 45.25 -54.97
CA ASP A 1192 -1.90 45.59 -56.21
C ASP A 1192 -2.08 47.12 -56.26
N PRO A 1193 -1.46 47.82 -57.23
CA PRO A 1193 -1.57 49.27 -57.33
C PRO A 1193 -3.01 49.76 -57.61
N LYS A 1194 -3.94 48.88 -58.01
CA LYS A 1194 -5.35 49.21 -58.22
C LYS A 1194 -6.21 49.03 -56.96
N LYS A 1195 -5.72 48.30 -55.97
CA LYS A 1195 -6.43 48.05 -54.71
C LYS A 1195 -6.24 49.23 -53.75
N ILE A 1196 -7.31 49.56 -53.02
CA ILE A 1196 -7.28 50.53 -51.93
C ILE A 1196 -6.86 49.80 -50.66
N TYR A 1197 -5.93 50.40 -49.91
CA TYR A 1197 -5.48 49.92 -48.61
C TYR A 1197 -5.80 50.97 -47.54
N TYR A 1198 -6.33 50.53 -46.40
CA TYR A 1198 -6.67 51.35 -45.24
C TYR A 1198 -5.60 51.24 -44.15
N GLU A 1199 -5.63 52.13 -43.16
CA GLU A 1199 -4.72 52.08 -42.01
C GLU A 1199 -4.72 50.69 -41.36
N GLY A 1200 -3.54 50.09 -41.21
CA GLY A 1200 -3.35 48.73 -40.68
C GLY A 1200 -3.33 47.61 -41.73
N ASP A 1201 -3.74 47.87 -42.98
CA ASP A 1201 -3.65 46.86 -44.04
C ASP A 1201 -2.18 46.55 -44.37
N SER A 1202 -1.85 45.26 -44.47
CA SER A 1202 -0.49 44.79 -44.77
C SER A 1202 -0.38 44.23 -46.18
N VAL A 1203 0.73 44.52 -46.86
CA VAL A 1203 1.10 43.96 -48.17
C VAL A 1203 2.55 43.51 -48.19
N ILE A 1204 2.86 42.59 -49.09
CA ILE A 1204 4.22 42.20 -49.45
C ILE A 1204 4.55 42.88 -50.77
N TYR A 1205 5.64 43.65 -50.78
CA TYR A 1205 6.13 44.34 -51.97
C TYR A 1205 7.65 44.27 -52.05
N LYS A 1206 8.17 43.71 -53.15
CA LYS A 1206 9.60 43.41 -53.38
C LYS A 1206 10.23 42.60 -52.24
N GLY A 1207 9.49 41.63 -51.72
CA GLY A 1207 9.98 40.77 -50.65
C GLY A 1207 10.02 41.41 -49.27
N GLU A 1208 9.27 42.47 -49.05
CA GLU A 1208 9.24 43.17 -47.76
C GLU A 1208 7.80 43.44 -47.35
N LYS A 1209 7.50 43.28 -46.05
CA LYS A 1209 6.16 43.52 -45.51
C LYS A 1209 6.00 44.98 -45.12
N TYR A 1210 4.94 45.60 -45.65
CA TYR A 1210 4.58 46.99 -45.39
C TYR A 1210 3.15 47.09 -44.87
N THR A 1211 2.97 47.93 -43.86
CA THR A 1211 1.66 48.25 -43.29
C THR A 1211 1.28 49.68 -43.67
N ALA A 1212 0.08 49.87 -44.22
CA ALA A 1212 -0.41 51.19 -44.56
C ALA A 1212 -0.65 52.01 -43.28
N LYS A 1213 -0.05 53.20 -43.21
CA LYS A 1213 -0.17 54.14 -42.08
C LYS A 1213 -1.47 54.94 -42.11
N TRP A 1214 -2.06 55.05 -43.30
CA TRP A 1214 -3.34 55.68 -43.59
C TRP A 1214 -3.81 55.20 -44.97
N TRP A 1215 -4.97 55.67 -45.41
CA TRP A 1215 -5.52 55.33 -46.71
C TRP A 1215 -4.54 55.57 -47.86
N VAL A 1216 -4.33 54.57 -48.72
CA VAL A 1216 -3.41 54.65 -49.87
C VAL A 1216 -3.86 53.75 -51.03
N GLN A 1217 -3.71 54.25 -52.26
CA GLN A 1217 -3.98 53.52 -53.50
C GLN A 1217 -2.94 53.94 -54.55
N GLY A 1218 -2.39 52.98 -55.29
CA GLY A 1218 -1.48 53.23 -56.42
C GLY A 1218 -0.09 53.77 -56.08
N GLN A 1219 0.20 54.05 -54.81
CA GLN A 1219 1.54 54.43 -54.34
C GLN A 1219 2.30 53.21 -53.84
N ALA A 1220 3.45 52.93 -54.46
CA ALA A 1220 4.27 51.75 -54.15
C ALA A 1220 4.82 51.79 -52.71
N PRO A 1221 4.78 50.67 -51.95
CA PRO A 1221 5.19 50.64 -50.55
C PRO A 1221 6.62 51.07 -50.22
N ASP A 1222 7.57 50.92 -51.14
CA ASP A 1222 8.98 51.25 -50.93
C ASP A 1222 9.33 52.74 -51.13
N THR A 1223 8.42 53.53 -51.72
CA THR A 1223 8.69 54.91 -52.15
C THR A 1223 7.72 55.93 -51.59
N SER A 1224 6.68 55.49 -50.88
CA SER A 1224 5.66 56.35 -50.29
C SER A 1224 5.68 56.36 -48.77
N GLN A 1225 5.57 57.56 -48.19
CA GLN A 1225 5.43 57.75 -46.73
C GLN A 1225 4.11 57.21 -46.16
N ALA A 1226 3.17 56.83 -47.03
CA ALA A 1226 1.91 56.22 -46.62
C ALA A 1226 2.08 54.78 -46.10
N TRP A 1227 3.26 54.18 -46.29
CA TRP A 1227 3.57 52.82 -45.87
C TRP A 1227 4.67 52.81 -44.81
N GLN A 1228 4.52 51.94 -43.83
CA GLN A 1228 5.53 51.64 -42.82
C GLN A 1228 6.07 50.24 -43.08
N LYS A 1229 7.38 50.14 -43.31
CA LYS A 1229 8.04 48.83 -43.38
C LYS A 1229 7.99 48.19 -42.00
N GLU A 1230 7.56 46.94 -41.93
CA GLU A 1230 7.55 46.17 -40.68
C GLU A 1230 8.98 45.71 -40.39
N VAL A 1231 9.47 46.02 -39.20
CA VAL A 1231 10.83 45.68 -38.76
C VAL A 1231 10.73 44.48 -37.83
N VAL A 1232 11.21 43.33 -38.28
CA VAL A 1232 11.21 42.09 -37.48
C VAL A 1232 12.37 42.15 -36.47
N PRO A 1233 12.13 41.94 -35.17
CA PRO A 1233 13.20 41.85 -34.18
C PRO A 1233 14.08 40.62 -34.42
N ASN A 1234 15.38 40.79 -34.20
CA ASN A 1234 16.35 39.70 -34.08
C ASN A 1234 16.06 38.87 -32.82
N GLU A 1235 16.61 37.65 -32.72
CA GLU A 1235 16.42 36.73 -31.58
C GLU A 1235 16.80 37.34 -30.21
N ASP A 1236 17.70 38.33 -30.19
CA ASP A 1236 18.12 39.06 -28.99
C ASP A 1236 17.21 40.26 -28.63
N GLY A 1237 16.11 40.45 -29.36
CA GLY A 1237 15.17 41.56 -29.19
C GLY A 1237 15.62 42.89 -29.82
N SER A 1238 16.79 42.94 -30.47
CA SER A 1238 17.26 44.11 -31.22
C SER A 1238 16.66 44.19 -32.62
N VAL A 1239 16.67 45.37 -33.26
CA VAL A 1239 16.30 45.53 -34.68
C VAL A 1239 17.50 46.03 -35.49
N ASN A 1240 17.65 45.61 -36.74
CA ASN A 1240 18.71 46.15 -37.59
C ASN A 1240 18.43 47.64 -37.92
N TYR A 1241 19.49 48.47 -37.96
CA TYR A 1241 19.36 49.88 -38.27
C TYR A 1241 18.83 50.10 -39.69
N VAL A 1242 17.78 50.89 -39.79
CA VAL A 1242 17.14 51.30 -41.04
C VAL A 1242 17.30 52.82 -41.16
N PRO A 1243 18.04 53.31 -42.17
CA PRO A 1243 18.22 54.74 -42.38
C PRO A 1243 16.90 55.50 -42.47
N GLY A 1244 16.76 56.56 -41.68
CA GLY A 1244 15.57 57.41 -41.63
C GLY A 1244 14.44 56.90 -40.73
N ASN A 1245 14.57 55.72 -40.14
CA ASN A 1245 13.59 55.21 -39.17
C ASN A 1245 13.70 55.97 -37.83
N ILE A 1246 12.60 55.98 -37.06
CA ILE A 1246 12.53 56.60 -35.73
C ILE A 1246 12.78 55.54 -34.67
N TYR A 1247 13.68 55.85 -33.74
CA TYR A 1247 13.98 55.04 -32.56
C TYR A 1247 13.70 55.85 -31.30
N VAL A 1248 13.13 55.21 -30.27
CA VAL A 1248 12.75 55.85 -29.00
C VAL A 1248 13.56 55.28 -27.83
N GLU A 1249 13.49 55.94 -26.67
CA GLU A 1249 14.23 55.53 -25.47
C GLU A 1249 14.03 54.04 -25.16
N GLY A 1250 15.14 53.31 -25.09
CA GLY A 1250 15.15 51.88 -24.78
C GLY A 1250 15.33 50.97 -25.99
N ASP A 1251 15.06 51.44 -27.21
CA ASP A 1251 15.16 50.62 -28.43
C ASP A 1251 16.59 50.11 -28.65
N LEU A 1252 16.72 48.79 -28.86
CA LEU A 1252 17.99 48.14 -29.18
C LEU A 1252 18.14 48.00 -30.69
N VAL A 1253 19.20 48.58 -31.25
CA VAL A 1253 19.42 48.69 -32.69
C VAL A 1253 20.81 48.19 -33.07
N ARG A 1254 20.88 47.21 -33.97
CA ARG A 1254 22.14 46.70 -34.54
C ARG A 1254 22.59 47.51 -35.73
N TYR A 1255 23.83 48.00 -35.70
CA TYR A 1255 24.47 48.71 -36.81
C TYR A 1255 25.96 48.38 -36.86
N GLU A 1256 26.47 48.01 -38.04
CA GLU A 1256 27.88 47.64 -38.26
C GLU A 1256 28.43 46.60 -37.26
N GLY A 1257 27.61 45.59 -36.94
CA GLY A 1257 27.99 44.48 -36.06
C GLY A 1257 28.00 44.82 -34.57
N LYS A 1258 27.49 45.99 -34.18
CA LYS A 1258 27.39 46.46 -32.78
C LYS A 1258 25.96 46.77 -32.41
N THR A 1259 25.62 46.59 -31.14
CA THR A 1259 24.27 46.86 -30.62
C THR A 1259 24.25 48.17 -29.85
N TYR A 1260 23.36 49.07 -30.26
CA TYR A 1260 23.19 50.38 -29.65
C TYR A 1260 21.80 50.51 -29.04
N GLN A 1261 21.71 51.12 -27.87
CA GLN A 1261 20.45 51.50 -27.25
C GLN A 1261 20.18 52.98 -27.49
N ALA A 1262 19.01 53.32 -28.03
CA ALA A 1262 18.57 54.71 -28.11
C ALA A 1262 18.27 55.24 -26.69
N LYS A 1263 18.90 56.35 -26.30
CA LYS A 1263 18.69 56.98 -24.99
C LYS A 1263 17.44 57.86 -24.95
N TRP A 1264 16.97 58.31 -26.12
CA TRP A 1264 15.75 59.09 -26.32
C TRP A 1264 15.41 59.05 -27.82
N TRP A 1265 14.32 59.72 -28.21
CA TRP A 1265 13.89 59.84 -29.60
C TRP A 1265 15.03 60.27 -30.53
N THR A 1266 15.33 59.47 -31.56
CA THR A 1266 16.40 59.75 -32.52
C THR A 1266 16.12 59.14 -33.90
N GLN A 1267 16.66 59.77 -34.94
CA GLN A 1267 16.71 59.25 -36.31
C GLN A 1267 18.15 59.24 -36.86
N SER A 1268 19.14 59.58 -36.00
CA SER A 1268 20.54 59.62 -36.40
C SER A 1268 21.13 58.22 -36.53
N ILE A 1269 22.32 58.11 -37.13
CA ILE A 1269 23.00 56.82 -37.30
C ILE A 1269 23.49 56.31 -35.93
N PRO A 1270 23.27 55.04 -35.55
CA PRO A 1270 23.73 54.51 -34.28
C PRO A 1270 25.23 54.74 -34.03
N GLY A 1271 25.55 55.37 -32.89
CA GLY A 1271 26.92 55.74 -32.52
C GLY A 1271 27.46 57.03 -33.15
N SER A 1272 26.66 57.74 -33.97
CA SER A 1272 27.09 59.00 -34.59
C SER A 1272 26.98 60.24 -33.68
N ASP A 1273 26.21 60.15 -32.60
CA ASP A 1273 26.03 61.22 -31.62
C ASP A 1273 25.66 60.65 -30.22
N ASP A 1274 25.41 61.55 -29.25
CA ASP A 1274 25.15 61.19 -27.86
C ASP A 1274 23.76 60.56 -27.62
N SER A 1275 22.88 60.51 -28.63
CA SER A 1275 21.56 59.89 -28.50
C SER A 1275 21.61 58.36 -28.44
N TRP A 1276 22.78 57.77 -28.73
CA TRP A 1276 23.01 56.33 -28.69
C TRP A 1276 23.92 55.93 -27.52
N LYS A 1277 23.68 54.76 -26.94
CA LYS A 1277 24.55 54.08 -25.98
C LYS A 1277 24.99 52.76 -26.59
N LEU A 1278 26.29 52.55 -26.79
CA LEU A 1278 26.80 51.22 -27.16
C LEU A 1278 26.54 50.24 -26.01
N VAL A 1279 25.95 49.09 -26.31
CA VAL A 1279 25.61 48.04 -25.34
C VAL A 1279 26.62 46.90 -25.45
N GLU A 1280 26.89 46.43 -26.66
CA GLU A 1280 27.89 45.40 -27.01
C GLU A 1280 28.56 45.71 -28.35
#